data_AF-A0A399X5F6-F1
#
_entry.id   AF-A0A399X5F6-F1
#
_cell.length_a   1.000
_cell.length_b   1.000
_cell.length_c   1.000
_cell.angle_alpha   90.00
_cell.angle_beta   90.00
_cell.angle_gamma   90.00
#
_symmetry.space_group_name_H-M   'P 1'
#
loop_
_entity.id
_entity.type
_entity.pdbx_description
1 polymer ?
#
loop_
_entity_poly.entity_id
_entity_poly.type
_entity_poly.pdbx_seq_one_letter_code
_entity_poly.pdbx_strand_id
1 'polypeptide(L)'
;MFHNHFVCAVSAKPYPILRFKGNKIIPALLFFCAFLLLVVRQTYAQDATPPTVTQTSPAGNEAGVGVNRAITATFSELMNANTITMATFSVTDGVASVAGTLSYLDTTVTFTPSNDLPYSTRYTATITTGVTDLAGNALSSNYTWSFTTSIASPEGLQAYYTFDEGNGTVVNDSSGNGNNGTITGATWTTGKSGGGLSFDGNNDSVTVPRMNNDEVSVCAWFYKNANDTTRHDAIFSGLRASLNTQLREGFELRFPASAPDRIEFVLVTQDGSGNKSTRIAQGDLVHSVGNWYHVAGTYNKTSGEQKLYVNGGLVHTLLHGAGNTIVPLTLYSDMRIGYSRVNNGYFRGAVDEVRLYSRALTNQEILDLFNSPTVSTTSPAENEAGVAVNSAITATFSEPMDANTITTATFTPTDGVTPVTGTVSYTGTTATFMPSGNLSYATNYTATITTGATDLSGDALTSAYTWSFTTGAAPPQGLLAYYTFNEGSGTVINDSSGNGNTGAINEAAWTTGRSAGGLSFDGLNDYVYLGNPLSLQPGAVSVSAWFKTTDSNGIIIRKRSYGYGLDVWNSGRISFWIYNSAATLFRASSLLAYHDNLWHHAVGVYDGSTVRLYIDGAQVASAPAGTIFYGAGGIAIGRDGDSSGSYYSGLIDGVSIYNRALSNQGVSDLFHNPGLFDTIPPVVSSTSPARDATGVALNSAITVTFNEAMNASTINTSTFTVSNGVSDIEGTVSYRGETATFTPSSNLTYATSYTARITGGVRDAGGNALTGNYSWSFIAGAPDTTAPAVNSTRPVSTATTVAVNSAITVIFSEVMDAATINASTFTVRNESTSSEISGTVSYSGVIATFTPSSSLAYATPYTATITTGARDAAGNAMAANYAWSFTAVSAQEEMIPDWTNVVYSPFHLVPPTTVTNPVQKGSDVTEYPADMVADTFLFYENNTWYMFNETLGSGHNGDLAVSLSSDGLHWTYQQIVLNEPFHLSYPQVFKFGGTYYMIPETSAVNEMRLYRATNFPSAWTREATLLSGSAFVDSSIFRHNGKWWIFTGNATISNCYLYYSDNLTSGWIQHPMSPIVTGDSNKTRPAGRAFVYDNNRIIRTAQNGEFVRVFEVDTLTTTQYAEHEIPESPILNKSGSGWNATGMHHFDPWWTGNHWLCSVDGRSGDFHSWSAGIYLSPHPSSPDGIINSPIDADVTIDKGDSVLFSGTGSDLGGNLPLSYRWKFSADSGIPDSLQKDPGLTQFNIAGTFTVTLTITDAVGIYDPTPAVRTISVLDTTH
;
A
#
# COMPACT_ATOMS: atom_id res chain seq x y z
N MET A 1 1.58 -71.07 42.20
CA MET A 1 0.75 -70.81 41.01
C MET A 1 1.66 -70.14 39.97
N PHE A 2 1.65 -70.64 38.74
CA PHE A 2 2.78 -70.81 37.78
C PHE A 2 3.55 -69.53 37.38
N HIS A 3 4.88 -69.44 37.14
CA HIS A 3 6.15 -70.25 37.23
C HIS A 3 6.99 -69.89 35.97
N ASN A 4 8.33 -69.74 35.90
CA ASN A 4 9.48 -69.91 36.79
C ASN A 4 10.77 -69.51 36.02
N HIS A 5 11.82 -69.06 36.75
CA HIS A 5 13.24 -69.50 36.63
C HIS A 5 14.31 -69.01 35.59
N PHE A 6 15.56 -69.01 36.14
CA PHE A 6 16.94 -69.30 35.60
C PHE A 6 17.63 -68.22 34.71
N VAL A 7 18.93 -67.82 34.75
CA VAL A 7 20.26 -68.19 35.36
C VAL A 7 21.35 -68.45 34.28
N CYS A 8 22.56 -67.92 34.55
CA CYS A 8 23.95 -68.32 34.14
C CYS A 8 24.43 -68.43 32.67
N ALA A 9 25.51 -67.66 32.40
CA ALA A 9 26.92 -68.08 32.20
C ALA A 9 27.40 -68.99 31.04
N VAL A 10 28.32 -68.41 30.25
CA VAL A 10 29.72 -68.82 29.91
C VAL A 10 30.01 -70.20 29.27
N SER A 11 30.70 -70.17 28.10
CA SER A 11 31.98 -70.88 27.81
C SER A 11 32.42 -70.55 26.36
N ALA A 12 33.28 -69.57 26.08
CA ALA A 12 34.76 -69.67 26.03
C ALA A 12 35.31 -70.96 25.37
N LYS A 13 36.03 -70.85 24.26
CA LYS A 13 37.51 -70.77 24.28
C LYS A 13 38.15 -70.59 22.88
N PRO A 14 39.39 -70.08 22.85
CA PRO A 14 40.04 -69.40 21.72
C PRO A 14 41.05 -70.30 21.02
N TYR A 15 41.67 -69.86 19.91
CA TYR A 15 43.13 -69.95 19.75
C TYR A 15 43.63 -68.93 18.72
N PRO A 16 44.84 -68.37 18.89
CA PRO A 16 45.37 -67.29 18.08
C PRO A 16 46.50 -67.78 17.14
N ILE A 17 47.17 -66.81 16.50
CA ILE A 17 48.62 -66.78 16.22
C ILE A 17 49.09 -66.99 14.75
N LEU A 18 49.88 -65.98 14.34
CA LEU A 18 51.03 -65.92 13.39
C LEU A 18 50.86 -65.98 11.86
N ARG A 19 51.12 -64.79 11.27
CA ARG A 19 52.05 -64.48 10.17
C ARG A 19 52.67 -65.66 9.38
N PHE A 20 52.61 -65.63 8.06
CA PHE A 20 53.66 -65.09 7.16
C PHE A 20 53.38 -65.39 5.68
N LYS A 21 53.74 -64.40 4.85
CA LYS A 21 54.19 -64.42 3.45
C LYS A 21 54.10 -65.73 2.63
N GLY A 22 53.55 -65.58 1.42
CA GLY A 22 54.32 -65.85 0.20
C GLY A 22 53.97 -67.11 -0.59
N ASN A 23 53.14 -66.91 -1.62
CA ASN A 23 53.36 -67.28 -3.02
C ASN A 23 53.69 -68.73 -3.45
N LYS A 24 52.92 -69.14 -4.48
CA LYS A 24 53.15 -70.18 -5.51
C LYS A 24 52.75 -71.62 -5.17
N ILE A 25 52.08 -72.41 -6.01
CA ILE A 25 51.27 -72.27 -7.25
C ILE A 25 50.77 -73.73 -7.50
N ILE A 26 49.46 -73.94 -7.65
CA ILE A 26 48.73 -74.72 -8.70
C ILE A 26 49.07 -76.25 -8.87
N PRO A 27 48.16 -77.17 -9.27
CA PRO A 27 46.88 -77.65 -8.72
C PRO A 27 46.77 -79.21 -8.91
N ALA A 28 45.54 -79.74 -9.10
CA ALA A 28 45.23 -81.03 -9.73
C ALA A 28 45.28 -82.30 -8.84
N LEU A 29 44.34 -82.36 -7.90
CA LEU A 29 43.56 -83.59 -7.67
C LEU A 29 42.09 -83.26 -7.95
N LEU A 30 41.76 -83.20 -9.25
CA LEU A 30 40.39 -83.26 -9.78
C LEU A 30 39.93 -84.73 -9.82
N PHE A 31 38.61 -84.92 -9.85
CA PHE A 31 37.87 -86.09 -10.39
C PHE A 31 37.17 -87.10 -9.46
N PHE A 32 37.05 -86.90 -8.13
CA PHE A 32 36.18 -87.76 -7.30
C PHE A 32 35.40 -87.05 -6.17
N CYS A 33 34.83 -85.87 -6.47
CA CYS A 33 33.64 -85.33 -5.78
C CYS A 33 32.52 -84.98 -6.78
N ALA A 34 32.58 -85.52 -8.00
CA ALA A 34 31.77 -85.14 -9.16
C ALA A 34 30.36 -85.79 -9.22
N PHE A 35 29.80 -86.24 -8.10
CA PHE A 35 28.43 -86.80 -8.06
C PHE A 35 27.58 -86.32 -6.86
N LEU A 36 28.06 -85.34 -6.08
CA LEU A 36 27.32 -84.76 -4.95
C LEU A 36 27.26 -83.22 -4.94
N LEU A 37 27.24 -82.62 -6.13
CA LEU A 37 26.77 -81.23 -6.32
C LEU A 37 25.96 -81.08 -7.63
N LEU A 38 25.40 -82.19 -8.11
CA LEU A 38 24.53 -82.26 -9.28
C LEU A 38 23.07 -82.59 -8.91
N VAL A 39 22.63 -82.15 -7.72
CA VAL A 39 21.22 -82.04 -7.31
C VAL A 39 21.04 -80.73 -6.53
N VAL A 40 21.40 -79.60 -7.13
CA VAL A 40 20.70 -78.30 -7.23
C VAL A 40 21.54 -77.48 -8.20
N ARG A 41 21.51 -77.85 -9.49
CA ARG A 41 21.67 -76.87 -10.57
C ARG A 41 20.27 -76.56 -11.09
N GLN A 42 19.46 -75.98 -10.19
CA GLN A 42 18.44 -75.00 -10.55
C GLN A 42 19.10 -73.64 -10.40
N THR A 43 18.95 -72.82 -11.42
CA THR A 43 19.44 -71.47 -11.55
C THR A 43 19.04 -70.61 -10.35
N TYR A 44 19.98 -70.21 -9.51
CA TYR A 44 19.88 -68.91 -8.87
C TYR A 44 20.87 -68.02 -9.61
N ALA A 45 20.33 -67.06 -10.36
CA ALA A 45 21.11 -65.94 -10.84
C ALA A 45 21.86 -65.38 -9.62
N GLN A 46 23.16 -65.16 -9.76
CA GLN A 46 23.88 -64.35 -8.78
C GLN A 46 23.15 -63.02 -8.70
N ASP A 47 22.67 -62.65 -7.50
CA ASP A 47 21.97 -61.39 -7.34
C ASP A 47 22.90 -60.27 -7.77
N ALA A 48 22.46 -59.52 -8.78
CA ALA A 48 23.20 -58.41 -9.37
C ALA A 48 22.42 -57.10 -9.19
N THR A 49 21.33 -57.12 -8.43
CA THR A 49 20.46 -55.96 -8.20
C THR A 49 21.02 -55.18 -7.01
N PRO A 50 21.34 -53.88 -7.17
CA PRO A 50 21.70 -53.05 -6.03
C PRO A 50 20.55 -52.95 -5.02
N PRO A 51 20.82 -53.03 -3.70
CA PRO A 51 19.82 -52.75 -2.69
C PRO A 51 19.36 -51.28 -2.76
N THR A 52 18.14 -50.99 -2.30
CA THR A 52 17.57 -49.63 -2.24
C THR A 52 16.98 -49.34 -0.87
N VAL A 53 16.94 -48.07 -0.46
CA VAL A 53 16.23 -47.66 0.77
C VAL A 53 14.76 -47.45 0.41
N THR A 54 13.86 -48.22 1.03
CA THR A 54 12.42 -48.20 0.74
C THR A 54 11.63 -47.33 1.70
N GLN A 55 12.17 -47.05 2.90
CA GLN A 55 11.51 -46.21 3.90
C GLN A 55 12.54 -45.60 4.87
N THR A 56 12.29 -44.38 5.33
CA THR A 56 13.01 -43.75 6.44
C THR A 56 12.04 -43.25 7.51
N SER A 57 12.48 -43.24 8.76
CA SER A 57 11.79 -42.56 9.87
C SER A 57 12.85 -41.90 10.75
N PRO A 58 12.87 -40.55 10.89
CA PRO A 58 11.95 -39.60 10.28
C PRO A 58 11.94 -39.64 8.75
N ALA A 59 10.81 -39.31 8.14
CA ALA A 59 10.64 -39.20 6.70
C ALA A 59 11.49 -38.04 6.14
N GLY A 60 11.76 -38.07 4.84
CA GLY A 60 12.53 -37.02 4.17
C GLY A 60 11.85 -35.65 4.30
N ASN A 61 12.59 -34.69 4.88
CA ASN A 61 12.17 -33.34 5.24
C ASN A 61 11.07 -33.26 6.30
N GLU A 62 10.85 -34.31 7.10
CA GLU A 62 9.94 -34.25 8.25
C GLU A 62 10.39 -33.18 9.26
N ALA A 63 9.47 -32.33 9.71
CA ALA A 63 9.68 -31.27 10.70
C ALA A 63 8.92 -31.60 11.99
N GLY A 64 9.32 -31.00 13.11
CA GLY A 64 8.67 -31.27 14.41
C GLY A 64 9.09 -32.61 15.02
N VAL A 65 10.21 -33.19 14.55
CA VAL A 65 10.67 -34.50 15.02
C VAL A 65 11.11 -34.39 16.48
N GLY A 66 10.56 -35.23 17.36
CA GLY A 66 10.98 -35.25 18.77
C GLY A 66 12.49 -35.43 18.92
N VAL A 67 13.11 -34.63 19.78
CA VAL A 67 14.58 -34.56 19.97
C VAL A 67 15.25 -35.89 20.36
N ASN A 68 14.48 -36.87 20.85
CA ASN A 68 14.96 -38.20 21.23
C ASN A 68 14.55 -39.31 20.24
N ARG A 69 14.06 -38.95 19.05
CA ARG A 69 13.56 -39.92 18.06
C ARG A 69 14.73 -40.72 17.45
N ALA A 70 14.56 -42.04 17.39
CA ALA A 70 15.49 -42.92 16.67
C ALA A 70 15.37 -42.73 15.15
N ILE A 71 16.52 -42.73 14.46
CA ILE A 71 16.61 -42.50 13.01
C ILE A 71 16.81 -43.84 12.31
N THR A 72 15.90 -44.20 11.42
CA THR A 72 15.85 -45.53 10.80
C THR A 72 15.83 -45.44 9.29
N ALA A 73 16.40 -46.45 8.64
CA ALA A 73 16.26 -46.71 7.22
C ALA A 73 16.01 -48.19 6.98
N THR A 74 15.02 -48.51 6.15
CA THR A 74 14.66 -49.88 5.75
C THR A 74 15.09 -50.11 4.32
N PHE A 75 15.78 -51.22 4.07
CA PHE A 75 16.28 -51.60 2.75
C PHE A 75 15.31 -52.57 2.05
N SER A 76 15.40 -52.63 0.71
CA SER A 76 14.63 -53.53 -0.14
C SER A 76 14.92 -55.01 0.09
N GLU A 77 16.04 -55.33 0.76
CA GLU A 77 16.52 -56.69 1.02
C GLU A 77 17.50 -56.75 2.21
N LEU A 78 18.00 -57.95 2.52
CA LEU A 78 18.94 -58.17 3.62
C LEU A 78 20.35 -57.66 3.29
N MET A 79 20.86 -56.77 4.13
CA MET A 79 22.18 -56.17 4.03
C MET A 79 23.26 -57.00 4.75
N ASN A 80 24.51 -56.89 4.27
CA ASN A 80 25.66 -57.38 5.01
C ASN A 80 25.95 -56.46 6.20
N ALA A 81 25.52 -56.88 7.39
CA ALA A 81 25.65 -56.13 8.63
C ALA A 81 27.08 -55.65 8.94
N ASN A 82 28.13 -56.34 8.45
CA ASN A 82 29.52 -55.91 8.67
C ASN A 82 29.89 -54.63 7.91
N THR A 83 29.11 -54.26 6.90
CA THR A 83 29.32 -53.03 6.11
C THR A 83 28.53 -51.84 6.66
N ILE A 84 27.63 -52.05 7.63
CA ILE A 84 26.87 -51.00 8.32
C ILE A 84 27.66 -50.55 9.54
N THR A 85 28.29 -49.39 9.45
CA THR A 85 29.15 -48.80 10.47
C THR A 85 28.87 -47.30 10.59
N MET A 86 29.40 -46.63 11.62
CA MET A 86 29.26 -45.17 11.77
C MET A 86 29.90 -44.36 10.61
N ALA A 87 30.74 -44.99 9.79
CA ALA A 87 31.30 -44.38 8.58
C ALA A 87 30.41 -44.54 7.34
N THR A 88 29.48 -45.50 7.35
CA THR A 88 28.61 -45.82 6.22
C THR A 88 27.14 -45.49 6.47
N PHE A 89 26.72 -45.33 7.74
CA PHE A 89 25.53 -44.58 8.14
C PHE A 89 25.94 -43.53 9.17
N SER A 90 25.90 -42.26 8.78
CA SER A 90 26.14 -41.12 9.66
C SER A 90 24.96 -40.15 9.70
N VAL A 91 24.84 -39.38 10.80
CA VAL A 91 23.88 -38.29 10.95
C VAL A 91 24.67 -37.04 11.33
N THR A 92 24.42 -35.91 10.67
CA THR A 92 25.11 -34.64 10.93
C THR A 92 24.12 -33.48 11.00
N ASP A 93 24.44 -32.40 11.71
CA ASP A 93 23.68 -31.14 11.72
C ASP A 93 24.08 -30.19 10.56
N GLY A 94 24.80 -30.71 9.57
CA GLY A 94 25.43 -29.92 8.50
C GLY A 94 26.86 -29.46 8.81
N VAL A 95 27.34 -29.57 10.07
CA VAL A 95 28.70 -29.18 10.47
C VAL A 95 29.41 -30.29 11.25
N ALA A 96 28.75 -30.88 12.25
CA ALA A 96 29.29 -31.90 13.13
C ALA A 96 28.53 -33.23 13.02
N SER A 97 29.25 -34.35 13.22
CA SER A 97 28.63 -35.68 13.30
C SER A 97 27.96 -35.88 14.66
N VAL A 98 26.72 -36.34 14.63
CA VAL A 98 25.95 -36.72 15.81
C VAL A 98 26.54 -38.01 16.39
N ALA A 99 26.83 -38.00 17.70
CA ALA A 99 27.24 -39.21 18.41
C ALA A 99 26.03 -40.13 18.64
N GLY A 100 26.21 -41.43 18.43
CA GLY A 100 25.13 -42.40 18.54
C GLY A 100 25.61 -43.84 18.38
N THR A 101 24.66 -44.77 18.40
CA THR A 101 24.90 -46.20 18.18
C THR A 101 24.03 -46.73 17.04
N LEU A 102 24.56 -47.70 16.30
CA LEU A 102 23.84 -48.38 15.22
C LEU A 102 23.43 -49.78 15.66
N SER A 103 22.21 -50.16 15.30
CA SER A 103 21.73 -51.54 15.35
C SER A 103 21.11 -51.92 14.01
N TYR A 104 21.24 -53.17 13.62
CA TYR A 104 20.67 -53.70 12.37
C TYR A 104 19.91 -54.99 12.67
N LEU A 105 18.64 -55.02 12.28
CA LEU A 105 17.76 -56.18 12.44
C LEU A 105 16.90 -56.33 11.18
N ASP A 106 16.84 -57.56 10.66
CA ASP A 106 16.18 -57.90 9.40
C ASP A 106 16.65 -57.02 8.24
N THR A 107 15.83 -56.08 7.77
CA THR A 107 16.16 -55.12 6.69
C THR A 107 16.27 -53.68 7.17
N THR A 108 16.17 -53.41 8.47
CA THR A 108 16.16 -52.05 9.02
C THR A 108 17.40 -51.77 9.85
N VAL A 109 18.08 -50.67 9.53
CA VAL A 109 19.14 -50.09 10.35
C VAL A 109 18.57 -48.95 11.17
N THR A 110 18.89 -48.93 12.47
CA THR A 110 18.49 -47.90 13.44
C THR A 110 19.71 -47.22 14.02
N PHE A 111 19.79 -45.91 13.85
CA PHE A 111 20.70 -45.00 14.52
C PHE A 111 20.01 -44.38 15.74
N THR A 112 20.56 -44.62 16.93
CA THR A 112 20.07 -44.05 18.20
C THR A 112 21.06 -42.99 18.68
N PRO A 113 20.69 -41.70 18.71
CA PRO A 113 21.53 -40.63 19.27
C PRO A 113 21.92 -40.93 20.72
N SER A 114 23.16 -40.59 21.12
CA SER A 114 23.63 -40.82 22.49
C SER A 114 23.15 -39.76 23.49
N ASN A 115 22.68 -38.61 23.01
CA ASN A 115 22.01 -37.55 23.76
C ASN A 115 20.81 -37.06 22.94
N ASP A 116 19.86 -36.39 23.59
CA ASP A 116 18.78 -35.68 22.89
C ASP A 116 19.37 -34.68 21.88
N LEU A 117 18.79 -34.63 20.70
CA LEU A 117 19.18 -33.74 19.62
C LEU A 117 18.75 -32.30 19.94
N PRO A 118 19.60 -31.29 19.72
CA PRO A 118 19.19 -29.89 19.78
C PRO A 118 17.87 -29.58 19.07
N TYR A 119 17.01 -28.76 19.69
CA TYR A 119 15.75 -28.26 19.11
C TYR A 119 16.02 -27.39 17.86
N SER A 120 15.02 -27.26 17.00
CA SER A 120 15.04 -26.44 15.77
C SER A 120 16.24 -26.68 14.86
N THR A 121 16.83 -27.88 14.91
CA THR A 121 18.09 -28.18 14.22
C THR A 121 17.82 -29.17 13.08
N ARG A 122 18.25 -28.80 11.87
CA ARG A 122 18.15 -29.67 10.69
C ARG A 122 19.28 -30.69 10.73
N TYR A 123 18.92 -31.96 10.81
CA TYR A 123 19.85 -33.08 10.67
C TYR A 123 19.77 -33.68 9.28
N THR A 124 20.90 -34.15 8.78
CA THR A 124 21.00 -34.93 7.55
C THR A 124 21.58 -36.30 7.87
N ALA A 125 20.81 -37.34 7.59
CA ALA A 125 21.27 -38.72 7.64
C ALA A 125 21.78 -39.14 6.26
N THR A 126 22.92 -39.83 6.25
CA THR A 126 23.59 -40.29 5.02
C THR A 126 23.92 -41.77 5.15
N ILE A 127 23.46 -42.56 4.18
CA ILE A 127 23.91 -43.94 3.97
C ILE A 127 24.75 -43.97 2.69
N THR A 128 26.00 -44.39 2.79
CA THR A 128 26.93 -44.34 1.65
C THR A 128 26.89 -45.60 0.80
N THR A 129 27.43 -45.54 -0.42
CA THR A 129 27.66 -46.71 -1.28
C THR A 129 28.65 -47.73 -0.70
N GLY A 130 29.16 -47.52 0.53
CA GLY A 130 29.97 -48.50 1.25
C GLY A 130 29.16 -49.64 1.88
N VAL A 131 27.83 -49.53 1.96
CA VAL A 131 26.95 -50.61 2.45
C VAL A 131 26.63 -51.56 1.29
N THR A 132 26.78 -52.87 1.51
CA THR A 132 26.44 -53.90 0.51
C THR A 132 25.38 -54.88 1.00
N ASP A 133 24.67 -55.51 0.08
CA ASP A 133 23.86 -56.69 0.36
C ASP A 133 24.75 -57.92 0.70
N LEU A 134 24.10 -59.08 0.92
CA LEU A 134 24.80 -60.35 1.18
C LEU A 134 25.50 -60.93 -0.06
N ALA A 135 25.14 -60.50 -1.27
CA ALA A 135 25.77 -60.88 -2.54
C ALA A 135 26.97 -59.99 -2.92
N GLY A 136 27.15 -58.87 -2.22
CA GLY A 136 28.22 -57.88 -2.41
C GLY A 136 27.84 -56.68 -3.29
N ASN A 137 26.58 -56.51 -3.68
CA ASN A 137 26.15 -55.34 -4.44
C ASN A 137 26.01 -54.13 -3.51
N ALA A 138 26.63 -53.01 -3.88
CA ALA A 138 26.54 -51.75 -3.16
C ALA A 138 25.28 -50.96 -3.55
N LEU A 139 24.84 -50.02 -2.70
CA LEU A 139 23.87 -48.99 -3.12
C LEU A 139 24.37 -48.28 -4.40
N SER A 140 23.46 -47.98 -5.32
CA SER A 140 23.79 -47.31 -6.59
C SER A 140 24.33 -45.88 -6.42
N SER A 141 23.93 -45.21 -5.34
CA SER A 141 24.37 -43.87 -4.94
C SER A 141 24.22 -43.71 -3.42
N ASN A 142 24.91 -42.72 -2.84
CA ASN A 142 24.66 -42.35 -1.44
C ASN A 142 23.19 -41.95 -1.31
N TYR A 143 22.53 -42.44 -0.26
CA TYR A 143 21.16 -42.09 0.07
C TYR A 143 21.17 -41.09 1.22
N THR A 144 20.69 -39.88 0.96
CA THR A 144 20.64 -38.80 1.94
C THR A 144 19.22 -38.34 2.16
N TRP A 145 18.87 -38.08 3.41
CA TRP A 145 17.63 -37.39 3.75
C TRP A 145 17.87 -36.51 4.95
N SER A 146 17.07 -35.45 5.07
CA SER A 146 17.12 -34.55 6.22
C SER A 146 15.81 -34.58 6.99
N PHE A 147 15.84 -34.12 8.23
CA PHE A 147 14.68 -33.85 9.07
C PHE A 147 15.02 -32.73 10.05
N THR A 148 14.03 -32.08 10.64
CA THR A 148 14.23 -30.99 11.60
C THR A 148 13.58 -31.34 12.93
N THR A 149 14.35 -31.22 14.01
CA THR A 149 13.83 -31.44 15.38
C THR A 149 12.79 -30.38 15.75
N SER A 150 11.91 -30.70 16.69
CA SER A 150 10.87 -29.79 17.18
C SER A 150 11.44 -28.46 17.66
N ILE A 151 10.63 -27.41 17.66
CA ILE A 151 11.02 -26.11 18.22
C ILE A 151 11.15 -26.18 19.75
N ALA A 152 12.01 -25.33 20.32
CA ALA A 152 12.01 -25.09 21.76
C ALA A 152 10.79 -24.23 22.10
N SER A 153 9.89 -24.71 22.97
CA SER A 153 8.74 -23.92 23.42
C SER A 153 9.21 -22.59 24.03
N PRO A 154 8.50 -21.46 23.80
CA PRO A 154 8.80 -20.19 24.46
C PRO A 154 8.97 -20.40 25.96
N GLU A 155 9.97 -19.73 26.57
CA GLU A 155 10.35 -20.01 27.96
C GLU A 155 9.12 -19.98 28.88
N GLY A 156 8.84 -21.11 29.54
CA GLY A 156 7.71 -21.24 30.45
C GLY A 156 6.33 -21.43 29.82
N LEU A 157 6.16 -21.51 28.49
CA LEU A 157 4.85 -21.82 27.88
C LEU A 157 4.42 -23.25 28.24
N GLN A 158 3.25 -23.38 28.85
CA GLN A 158 2.68 -24.65 29.32
C GLN A 158 1.57 -25.17 28.40
N ALA A 159 0.75 -24.28 27.86
CA ALA A 159 -0.31 -24.65 26.92
C ALA A 159 -0.61 -23.48 25.96
N TYR A 160 -0.91 -23.81 24.70
CA TYR A 160 -1.36 -22.85 23.69
C TYR A 160 -2.48 -23.47 22.85
N TYR A 161 -3.67 -22.89 22.92
CA TYR A 161 -4.84 -23.31 22.16
C TYR A 161 -5.20 -22.23 21.14
N THR A 162 -4.89 -22.49 19.86
CA THR A 162 -5.17 -21.56 18.75
C THR A 162 -6.63 -21.65 18.30
N PHE A 163 -7.29 -22.78 18.55
CA PHE A 163 -8.64 -23.09 18.08
C PHE A 163 -8.82 -23.06 16.55
N ASP A 164 -7.75 -23.35 15.80
CA ASP A 164 -7.76 -23.41 14.32
C ASP A 164 -8.16 -24.78 13.74
N GLU A 165 -8.45 -25.78 14.57
CA GLU A 165 -8.75 -27.13 14.07
C GLU A 165 -10.03 -27.19 13.23
N GLY A 166 -10.97 -26.26 13.47
CA GLY A 166 -12.17 -26.02 12.67
C GLY A 166 -13.22 -27.14 12.71
N ASN A 167 -12.93 -28.28 13.34
CA ASN A 167 -13.87 -29.39 13.53
C ASN A 167 -13.43 -30.33 14.68
N GLY A 168 -14.34 -31.22 15.11
CA GLY A 168 -14.08 -32.21 16.15
C GLY A 168 -14.39 -31.72 17.57
N THR A 169 -14.01 -32.53 18.57
CA THR A 169 -14.30 -32.29 20.01
C THR A 169 -13.04 -32.14 20.85
N VAL A 170 -11.88 -32.01 20.23
CA VAL A 170 -10.57 -31.88 20.90
C VAL A 170 -9.94 -30.58 20.41
N VAL A 171 -9.40 -29.81 21.35
CA VAL A 171 -8.51 -28.68 21.04
C VAL A 171 -7.09 -29.13 21.32
N ASN A 172 -6.20 -28.98 20.34
CA ASN A 172 -4.83 -29.41 20.46
C ASN A 172 -4.01 -28.36 21.21
N ASP A 173 -3.06 -28.83 22.01
CA ASP A 173 -2.06 -27.97 22.63
C ASP A 173 -0.88 -27.78 21.67
N SER A 174 -0.82 -26.60 21.07
CA SER A 174 0.23 -26.18 20.13
C SER A 174 1.55 -25.83 20.83
N SER A 175 1.62 -25.85 22.17
CA SER A 175 2.89 -25.60 22.89
C SER A 175 3.88 -26.77 22.81
N GLY A 176 3.41 -27.95 22.38
CA GLY A 176 4.20 -29.19 22.34
C GLY A 176 4.19 -30.00 23.64
N ASN A 177 3.50 -29.54 24.68
CA ASN A 177 3.45 -30.23 25.99
C ASN A 177 2.33 -31.28 26.10
N GLY A 178 1.46 -31.38 25.08
CA GLY A 178 0.40 -32.38 25.02
C GLY A 178 -0.76 -32.13 25.98
N ASN A 179 -0.94 -30.88 26.43
CA ASN A 179 -2.03 -30.47 27.32
C ASN A 179 -3.37 -30.30 26.58
N ASN A 180 -3.74 -31.23 25.69
CA ASN A 180 -4.93 -31.12 24.84
C ASN A 180 -6.21 -30.96 25.66
N GLY A 181 -7.15 -30.15 25.16
CA GLY A 181 -8.45 -29.91 25.77
C GLY A 181 -9.59 -30.71 25.13
N THR A 182 -10.67 -30.91 25.88
CA THR A 182 -11.90 -31.57 25.39
C THR A 182 -13.07 -30.60 25.40
N ILE A 183 -13.69 -30.40 24.24
CA ILE A 183 -14.84 -29.52 24.02
C ILE A 183 -16.11 -30.19 24.54
N THR A 184 -16.95 -29.43 25.25
CA THR A 184 -18.31 -29.82 25.63
C THR A 184 -19.24 -28.68 25.26
N GLY A 185 -20.11 -28.88 24.28
CA GLY A 185 -21.14 -27.92 23.86
C GLY A 185 -20.68 -26.81 22.90
N ALA A 186 -19.52 -26.18 23.17
CA ALA A 186 -19.00 -25.09 22.35
C ALA A 186 -18.79 -25.47 20.88
N THR A 187 -18.96 -24.51 19.97
CA THR A 187 -18.88 -24.73 18.52
C THR A 187 -17.78 -23.90 17.86
N TRP A 188 -17.12 -24.46 16.85
CA TRP A 188 -16.14 -23.75 16.03
C TRP A 188 -16.76 -22.52 15.35
N THR A 189 -16.03 -21.41 15.38
CA THR A 189 -16.41 -20.11 14.79
C THR A 189 -15.16 -19.44 14.22
N THR A 190 -15.32 -18.30 13.54
CA THR A 190 -14.21 -17.38 13.27
C THR A 190 -13.78 -16.70 14.57
N GLY A 191 -12.49 -16.74 14.88
CA GLY A 191 -11.90 -16.05 16.02
C GLY A 191 -11.36 -14.67 15.68
N LYS A 192 -10.49 -14.15 16.54
CA LYS A 192 -9.74 -12.92 16.30
C LYS A 192 -8.69 -13.12 15.21
N SER A 193 -8.05 -14.28 15.18
CA SER A 193 -7.08 -14.70 14.17
C SER A 193 -7.37 -16.14 13.78
N GLY A 194 -7.82 -16.38 12.53
CA GLY A 194 -8.16 -17.73 12.09
C GLY A 194 -9.46 -18.28 12.70
N GLY A 195 -9.38 -19.48 13.28
CA GLY A 195 -10.46 -20.19 13.96
C GLY A 195 -10.73 -19.65 15.37
N GLY A 196 -11.64 -20.27 16.10
CA GLY A 196 -12.08 -19.84 17.42
C GLY A 196 -13.20 -20.73 17.95
N LEU A 197 -13.54 -20.61 19.24
CA LEU A 197 -14.68 -21.32 19.84
C LEU A 197 -15.76 -20.36 20.33
N SER A 198 -16.99 -20.60 19.91
CA SER A 198 -18.19 -19.90 20.37
C SER A 198 -18.87 -20.69 21.50
N PHE A 199 -19.24 -19.95 22.54
CA PHE A 199 -19.88 -20.43 23.77
C PHE A 199 -21.25 -19.76 23.93
N ASP A 200 -22.26 -20.55 24.27
CA ASP A 200 -23.67 -20.14 24.26
C ASP A 200 -24.16 -19.46 25.56
N GLY A 201 -23.35 -19.50 26.63
CA GLY A 201 -23.67 -18.95 27.96
C GLY A 201 -24.50 -19.87 28.87
N ASN A 202 -24.71 -21.14 28.49
CA ASN A 202 -25.56 -22.07 29.24
C ASN A 202 -24.82 -23.30 29.76
N ASN A 203 -24.12 -24.03 28.90
CA ASN A 203 -23.48 -25.29 29.26
C ASN A 203 -22.13 -25.55 28.57
N ASP A 204 -21.69 -24.62 27.72
CA ASP A 204 -20.48 -24.76 26.90
C ASP A 204 -19.19 -24.60 27.71
N SER A 205 -18.23 -25.50 27.54
CA SER A 205 -16.90 -25.37 28.14
C SER A 205 -15.85 -26.21 27.42
N VAL A 206 -14.58 -25.85 27.62
CA VAL A 206 -13.45 -26.73 27.30
C VAL A 206 -12.80 -27.21 28.59
N THR A 207 -12.60 -28.52 28.70
CA THR A 207 -11.85 -29.15 29.81
C THR A 207 -10.38 -29.19 29.44
N VAL A 208 -9.49 -28.62 30.25
CA VAL A 208 -8.04 -28.70 30.03
C VAL A 208 -7.31 -29.27 31.26
N PRO A 209 -6.13 -29.91 31.09
CA PRO A 209 -5.35 -30.42 32.21
C PRO A 209 -5.01 -29.33 33.24
N ARG A 210 -4.94 -29.71 34.52
CA ARG A 210 -4.53 -28.77 35.57
C ARG A 210 -3.03 -28.41 35.42
N MET A 211 -2.72 -27.12 35.49
CA MET A 211 -1.36 -26.60 35.41
C MET A 211 -1.06 -25.75 36.65
N ASN A 212 -0.44 -26.35 37.66
CA ASN A 212 -0.13 -25.69 38.93
C ASN A 212 1.30 -25.17 38.91
N ASN A 213 1.46 -23.85 39.01
CA ASN A 213 2.75 -23.16 38.98
C ASN A 213 2.84 -22.18 40.15
N ASP A 214 4.07 -21.83 40.56
CA ASP A 214 4.32 -20.83 41.59
C ASP A 214 4.14 -19.38 41.08
N GLU A 215 4.18 -19.21 39.75
CA GLU A 215 4.00 -17.97 38.97
C GLU A 215 3.13 -18.28 37.75
N VAL A 216 2.46 -17.27 37.16
CA VAL A 216 1.59 -17.53 36.01
C VAL A 216 1.46 -16.32 35.09
N SER A 217 1.26 -16.59 33.80
CA SER A 217 0.58 -15.67 32.88
C SER A 217 -0.51 -16.43 32.14
N VAL A 218 -1.71 -15.85 32.09
CA VAL A 218 -2.84 -16.37 31.30
C VAL A 218 -3.29 -15.28 30.34
N CYS A 219 -3.36 -15.59 29.06
CA CYS A 219 -3.68 -14.66 27.97
C CYS A 219 -4.79 -15.26 27.11
N ALA A 220 -5.71 -14.43 26.64
CA ALA A 220 -6.76 -14.84 25.71
C ALA A 220 -7.32 -13.65 24.94
N TRP A 221 -7.76 -13.90 23.72
CA TRP A 221 -8.70 -13.04 23.02
C TRP A 221 -10.13 -13.46 23.34
N PHE A 222 -11.03 -12.50 23.55
CA PHE A 222 -12.44 -12.80 23.74
C PHE A 222 -13.34 -11.78 23.01
N TYR A 223 -14.49 -12.25 22.57
CA TYR A 223 -15.59 -11.45 22.04
C TYR A 223 -16.84 -11.78 22.83
N LYS A 224 -17.42 -10.80 23.51
CA LYS A 224 -18.58 -11.05 24.36
C LYS A 224 -19.88 -10.69 23.63
N ASN A 225 -20.83 -11.62 23.59
CA ASN A 225 -22.11 -11.43 22.89
C ASN A 225 -23.18 -10.78 23.78
N ALA A 226 -23.09 -10.97 25.11
CA ALA A 226 -24.04 -10.38 26.05
C ALA A 226 -23.44 -10.28 27.47
N ASN A 227 -24.05 -9.45 28.32
CA ASN A 227 -23.78 -9.40 29.76
C ASN A 227 -24.59 -10.45 30.52
N ASP A 228 -23.95 -11.30 31.33
CA ASP A 228 -24.62 -12.09 32.37
C ASP A 228 -24.58 -11.30 33.70
N THR A 229 -25.75 -10.86 34.15
CA THR A 229 -25.93 -10.10 35.40
C THR A 229 -26.28 -10.98 36.60
N THR A 230 -26.36 -12.29 36.39
CA THR A 230 -26.82 -13.27 37.38
C THR A 230 -25.70 -14.19 37.84
N ARG A 231 -24.71 -14.47 36.98
CA ARG A 231 -23.61 -15.40 37.21
C ARG A 231 -22.28 -14.81 36.73
N HIS A 232 -21.18 -15.42 37.17
CA HIS A 232 -19.83 -15.02 36.78
C HIS A 232 -19.50 -15.61 35.42
N ASP A 233 -19.08 -14.75 34.52
CA ASP A 233 -18.76 -15.16 33.16
C ASP A 233 -17.23 -15.31 33.02
N ALA A 234 -16.71 -16.53 32.97
CA ALA A 234 -15.27 -16.79 32.96
C ALA A 234 -14.72 -17.18 31.59
N ILE A 235 -13.67 -16.48 31.18
CA ILE A 235 -12.87 -16.80 30.00
C ILE A 235 -11.99 -18.02 30.30
N PHE A 236 -11.31 -18.00 31.45
CA PHE A 236 -10.48 -19.11 31.95
C PHE A 236 -10.65 -19.27 33.46
N SER A 237 -10.85 -20.50 33.93
CA SER A 237 -11.08 -20.80 35.35
C SER A 237 -10.28 -22.02 35.83
N GLY A 238 -9.44 -21.77 36.82
CA GLY A 238 -8.80 -22.78 37.67
C GLY A 238 -9.02 -22.48 39.15
N LEU A 239 -10.16 -21.89 39.51
CA LEU A 239 -10.41 -21.36 40.86
C LEU A 239 -11.31 -22.28 41.69
N ARG A 240 -10.90 -22.51 42.95
CA ARG A 240 -11.75 -23.03 44.01
C ARG A 240 -12.13 -21.90 44.96
N ALA A 241 -13.37 -21.42 44.87
CA ALA A 241 -13.92 -20.44 45.79
C ALA A 241 -14.42 -21.09 47.10
N SER A 242 -14.34 -20.35 48.21
CA SER A 242 -14.86 -20.76 49.51
C SER A 242 -15.06 -19.54 50.43
N LEU A 243 -16.08 -19.59 51.29
CA LEU A 243 -16.26 -18.60 52.36
C LEU A 243 -15.13 -18.65 53.38
N ASN A 244 -14.57 -19.85 53.64
CA ASN A 244 -13.34 -20.00 54.40
C ASN A 244 -12.14 -19.76 53.47
N THR A 245 -11.40 -18.68 53.73
CA THR A 245 -10.22 -18.25 52.95
C THR A 245 -9.14 -19.32 52.87
N GLN A 246 -8.98 -20.15 53.90
CA GLN A 246 -7.98 -21.22 53.94
C GLN A 246 -8.31 -22.43 53.03
N LEU A 247 -9.53 -22.50 52.51
CA LEU A 247 -9.95 -23.53 51.55
C LEU A 247 -9.90 -23.04 50.09
N ARG A 248 -9.49 -21.80 49.83
CA ARG A 248 -9.40 -21.26 48.47
C ARG A 248 -8.14 -21.77 47.76
N GLU A 249 -8.21 -21.92 46.43
CA GLU A 249 -7.12 -22.42 45.58
C GLU A 249 -7.21 -21.80 44.18
N GLY A 250 -6.06 -21.61 43.51
CA GLY A 250 -5.96 -21.29 42.09
C GLY A 250 -6.24 -19.85 41.69
N PHE A 251 -6.63 -19.66 40.43
CA PHE A 251 -6.83 -18.36 39.78
C PHE A 251 -7.91 -18.42 38.68
N GLU A 252 -8.41 -17.27 38.25
CA GLU A 252 -9.49 -17.14 37.25
C GLU A 252 -9.47 -15.77 36.57
N LEU A 253 -9.81 -15.74 35.27
CA LEU A 253 -10.14 -14.54 34.48
C LEU A 253 -11.65 -14.51 34.20
N ARG A 254 -12.35 -13.49 34.68
CA ARG A 254 -13.83 -13.44 34.62
C ARG A 254 -14.44 -12.05 34.63
N PHE A 255 -15.73 -11.98 34.32
CA PHE A 255 -16.63 -10.88 34.60
C PHE A 255 -17.53 -11.21 35.79
N PRO A 256 -17.61 -10.35 36.82
CA PRO A 256 -18.48 -10.55 37.96
C PRO A 256 -19.93 -10.19 37.62
N ALA A 257 -20.91 -10.94 38.12
CA ALA A 257 -22.34 -10.69 37.87
C ALA A 257 -22.79 -9.28 38.28
N SER A 258 -22.17 -8.73 39.33
CA SER A 258 -22.44 -7.40 39.86
C SER A 258 -21.85 -6.25 39.03
N ALA A 259 -20.89 -6.54 38.14
CA ALA A 259 -20.25 -5.56 37.26
C ALA A 259 -19.86 -6.26 35.96
N PRO A 260 -20.82 -6.55 35.07
CA PRO A 260 -20.62 -7.46 33.92
C PRO A 260 -19.71 -6.91 32.81
N ASP A 261 -19.30 -5.63 32.91
CA ASP A 261 -18.30 -4.97 32.04
C ASP A 261 -16.92 -4.83 32.70
N ARG A 262 -16.77 -5.31 33.95
CA ARG A 262 -15.49 -5.32 34.67
C ARG A 262 -14.78 -6.66 34.46
N ILE A 263 -13.60 -6.64 33.88
CA ILE A 263 -12.75 -7.83 33.80
C ILE A 263 -11.93 -7.96 35.09
N GLU A 264 -11.91 -9.17 35.67
CA GLU A 264 -11.20 -9.50 36.91
C GLU A 264 -10.17 -10.61 36.68
N PHE A 265 -8.95 -10.40 37.18
CA PHE A 265 -8.00 -11.48 37.43
C PHE A 265 -7.97 -11.80 38.92
N VAL A 266 -8.53 -12.94 39.30
CA VAL A 266 -8.60 -13.42 40.69
C VAL A 266 -7.44 -14.36 40.95
N LEU A 267 -6.71 -14.13 42.04
CA LEU A 267 -5.55 -14.94 42.40
C LEU A 267 -5.55 -15.30 43.89
N VAL A 268 -5.31 -16.58 44.19
CA VAL A 268 -5.13 -17.08 45.56
C VAL A 268 -3.67 -17.44 45.77
N THR A 269 -3.03 -16.79 46.74
CA THR A 269 -1.62 -17.04 47.11
C THR A 269 -1.51 -17.49 48.57
N GLN A 270 -0.39 -18.12 48.94
CA GLN A 270 -0.05 -18.44 50.33
C GLN A 270 1.35 -17.96 50.69
N ASP A 271 1.51 -17.55 51.95
CA ASP A 271 2.83 -17.22 52.50
C ASP A 271 3.64 -18.48 52.87
N GLY A 272 4.90 -18.28 53.29
CA GLY A 272 5.77 -19.37 53.74
C GLY A 272 5.29 -20.14 54.99
N SER A 273 4.25 -19.64 55.68
CA SER A 273 3.58 -20.32 56.80
C SER A 273 2.30 -21.04 56.37
N GLY A 274 1.94 -21.00 55.08
CA GLY A 274 0.74 -21.61 54.52
C GLY A 274 -0.54 -20.78 54.69
N ASN A 275 -0.46 -19.54 55.15
CA ASN A 275 -1.65 -18.68 55.28
C ASN A 275 -2.08 -18.19 53.90
N LYS A 276 -3.33 -18.50 53.52
CA LYS A 276 -3.87 -18.13 52.21
C LYS A 276 -4.47 -16.73 52.18
N SER A 277 -4.31 -16.05 51.05
CA SER A 277 -4.91 -14.75 50.74
C SER A 277 -5.48 -14.73 49.32
N THR A 278 -6.49 -13.88 49.08
CA THR A 278 -7.05 -13.64 47.74
C THR A 278 -6.91 -12.16 47.40
N ARG A 279 -6.56 -11.87 46.15
CA ARG A 279 -6.57 -10.51 45.57
C ARG A 279 -7.19 -10.56 44.18
N ILE A 280 -7.77 -9.44 43.76
CA ILE A 280 -8.51 -9.33 42.51
C ILE A 280 -8.03 -8.07 41.80
N ALA A 281 -7.24 -8.23 40.74
CA ALA A 281 -6.92 -7.13 39.84
C ALA A 281 -8.12 -6.90 38.91
N GLN A 282 -8.48 -5.64 38.65
CA GLN A 282 -9.75 -5.27 38.02
C GLN A 282 -9.55 -4.16 36.97
N GLY A 283 -10.30 -4.23 35.87
CA GLY A 283 -10.37 -3.20 34.84
C GLY A 283 -11.80 -3.02 34.32
N ASP A 284 -12.29 -1.78 34.27
CA ASP A 284 -13.63 -1.46 33.74
C ASP A 284 -13.54 -1.19 32.23
N LEU A 285 -14.30 -1.95 31.43
CA LEU A 285 -14.38 -1.75 29.98
C LEU A 285 -15.49 -0.75 29.68
N VAL A 286 -15.23 0.19 28.77
CA VAL A 286 -16.23 1.21 28.40
C VAL A 286 -17.47 0.54 27.78
N HIS A 287 -17.32 -0.57 27.04
CA HIS A 287 -18.40 -1.49 26.60
C HIS A 287 -17.83 -2.90 26.35
N SER A 288 -18.12 -3.92 27.17
CA SER A 288 -17.51 -5.26 27.00
C SER A 288 -18.14 -6.09 25.88
N VAL A 289 -19.36 -5.76 25.45
CA VAL A 289 -20.14 -6.51 24.46
C VAL A 289 -19.90 -5.97 23.05
N GLY A 290 -19.80 -6.88 22.07
CA GLY A 290 -19.76 -6.52 20.66
C GLY A 290 -18.37 -6.21 20.10
N ASN A 291 -17.32 -6.33 20.92
CA ASN A 291 -15.94 -6.03 20.54
C ASN A 291 -14.99 -7.18 20.92
N TRP A 292 -13.93 -7.36 20.13
CA TRP A 292 -12.80 -8.22 20.51
C TRP A 292 -11.89 -7.47 21.49
N TYR A 293 -11.49 -8.16 22.55
CA TYR A 293 -10.52 -7.68 23.52
C TYR A 293 -9.45 -8.74 23.75
N HIS A 294 -8.20 -8.31 23.88
CA HIS A 294 -7.14 -9.14 24.44
C HIS A 294 -7.05 -8.89 25.94
N VAL A 295 -6.98 -9.95 26.74
CA VAL A 295 -6.80 -9.86 28.20
C VAL A 295 -5.63 -10.72 28.64
N ALA A 296 -4.83 -10.20 29.57
CA ALA A 296 -3.80 -10.98 30.23
C ALA A 296 -3.76 -10.74 31.74
N GLY A 297 -3.63 -11.81 32.52
CA GLY A 297 -3.37 -11.76 33.96
C GLY A 297 -2.00 -12.37 34.27
N THR A 298 -1.12 -11.64 34.96
CA THR A 298 0.22 -12.12 35.32
C THR A 298 0.46 -12.07 36.83
N TYR A 299 1.26 -13.02 37.35
CA TYR A 299 1.73 -13.03 38.73
C TYR A 299 3.20 -13.41 38.82
N ASN A 300 4.00 -12.52 39.42
CA ASN A 300 5.41 -12.74 39.70
C ASN A 300 5.60 -13.00 41.21
N LYS A 301 6.15 -14.16 41.56
CA LYS A 301 6.41 -14.60 42.94
C LYS A 301 7.51 -13.78 43.58
N THR A 302 8.55 -13.45 42.83
CA THR A 302 9.74 -12.76 43.36
C THR A 302 9.38 -11.36 43.83
N SER A 303 8.61 -10.61 43.04
CA SER A 303 8.14 -9.27 43.41
C SER A 303 6.82 -9.27 44.18
N GLY A 304 6.02 -10.32 44.06
CA GLY A 304 4.65 -10.38 44.58
C GLY A 304 3.63 -9.62 43.71
N GLU A 305 4.03 -9.14 42.53
CA GLU A 305 3.17 -8.36 41.64
C GLU A 305 2.14 -9.24 40.93
N GLN A 306 0.86 -8.91 41.10
CA GLN A 306 -0.26 -9.39 40.31
C GLN A 306 -0.70 -8.27 39.37
N LYS A 307 -0.69 -8.50 38.05
CA LYS A 307 -1.07 -7.50 37.05
C LYS A 307 -2.21 -7.97 36.16
N LEU A 308 -2.99 -7.01 35.66
CA LEU A 308 -4.05 -7.21 34.67
C LEU A 308 -3.85 -6.23 33.52
N TYR A 309 -3.92 -6.75 32.31
CA TYR A 309 -3.76 -6.02 31.06
C TYR A 309 -5.01 -6.19 30.18
N VAL A 310 -5.34 -5.15 29.44
CA VAL A 310 -6.39 -5.14 28.41
C VAL A 310 -5.82 -4.50 27.16
N ASN A 311 -5.94 -5.17 26.02
CA ASN A 311 -5.43 -4.73 24.72
C ASN A 311 -3.95 -4.32 24.77
N GLY A 312 -3.12 -5.15 25.40
CA GLY A 312 -1.69 -4.90 25.60
C GLY A 312 -1.35 -3.85 26.68
N GLY A 313 -2.30 -2.99 27.05
CA GLY A 313 -2.11 -1.95 28.07
C GLY A 313 -2.26 -2.49 29.50
N LEU A 314 -1.39 -2.06 30.41
CA LEU A 314 -1.48 -2.37 31.83
C LEU A 314 -2.63 -1.58 32.48
N VAL A 315 -3.61 -2.28 33.05
CA VAL A 315 -4.81 -1.65 33.66
C VAL A 315 -4.74 -1.63 35.18
N HIS A 316 -4.14 -2.63 35.81
CA HIS A 316 -4.08 -2.72 37.28
C HIS A 316 -2.86 -3.52 37.75
N THR A 317 -2.18 -3.02 38.80
CA THR A 317 -1.17 -3.78 39.57
C THR A 317 -1.58 -3.89 41.03
N LEU A 318 -1.50 -5.09 41.60
CA LEU A 318 -1.68 -5.38 43.02
C LEU A 318 -0.46 -6.13 43.58
N LEU A 319 -0.23 -6.00 44.88
CA LEU A 319 0.89 -6.65 45.56
C LEU A 319 0.42 -7.72 46.55
N HIS A 320 1.06 -8.88 46.46
CA HIS A 320 1.13 -9.91 47.49
C HIS A 320 2.45 -9.78 48.26
N GLY A 321 2.62 -10.58 49.32
CA GLY A 321 3.93 -10.69 49.97
C GLY A 321 4.93 -11.29 48.97
N ALA A 322 6.08 -10.65 48.79
CA ALA A 322 7.16 -11.19 47.98
C ALA A 322 7.55 -12.60 48.47
N GLY A 323 7.65 -13.55 47.53
CA GLY A 323 7.89 -14.96 47.82
C GLY A 323 6.63 -15.82 48.03
N ASN A 324 5.43 -15.22 48.09
CA ASN A 324 4.18 -15.98 48.15
C ASN A 324 3.99 -16.83 46.89
N THR A 325 3.54 -18.07 47.05
CA THR A 325 3.25 -18.97 45.91
C THR A 325 1.75 -19.01 45.63
N ILE A 326 1.38 -19.25 44.37
CA ILE A 326 -0.01 -19.53 44.01
C ILE A 326 -0.44 -20.82 44.73
N VAL A 327 -1.63 -20.82 45.31
CA VAL A 327 -2.16 -22.01 45.97
C VAL A 327 -2.59 -23.00 44.88
N PRO A 328 -2.00 -24.21 44.82
CA PRO A 328 -2.30 -25.16 43.75
C PRO A 328 -3.76 -25.62 43.80
N LEU A 329 -4.37 -25.76 42.63
CA LEU A 329 -5.68 -26.36 42.49
C LEU A 329 -5.59 -27.87 42.70
N THR A 330 -6.20 -28.35 43.78
CA THR A 330 -6.14 -29.77 44.18
C THR A 330 -7.51 -30.43 44.28
N LEU A 331 -8.58 -29.65 44.53
CA LEU A 331 -9.94 -30.20 44.59
C LEU A 331 -10.44 -30.71 43.24
N TYR A 332 -10.13 -29.99 42.17
CA TYR A 332 -10.52 -30.35 40.81
C TYR A 332 -9.33 -30.93 40.05
N SER A 333 -9.60 -31.93 39.21
CA SER A 333 -8.57 -32.59 38.39
C SER A 333 -8.18 -31.80 37.14
N ASP A 334 -8.87 -30.70 36.86
CA ASP A 334 -8.88 -29.98 35.58
C ASP A 334 -9.13 -28.47 35.76
N MET A 335 -8.84 -27.72 34.71
CA MET A 335 -9.19 -26.31 34.53
C MET A 335 -10.19 -26.17 33.36
N ARG A 336 -10.77 -24.97 33.20
CA ARG A 336 -11.86 -24.72 32.26
C ARG A 336 -11.64 -23.46 31.43
N ILE A 337 -11.98 -23.52 30.15
CA ILE A 337 -12.16 -22.36 29.28
C ILE A 337 -13.66 -22.19 29.04
N GLY A 338 -14.16 -20.96 29.17
CA GLY A 338 -15.57 -20.61 28.99
C GLY A 338 -16.52 -21.00 30.14
N TYR A 339 -16.02 -21.45 31.29
CA TYR A 339 -16.86 -21.88 32.42
C TYR A 339 -16.23 -21.61 33.79
N SER A 340 -16.98 -20.95 34.68
CA SER A 340 -16.65 -20.77 36.09
C SER A 340 -17.42 -21.73 36.99
N ARG A 341 -16.68 -22.45 37.84
CA ARG A 341 -17.28 -23.24 38.93
C ARG A 341 -17.77 -22.38 40.10
N VAL A 342 -17.43 -21.09 40.11
CA VAL A 342 -18.02 -20.14 41.04
C VAL A 342 -19.37 -19.75 40.47
N ASN A 343 -20.46 -19.94 41.21
CA ASN A 343 -21.85 -19.66 40.83
C ASN A 343 -22.38 -20.29 39.52
N ASN A 344 -21.63 -21.23 38.93
CA ASN A 344 -22.03 -22.00 37.74
C ASN A 344 -22.30 -21.11 36.52
N GLY A 345 -21.42 -20.15 36.26
CA GLY A 345 -21.54 -19.21 35.15
C GLY A 345 -20.70 -19.61 33.93
N TYR A 346 -21.25 -19.33 32.75
CA TYR A 346 -20.75 -19.80 31.45
C TYR A 346 -20.54 -18.62 30.53
N PHE A 347 -19.49 -18.68 29.72
CA PHE A 347 -19.15 -17.61 28.79
C PHE A 347 -20.12 -17.56 27.62
N ARG A 348 -20.57 -16.35 27.30
CA ARG A 348 -21.48 -16.10 26.18
C ARG A 348 -20.80 -15.22 25.15
N GLY A 349 -20.15 -15.84 24.18
CA GLY A 349 -19.26 -15.14 23.27
C GLY A 349 -18.36 -16.07 22.47
N ALA A 350 -17.28 -15.54 21.91
CA ALA A 350 -16.19 -16.31 21.34
C ALA A 350 -14.92 -16.13 22.17
N VAL A 351 -14.11 -17.18 22.28
CA VAL A 351 -12.77 -17.13 22.88
C VAL A 351 -11.79 -17.66 21.84
N ASP A 352 -10.63 -17.01 21.79
CA ASP A 352 -9.58 -17.31 20.83
C ASP A 352 -8.19 -17.23 21.47
N GLU A 353 -7.20 -17.92 20.90
CA GLU A 353 -5.78 -17.69 21.16
C GLU A 353 -5.36 -17.79 22.64
N VAL A 354 -5.80 -18.85 23.34
CA VAL A 354 -5.60 -19.01 24.80
C VAL A 354 -4.21 -19.56 25.10
N ARG A 355 -3.41 -18.82 25.88
CA ARG A 355 -2.05 -19.21 26.30
C ARG A 355 -1.92 -19.26 27.82
N LEU A 356 -1.13 -20.22 28.31
CA LEU A 356 -0.76 -20.34 29.72
C LEU A 356 0.76 -20.49 29.88
N TYR A 357 1.37 -19.64 30.71
CA TYR A 357 2.80 -19.67 31.02
C TYR A 357 3.02 -19.96 32.51
N SER A 358 4.10 -20.67 32.85
CA SER A 358 4.58 -20.95 34.21
C SER A 358 5.44 -19.82 34.79
N ARG A 359 5.46 -18.65 34.15
CA ARG A 359 6.17 -17.44 34.58
C ARG A 359 5.31 -16.20 34.34
N ALA A 360 5.67 -15.09 34.99
CA ALA A 360 5.12 -13.77 34.66
C ALA A 360 5.75 -13.24 33.36
N LEU A 361 4.92 -12.91 32.37
CA LEU A 361 5.32 -12.17 31.18
C LEU A 361 5.51 -10.68 31.53
N THR A 362 6.43 -10.04 30.82
CA THR A 362 6.72 -8.60 30.92
C THR A 362 5.66 -7.77 30.19
N ASN A 363 5.64 -6.45 30.45
CA ASN A 363 4.72 -5.54 29.73
C ASN A 363 4.91 -5.59 28.22
N GLN A 364 6.16 -5.71 27.75
CA GLN A 364 6.45 -5.77 26.32
C GLN A 364 5.95 -7.07 25.71
N GLU A 365 6.24 -8.22 26.33
CA GLU A 365 5.73 -9.51 25.84
C GLU A 365 4.20 -9.57 25.78
N ILE A 366 3.48 -8.88 26.68
CA ILE A 366 2.01 -8.78 26.63
C ILE A 366 1.53 -7.83 25.52
N LEU A 367 2.28 -6.78 25.23
CA LEU A 367 2.01 -5.86 24.13
C LEU A 367 2.27 -6.55 22.78
N ASP A 368 3.32 -7.36 22.70
CA ASP A 368 3.66 -8.15 21.51
C ASP A 368 2.55 -9.19 21.26
N LEU A 369 2.11 -9.96 22.26
CA LEU A 369 0.95 -10.86 22.13
C LEU A 369 -0.38 -10.18 21.72
N PHE A 370 -0.49 -8.86 21.93
CA PHE A 370 -1.64 -8.09 21.47
C PHE A 370 -1.50 -7.62 20.01
N ASN A 371 -0.28 -7.35 19.56
CA ASN A 371 0.01 -6.85 18.21
C ASN A 371 0.38 -8.03 17.30
N SER A 372 -0.39 -8.28 16.24
CA SER A 372 0.10 -9.19 15.21
C SER A 372 1.29 -8.55 14.47
N PRO A 373 2.30 -9.32 14.05
CA PRO A 373 3.37 -8.78 13.22
C PRO A 373 2.77 -8.24 11.92
N THR A 374 3.34 -7.13 11.44
CA THR A 374 2.94 -6.49 10.18
C THR A 374 4.16 -6.23 9.31
N VAL A 375 3.97 -6.10 8.00
CA VAL A 375 5.01 -5.58 7.10
C VAL A 375 4.95 -4.05 7.16
N SER A 376 6.02 -3.42 7.62
CA SER A 376 6.15 -1.97 7.80
C SER A 376 6.55 -1.25 6.52
N THR A 377 7.46 -1.82 5.73
CA THR A 377 7.90 -1.27 4.43
C THR A 377 8.33 -2.37 3.47
N THR A 378 8.33 -2.06 2.17
CA THR A 378 8.84 -2.94 1.10
C THR A 378 9.79 -2.19 0.17
N SER A 379 10.71 -2.93 -0.46
CA SER A 379 11.55 -2.44 -1.55
C SER A 379 11.70 -3.54 -2.61
N PRO A 380 11.27 -3.36 -3.86
CA PRO A 380 10.62 -2.17 -4.38
C PRO A 380 9.34 -1.82 -3.62
N ALA A 381 9.04 -0.52 -3.57
CA ALA A 381 7.83 -0.01 -2.94
C ALA A 381 6.58 -0.47 -3.71
N GLU A 382 5.42 -0.42 -3.04
CA GLU A 382 4.14 -0.76 -3.67
C GLU A 382 3.89 0.11 -4.91
N ASN A 383 3.65 -0.57 -6.03
CA ASN A 383 3.49 -0.04 -7.39
C ASN A 383 4.71 0.74 -7.93
N GLU A 384 5.91 0.52 -7.39
CA GLU A 384 7.13 1.14 -7.94
C GLU A 384 7.36 0.68 -9.38
N ALA A 385 7.59 1.63 -10.29
CA ALA A 385 7.85 1.38 -11.70
C ALA A 385 9.31 1.67 -12.06
N GLY A 386 9.82 1.04 -13.10
CA GLY A 386 11.20 1.27 -13.53
C GLY A 386 12.25 0.49 -12.73
N VAL A 387 11.82 -0.48 -11.91
CA VAL A 387 12.69 -1.26 -11.05
C VAL A 387 13.75 -1.99 -11.89
N ALA A 388 15.02 -1.89 -11.50
CA ALA A 388 16.08 -2.61 -12.19
C ALA A 388 15.81 -4.12 -12.17
N VAL A 389 16.01 -4.79 -13.31
CA VAL A 389 15.70 -6.22 -13.46
C VAL A 389 16.50 -7.14 -12.53
N ASN A 390 17.55 -6.65 -11.87
CA ASN A 390 18.37 -7.39 -10.91
C ASN A 390 18.19 -6.92 -9.46
N SER A 391 17.17 -6.12 -9.17
CA SER A 391 16.89 -5.64 -7.81
C SER A 391 16.53 -6.79 -6.85
N ALA A 392 17.04 -6.71 -5.62
CA ALA A 392 16.55 -7.52 -4.52
C ALA A 392 15.17 -7.02 -4.09
N ILE A 393 14.32 -7.95 -3.63
CA ILE A 393 12.96 -7.67 -3.17
C ILE A 393 12.93 -7.88 -1.66
N THR A 394 12.55 -6.87 -0.88
CA THR A 394 12.61 -6.88 0.58
C THR A 394 11.28 -6.51 1.20
N ALA A 395 11.03 -7.06 2.38
CA ALA A 395 9.97 -6.66 3.29
C ALA A 395 10.55 -6.49 4.70
N THR A 396 10.31 -5.34 5.31
CA THR A 396 10.67 -5.07 6.70
C THR A 396 9.43 -5.25 7.56
N PHE A 397 9.54 -5.96 8.68
CA PHE A 397 8.44 -6.21 9.60
C PHE A 397 8.41 -5.18 10.75
N SER A 398 7.28 -5.08 11.45
CA SER A 398 7.11 -4.24 12.65
C SER A 398 7.98 -4.69 13.82
N GLU A 399 8.40 -5.95 13.82
CA GLU A 399 9.16 -6.58 14.88
C GLU A 399 10.02 -7.74 14.37
N PRO A 400 10.89 -8.34 15.20
CA PRO A 400 11.66 -9.51 14.82
C PRO A 400 10.78 -10.75 14.56
N MET A 401 10.78 -11.23 13.32
CA MET A 401 10.19 -12.49 12.90
C MET A 401 11.03 -13.72 13.27
N ASP A 402 10.39 -14.90 13.38
CA ASP A 402 11.13 -16.17 13.37
C ASP A 402 11.69 -16.41 11.97
N ALA A 403 13.02 -16.28 11.86
CA ALA A 403 13.77 -16.46 10.63
C ALA A 403 13.48 -17.81 9.93
N ASN A 404 13.07 -18.85 10.67
CA ASN A 404 12.75 -20.16 10.08
C ASN A 404 11.42 -20.20 9.35
N THR A 405 10.52 -19.26 9.65
CA THR A 405 9.24 -19.12 8.96
C THR A 405 9.33 -18.19 7.76
N ILE A 406 10.45 -17.49 7.58
CA ILE A 406 10.73 -16.61 6.42
C ILE A 406 11.53 -17.41 5.37
N THR A 407 10.81 -18.00 4.41
CA THR A 407 11.37 -18.90 3.40
C THR A 407 10.84 -18.55 2.01
N THR A 408 11.31 -19.23 0.96
CA THR A 408 10.76 -19.07 -0.39
C THR A 408 9.30 -19.53 -0.53
N ALA A 409 8.76 -20.29 0.44
CA ALA A 409 7.36 -20.68 0.49
C ALA A 409 6.46 -19.61 1.13
N THR A 410 7.02 -18.80 2.02
CA THR A 410 6.30 -17.75 2.75
C THR A 410 6.61 -16.36 2.25
N PHE A 411 7.65 -16.17 1.43
CA PHE A 411 7.98 -14.95 0.70
C PHE A 411 8.24 -15.29 -0.77
N THR A 412 7.25 -15.02 -1.62
CA THR A 412 7.26 -15.44 -3.03
C THR A 412 6.85 -14.28 -3.97
N PRO A 413 7.75 -13.83 -4.85
CA PRO A 413 7.43 -13.01 -6.00
C PRO A 413 6.91 -13.84 -7.18
N THR A 414 5.93 -13.32 -7.91
CA THR A 414 5.35 -13.95 -9.11
C THR A 414 5.12 -12.91 -10.20
N ASP A 415 5.15 -13.29 -11.48
CA ASP A 415 4.76 -12.42 -12.61
C ASP A 415 3.24 -12.45 -12.89
N GLY A 416 2.43 -12.86 -11.91
CA GLY A 416 1.01 -13.11 -12.03
C GLY A 416 0.64 -14.55 -12.46
N VAL A 417 1.60 -15.35 -12.92
CA VAL A 417 1.37 -16.77 -13.30
C VAL A 417 2.46 -17.70 -12.77
N THR A 418 3.71 -17.26 -12.80
CA THR A 418 4.90 -18.08 -12.51
C THR A 418 5.66 -17.54 -11.30
N PRO A 419 5.97 -18.38 -10.29
CA PRO A 419 6.86 -18.00 -9.21
C PRO A 419 8.28 -17.70 -9.70
N VAL A 420 8.85 -16.59 -9.24
CA VAL A 420 10.25 -16.23 -9.49
C VAL A 420 11.15 -17.16 -8.69
N THR A 421 12.18 -17.72 -9.32
CA THR A 421 13.19 -18.51 -8.61
C THR A 421 14.22 -17.60 -7.94
N GLY A 422 14.58 -17.90 -6.70
CA GLY A 422 15.52 -17.07 -5.93
C GLY A 422 15.82 -17.65 -4.55
N THR A 423 16.56 -16.90 -3.74
CA THR A 423 16.87 -17.24 -2.35
C THR A 423 16.29 -16.20 -1.40
N VAL A 424 15.75 -16.66 -0.27
CA VAL A 424 15.29 -15.80 0.82
C VAL A 424 16.33 -15.79 1.94
N SER A 425 16.57 -14.61 2.50
CA SER A 425 17.39 -14.38 3.68
C SER A 425 16.66 -13.44 4.63
N TYR A 426 16.97 -13.51 5.92
CA TYR A 426 16.35 -12.68 6.94
C TYR A 426 17.41 -12.14 7.89
N THR A 427 17.44 -10.83 8.13
CA THR A 427 18.40 -10.18 9.05
C THR A 427 17.75 -9.00 9.75
N GLY A 428 17.90 -8.95 11.09
CA GLY A 428 17.22 -7.93 11.91
C GLY A 428 15.71 -8.11 11.84
N THR A 429 15.02 -7.18 11.20
CA THR A 429 13.57 -7.21 10.93
C THR A 429 13.24 -7.29 9.44
N THR A 430 14.23 -7.53 8.57
CA THR A 430 14.05 -7.46 7.12
C THR A 430 14.26 -8.81 6.45
N ALA A 431 13.24 -9.27 5.73
CA ALA A 431 13.34 -10.36 4.77
C ALA A 431 13.77 -9.85 3.41
N THR A 432 14.68 -10.56 2.75
CA THR A 432 15.21 -10.23 1.43
C THR A 432 15.13 -11.46 0.53
N PHE A 433 14.36 -11.35 -0.55
CA PHE A 433 14.32 -12.26 -1.67
C PHE A 433 15.27 -11.77 -2.78
N MET A 434 16.24 -12.61 -3.15
CA MET A 434 17.20 -12.34 -4.22
C MET A 434 16.86 -13.22 -5.44
N PRO A 435 16.47 -12.63 -6.60
CA PRO A 435 16.23 -13.41 -7.81
C PRO A 435 17.47 -14.18 -8.27
N SER A 436 17.32 -15.42 -8.75
CA SER A 436 18.44 -16.25 -9.24
C SER A 436 18.96 -15.82 -10.62
N GLY A 437 18.24 -14.92 -11.29
CA GLY A 437 18.59 -14.31 -12.57
C GLY A 437 17.81 -13.00 -12.75
N ASN A 438 18.13 -12.24 -13.78
CA ASN A 438 17.41 -11.00 -14.07
C ASN A 438 15.92 -11.29 -14.29
N LEU A 439 15.08 -10.49 -13.64
CA LEU A 439 13.66 -10.37 -13.91
C LEU A 439 13.42 -9.93 -15.36
N SER A 440 12.25 -10.25 -15.89
CA SER A 440 11.84 -9.80 -17.23
C SER A 440 11.62 -8.29 -17.23
N TYR A 441 11.95 -7.61 -18.33
CA TYR A 441 11.69 -6.17 -18.49
C TYR A 441 10.19 -5.87 -18.62
N ALA A 442 9.78 -4.66 -18.26
CA ALA A 442 8.39 -4.16 -18.35
C ALA A 442 7.34 -5.13 -17.79
N THR A 443 7.71 -5.90 -16.77
CA THR A 443 6.88 -6.96 -16.20
C THR A 443 6.44 -6.56 -14.81
N ASN A 444 5.12 -6.62 -14.57
CA ASN A 444 4.57 -6.41 -13.24
C ASN A 444 4.74 -7.69 -12.42
N TYR A 445 5.44 -7.59 -11.30
CA TYR A 445 5.62 -8.65 -10.34
C TYR A 445 4.79 -8.37 -9.10
N THR A 446 4.14 -9.40 -8.55
CA THR A 446 3.49 -9.36 -7.25
C THR A 446 4.28 -10.21 -6.27
N ALA A 447 4.81 -9.58 -5.23
CA ALA A 447 5.44 -10.23 -4.09
C ALA A 447 4.43 -10.48 -2.98
N THR A 448 4.48 -11.66 -2.38
CA THR A 448 3.57 -12.09 -1.31
C THR A 448 4.37 -12.56 -0.11
N ILE A 449 4.03 -12.07 1.09
CA ILE A 449 4.37 -12.71 2.36
C ILE A 449 3.12 -13.35 2.95
N THR A 450 3.13 -14.67 3.11
CA THR A 450 1.96 -15.42 3.59
C THR A 450 1.82 -15.35 5.11
N THR A 451 0.66 -15.75 5.65
CA THR A 451 0.44 -15.95 7.09
C THR A 451 1.27 -17.09 7.69
N GLY A 452 1.99 -17.86 6.86
CA GLY A 452 2.98 -18.82 7.35
C GLY A 452 4.25 -18.17 7.92
N ALA A 453 4.45 -16.86 7.74
CA ALA A 453 5.48 -16.08 8.42
C ALA A 453 4.99 -15.67 9.82
N THR A 454 5.69 -16.11 10.86
CA THR A 454 5.35 -15.83 12.27
C THR A 454 6.49 -15.12 12.99
N ASP A 455 6.15 -14.41 14.06
CA ASP A 455 7.12 -13.84 14.97
C ASP A 455 7.82 -14.91 15.85
N LEU A 456 8.67 -14.46 16.76
CA LEU A 456 9.36 -15.32 17.74
C LEU A 456 8.41 -15.93 18.80
N SER A 457 7.21 -15.38 18.95
CA SER A 457 6.15 -15.86 19.85
C SER A 457 5.22 -16.87 19.19
N GLY A 458 5.32 -17.04 17.87
CA GLY A 458 4.49 -17.91 17.04
C GLY A 458 3.25 -17.23 16.45
N ASP A 459 3.15 -15.91 16.56
CA ASP A 459 2.04 -15.11 16.06
C ASP A 459 2.23 -14.81 14.56
N ALA A 460 1.23 -15.14 13.75
CA ALA A 460 1.26 -14.97 12.30
C ALA A 460 0.88 -13.53 11.89
N LEU A 461 1.23 -13.16 10.65
CA LEU A 461 0.58 -12.01 9.99
C LEU A 461 -0.94 -12.20 10.00
N THR A 462 -1.71 -11.15 10.30
CA THR A 462 -3.18 -11.20 10.31
C THR A 462 -3.78 -11.61 8.96
N SER A 463 -3.09 -11.29 7.86
CA SER A 463 -3.40 -11.75 6.51
C SER A 463 -2.13 -11.76 5.66
N ALA A 464 -2.13 -12.47 4.54
CA ALA A 464 -1.01 -12.44 3.62
C ALA A 464 -0.80 -11.01 3.09
N TYR A 465 0.43 -10.50 3.17
CA TYR A 465 0.79 -9.18 2.70
C TYR A 465 1.28 -9.26 1.25
N THR A 466 0.56 -8.61 0.34
CA THR A 466 0.89 -8.60 -1.10
C THR A 466 1.19 -7.19 -1.57
N TRP A 467 2.23 -7.04 -2.38
CA TRP A 467 2.56 -5.78 -3.04
C TRP A 467 3.08 -6.05 -4.45
N SER A 468 2.92 -5.10 -5.36
CA SER A 468 3.35 -5.20 -6.75
C SER A 468 4.41 -4.16 -7.12
N PHE A 469 5.22 -4.44 -8.13
CA PHE A 469 6.17 -3.50 -8.72
C PHE A 469 6.41 -3.87 -10.18
N THR A 470 6.78 -2.89 -11.00
CA THR A 470 7.04 -3.08 -12.44
C THR A 470 8.51 -2.83 -12.76
N THR A 471 9.16 -3.82 -13.36
CA THR A 471 10.55 -3.69 -13.84
C THR A 471 10.65 -2.70 -15.00
N GLY A 472 11.82 -2.06 -15.14
CA GLY A 472 12.07 -1.10 -16.21
C GLY A 472 11.93 -1.69 -17.61
N ALA A 473 11.71 -0.83 -18.61
CA ALA A 473 11.64 -1.22 -20.01
C ALA A 473 13.01 -1.73 -20.50
N ALA A 474 12.99 -2.60 -21.52
CA ALA A 474 14.22 -3.05 -22.16
C ALA A 474 14.91 -1.86 -22.85
N PRO A 475 16.25 -1.77 -22.81
CA PRO A 475 16.98 -0.69 -23.47
C PRO A 475 16.71 -0.70 -25.00
N PRO A 476 16.75 0.48 -25.67
CA PRO A 476 16.43 0.58 -27.09
C PRO A 476 17.19 -0.37 -28.00
N GLN A 477 16.50 -0.94 -29.00
CA GLN A 477 17.08 -1.91 -29.90
C GLN A 477 18.34 -1.34 -30.56
N GLY A 478 19.48 -1.97 -30.27
CA GLY A 478 20.78 -1.59 -30.80
C GLY A 478 21.49 -0.46 -30.07
N LEU A 479 20.97 0.08 -28.96
CA LEU A 479 21.68 1.01 -28.09
C LEU A 479 22.84 0.28 -27.41
N LEU A 480 24.06 0.74 -27.68
CA LEU A 480 25.29 0.17 -27.14
C LEU A 480 25.78 0.91 -25.90
N ALA A 481 25.60 2.23 -25.85
CA ALA A 481 25.97 3.04 -24.70
C ALA A 481 25.09 4.29 -24.62
N TYR A 482 24.73 4.69 -23.39
CA TYR A 482 24.02 5.95 -23.13
C TYR A 482 24.55 6.63 -21.88
N TYR A 483 25.01 7.87 -22.03
CA TYR A 483 25.56 8.68 -20.95
C TYR A 483 24.68 9.92 -20.77
N THR A 484 23.90 9.89 -19.69
CA THR A 484 22.99 10.97 -19.29
C THR A 484 23.71 12.12 -18.59
N PHE A 485 24.87 11.83 -17.97
CA PHE A 485 25.61 12.75 -17.11
C PHE A 485 24.80 13.27 -15.91
N ASN A 486 23.80 12.50 -15.46
CA ASN A 486 22.92 12.88 -14.34
C ASN A 486 23.46 12.45 -12.96
N GLU A 487 24.62 11.81 -12.89
CA GLU A 487 25.27 11.41 -11.64
C GLU A 487 25.69 12.62 -10.79
N GLY A 488 25.95 13.77 -11.44
CA GLY A 488 26.18 15.07 -10.80
C GLY A 488 27.48 15.20 -10.00
N SER A 489 28.21 14.12 -9.74
CA SER A 489 29.48 14.08 -9.03
C SER A 489 30.25 12.77 -9.27
N GLY A 490 31.54 12.72 -8.91
CA GLY A 490 32.39 11.53 -9.03
C GLY A 490 33.37 11.57 -10.20
N THR A 491 34.11 10.47 -10.39
CA THR A 491 35.21 10.35 -11.40
C THR A 491 34.90 9.40 -12.54
N VAL A 492 33.66 8.88 -12.61
CA VAL A 492 33.20 7.96 -13.66
C VAL A 492 31.83 8.37 -14.15
N ILE A 493 31.53 8.05 -15.42
CA ILE A 493 30.18 8.12 -15.98
C ILE A 493 29.63 6.71 -16.16
N ASN A 494 28.38 6.49 -15.76
CA ASN A 494 27.72 5.20 -15.86
C ASN A 494 27.05 5.04 -17.24
N ASP A 495 27.15 3.83 -17.78
CA ASP A 495 26.43 3.47 -19.00
C ASP A 495 24.98 3.12 -18.67
N SER A 496 24.09 4.09 -18.88
CA SER A 496 22.64 3.96 -18.64
C SER A 496 21.94 3.02 -19.63
N SER A 497 22.65 2.46 -20.63
CA SER A 497 22.10 1.42 -21.51
C SER A 497 22.08 0.02 -20.88
N GLY A 498 22.80 -0.18 -19.76
CA GLY A 498 22.94 -1.49 -19.11
C GLY A 498 24.02 -2.40 -19.71
N ASN A 499 24.76 -1.96 -20.73
CA ASN A 499 25.80 -2.76 -21.40
C ASN A 499 27.20 -2.65 -20.75
N GLY A 500 27.34 -1.86 -19.68
CA GLY A 500 28.57 -1.80 -18.89
C GLY A 500 29.74 -1.04 -19.55
N ASN A 501 29.49 -0.18 -20.55
CA ASN A 501 30.53 0.64 -21.18
C ASN A 501 30.84 1.90 -20.35
N THR A 502 31.22 1.75 -19.08
CA THR A 502 31.49 2.90 -18.19
C THR A 502 32.71 3.70 -18.64
N GLY A 503 32.70 5.00 -18.37
CA GLY A 503 33.76 5.93 -18.75
C GLY A 503 34.50 6.53 -17.57
N ALA A 504 35.82 6.69 -17.67
CA ALA A 504 36.63 7.37 -16.65
C ALA A 504 36.81 8.85 -17.01
N ILE A 505 36.43 9.74 -16.09
CA ILE A 505 36.57 11.20 -16.25
C ILE A 505 38.02 11.61 -15.94
N ASN A 506 38.60 12.42 -16.82
CA ASN A 506 39.86 13.12 -16.60
C ASN A 506 39.61 14.62 -16.67
N GLU A 507 39.58 15.27 -15.50
CA GLU A 507 39.50 16.72 -15.26
C GLU A 507 38.23 17.45 -15.75
N ALA A 508 37.44 16.88 -16.67
CA ALA A 508 36.14 17.43 -17.04
C ALA A 508 35.21 17.59 -15.81
N ALA A 509 34.53 18.72 -15.71
CA ALA A 509 33.74 19.09 -14.54
C ALA A 509 32.24 18.85 -14.74
N TRP A 510 31.57 18.32 -13.71
CA TRP A 510 30.11 18.23 -13.67
C TRP A 510 29.48 19.62 -13.69
N THR A 511 28.45 19.78 -14.50
CA THR A 511 27.71 21.05 -14.66
C THR A 511 26.26 20.77 -15.01
N THR A 512 25.45 21.83 -15.12
CA THR A 512 24.09 21.74 -15.66
C THR A 512 24.15 21.58 -17.17
N GLY A 513 23.57 20.49 -17.68
CA GLY A 513 23.50 20.19 -19.11
C GLY A 513 22.26 20.77 -19.79
N ARG A 514 21.83 20.13 -20.88
CA ARG A 514 20.62 20.53 -21.64
C ARG A 514 19.34 20.10 -20.94
N SER A 515 19.38 18.94 -20.27
CA SER A 515 18.22 18.24 -19.69
C SER A 515 18.23 18.16 -18.16
N ALA A 516 19.39 17.91 -17.56
CA ALA A 516 19.63 18.03 -16.11
C ALA A 516 21.14 18.19 -15.83
N GLY A 517 21.90 17.10 -15.90
CA GLY A 517 23.36 17.09 -15.75
C GLY A 517 24.11 17.16 -17.08
N GLY A 518 25.41 17.42 -17.03
CA GLY A 518 26.29 17.54 -18.20
C GLY A 518 27.76 17.65 -17.78
N LEU A 519 28.66 17.61 -18.75
CA LEU A 519 30.10 17.82 -18.52
C LEU A 519 30.59 19.07 -19.23
N SER A 520 31.42 19.85 -18.52
CA SER A 520 32.17 20.99 -19.02
C SER A 520 33.61 20.58 -19.32
N PHE A 521 34.09 20.97 -20.49
CA PHE A 521 35.44 20.72 -20.98
C PHE A 521 36.13 22.04 -21.29
N ASP A 522 37.38 22.20 -20.86
CA ASP A 522 38.15 23.45 -20.95
C ASP A 522 38.94 23.63 -22.26
N GLY A 523 39.10 22.56 -23.04
CA GLY A 523 39.88 22.55 -24.29
C GLY A 523 41.39 22.35 -24.11
N LEU A 524 41.87 22.01 -22.92
CA LEU A 524 43.29 21.78 -22.62
C LEU A 524 43.61 20.30 -22.34
N ASN A 525 42.89 19.68 -21.43
CA ASN A 525 43.17 18.32 -20.96
C ASN A 525 41.93 17.53 -20.51
N ASP A 526 40.73 18.09 -20.63
CA ASP A 526 39.49 17.48 -20.20
C ASP A 526 38.99 16.40 -21.18
N TYR A 527 38.64 15.21 -20.66
CA TYR A 527 38.01 14.14 -21.44
C TYR A 527 37.34 13.06 -20.59
N VAL A 528 36.55 12.20 -21.25
CA VAL A 528 36.09 10.92 -20.69
C VAL A 528 36.62 9.78 -21.55
N TYR A 529 37.36 8.84 -20.95
CA TYR A 529 37.92 7.68 -21.65
C TYR A 529 37.08 6.43 -21.44
N LEU A 530 36.62 5.83 -22.54
CA LEU A 530 35.72 4.67 -22.56
C LEU A 530 36.47 3.35 -22.84
N GLY A 531 37.81 3.39 -22.95
CA GLY A 531 38.61 2.22 -23.32
C GLY A 531 38.46 1.81 -24.78
N ASN A 532 38.68 0.52 -25.06
CA ASN A 532 38.53 -0.06 -26.41
C ASN A 532 37.56 -1.28 -26.39
N PRO A 533 36.30 -1.10 -25.98
CA PRO A 533 35.37 -2.22 -25.89
C PRO A 533 34.91 -2.68 -27.28
N LEU A 534 34.73 -4.00 -27.45
CA LEU A 534 34.24 -4.59 -28.71
C LEU A 534 32.77 -4.23 -28.99
N SER A 535 31.99 -4.00 -27.94
CA SER A 535 30.58 -3.53 -28.03
C SER A 535 30.45 -2.23 -28.81
N LEU A 536 31.43 -1.33 -28.76
CA LEU A 536 31.44 -0.04 -29.48
C LEU A 536 32.07 -0.10 -30.88
N GLN A 537 32.14 -1.30 -31.47
CA GLN A 537 32.72 -1.56 -32.81
C GLN A 537 31.72 -2.19 -33.80
N PRO A 538 30.53 -1.59 -34.03
CA PRO A 538 29.49 -2.21 -34.84
C PRO A 538 29.70 -2.04 -36.36
N GLY A 539 29.08 -2.91 -37.17
CA GLY A 539 29.16 -2.84 -38.64
C GLY A 539 28.37 -1.67 -39.27
N ALA A 540 27.36 -1.16 -38.56
CA ALA A 540 26.64 0.08 -38.82
C ALA A 540 26.61 0.88 -37.51
N VAL A 541 26.62 2.21 -37.55
CA VAL A 541 26.72 3.00 -36.32
C VAL A 541 25.91 4.28 -36.40
N SER A 542 25.24 4.63 -35.30
CA SER A 542 24.74 5.99 -35.08
C SER A 542 25.31 6.55 -33.79
N VAL A 543 25.73 7.81 -33.80
CA VAL A 543 26.29 8.51 -32.63
C VAL A 543 25.55 9.83 -32.45
N SER A 544 25.04 10.07 -31.25
CA SER A 544 24.29 11.27 -30.89
C SER A 544 24.96 11.98 -29.72
N ALA A 545 24.99 13.31 -29.76
CA ALA A 545 25.40 14.14 -28.63
C ALA A 545 24.68 15.50 -28.67
N TRP A 546 24.28 16.00 -27.50
CA TRP A 546 24.01 17.41 -27.30
C TRP A 546 25.33 18.12 -27.01
N PHE A 547 25.55 19.26 -27.64
CA PHE A 547 26.80 20.00 -27.50
C PHE A 547 26.55 21.51 -27.53
N LYS A 548 27.41 22.26 -26.85
CA LYS A 548 27.45 23.73 -26.82
C LYS A 548 28.90 24.19 -26.79
N THR A 549 29.34 24.97 -27.77
CA THR A 549 30.77 25.32 -27.91
C THR A 549 30.98 26.66 -28.60
N THR A 550 32.17 27.25 -28.38
CA THR A 550 32.73 28.36 -29.16
C THR A 550 33.92 27.94 -30.02
N ASP A 551 34.30 26.66 -29.99
CA ASP A 551 35.50 26.18 -30.68
C ASP A 551 35.34 26.18 -32.19
N SER A 552 36.37 26.65 -32.86
CA SER A 552 36.48 26.50 -34.31
C SER A 552 36.92 25.10 -34.75
N ASN A 553 37.56 24.33 -33.84
CA ASN A 553 37.93 22.94 -34.03
C ASN A 553 37.98 22.23 -32.67
N GLY A 554 37.29 21.10 -32.51
CA GLY A 554 37.20 20.35 -31.24
C GLY A 554 36.57 18.96 -31.43
N ILE A 555 36.76 18.04 -30.49
CA ILE A 555 36.31 16.65 -30.62
C ILE A 555 35.17 16.34 -29.64
N ILE A 556 33.96 16.10 -30.15
CA ILE A 556 32.82 15.70 -29.31
C ILE A 556 33.02 14.25 -28.85
N ILE A 557 33.20 13.31 -29.80
CA ILE A 557 33.52 11.91 -29.50
C ILE A 557 34.28 11.28 -30.67
N ARG A 558 35.35 10.53 -30.38
CA ARG A 558 36.20 9.93 -31.43
C ARG A 558 36.81 8.60 -31.01
N LYS A 559 36.75 7.62 -31.92
CA LYS A 559 37.51 6.37 -31.83
C LYS A 559 38.77 6.41 -32.70
N ARG A 560 39.87 5.82 -32.22
CA ARG A 560 41.13 5.66 -32.96
C ARG A 560 41.72 4.24 -32.87
N SER A 561 42.79 3.89 -33.60
CA SER A 561 43.43 4.59 -34.72
C SER A 561 42.59 4.62 -36.01
N TYR A 562 41.45 3.92 -36.04
CA TYR A 562 40.43 3.93 -37.10
C TYR A 562 39.07 3.59 -36.48
N GLY A 563 37.98 4.05 -37.09
CA GLY A 563 36.63 3.87 -36.57
C GLY A 563 35.71 4.98 -37.06
N TYR A 564 34.97 5.59 -36.14
CA TYR A 564 34.08 6.73 -36.38
C TYR A 564 34.39 7.90 -35.46
N GLY A 565 33.90 9.08 -35.81
CA GLY A 565 33.93 10.23 -34.91
C GLY A 565 33.00 11.35 -35.33
N LEU A 566 32.64 12.16 -34.33
CA LEU A 566 31.83 13.36 -34.43
C LEU A 566 32.68 14.53 -33.91
N ASP A 567 32.95 15.50 -34.77
CA ASP A 567 33.83 16.64 -34.46
C ASP A 567 33.31 17.99 -34.96
N VAL A 568 33.77 19.04 -34.29
CA VAL A 568 33.72 20.42 -34.72
C VAL A 568 34.98 20.68 -35.56
N TRP A 569 34.81 21.12 -36.80
CA TRP A 569 35.88 21.18 -37.79
C TRP A 569 35.73 22.37 -38.73
N ASN A 570 36.86 22.91 -39.23
CA ASN A 570 36.90 23.92 -40.30
C ASN A 570 36.05 25.16 -39.98
N SER A 571 36.43 25.85 -38.89
CA SER A 571 35.74 27.05 -38.39
C SER A 571 34.32 26.76 -37.91
N GLY A 572 34.19 25.70 -37.11
CA GLY A 572 32.99 25.40 -36.33
C GLY A 572 31.89 24.62 -37.04
N ARG A 573 32.17 23.99 -38.19
CA ARG A 573 31.23 23.10 -38.87
C ARG A 573 31.24 21.74 -38.20
N ILE A 574 30.07 21.15 -38.02
CA ILE A 574 29.97 19.79 -37.48
C ILE A 574 30.21 18.78 -38.59
N SER A 575 30.96 17.73 -38.28
CA SER A 575 31.27 16.63 -39.18
C SER A 575 31.13 15.28 -38.50
N PHE A 576 30.54 14.32 -39.23
CA PHE A 576 30.59 12.91 -38.90
C PHE A 576 31.35 12.13 -39.97
N TRP A 577 32.18 11.17 -39.57
CA TRP A 577 33.02 10.42 -40.51
C TRP A 577 33.37 9.03 -40.02
N ILE A 578 33.83 8.20 -40.95
CA ILE A 578 34.37 6.86 -40.70
C ILE A 578 35.70 6.63 -41.46
N TYR A 579 36.47 5.63 -41.06
CA TYR A 579 37.61 5.09 -41.82
C TYR A 579 37.35 3.67 -42.32
N ASN A 580 37.89 3.34 -43.51
CA ASN A 580 37.98 1.97 -43.99
C ASN A 580 39.36 1.34 -43.71
N SER A 581 39.52 0.06 -44.09
CA SER A 581 40.76 -0.70 -43.92
C SER A 581 41.96 -0.17 -44.74
N ALA A 582 41.71 0.68 -45.74
CA ALA A 582 42.74 1.36 -46.52
C ALA A 582 43.08 2.76 -45.97
N ALA A 583 42.68 3.07 -44.73
CA ALA A 583 42.84 4.39 -44.10
C ALA A 583 42.21 5.56 -44.88
N THR A 584 41.22 5.26 -45.72
CA THR A 584 40.44 6.29 -46.44
C THR A 584 39.35 6.84 -45.52
N LEU A 585 39.29 8.16 -45.39
CA LEU A 585 38.28 8.88 -44.61
C LEU A 585 37.05 9.17 -45.47
N PHE A 586 35.86 8.82 -44.97
CA PHE A 586 34.57 9.21 -45.56
C PHE A 586 33.85 10.15 -44.59
N ARG A 587 33.48 11.35 -45.03
CA ARG A 587 33.00 12.43 -44.16
C ARG A 587 31.75 13.10 -44.72
N ALA A 588 30.77 13.34 -43.84
CA ALA A 588 29.66 14.25 -44.05
C ALA A 588 29.86 15.48 -43.15
N SER A 589 29.92 16.67 -43.75
CA SER A 589 30.12 17.94 -43.03
C SER A 589 29.00 18.91 -43.31
N SER A 590 28.52 19.57 -42.27
CA SER A 590 27.55 20.65 -42.39
C SER A 590 28.09 21.84 -43.20
N LEU A 591 27.17 22.57 -43.85
CA LEU A 591 27.49 23.80 -44.58
C LEU A 591 27.65 25.00 -43.63
N LEU A 592 26.85 25.04 -42.57
CA LEU A 592 26.82 26.08 -41.55
C LEU A 592 27.77 25.74 -40.39
N ALA A 593 28.17 26.77 -39.65
CA ALA A 593 28.94 26.63 -38.42
C ALA A 593 27.99 26.69 -37.20
N TYR A 594 28.32 25.93 -36.16
CA TYR A 594 27.51 25.72 -34.95
C TYR A 594 28.36 25.92 -33.68
N HIS A 595 29.26 26.90 -33.70
CA HIS A 595 30.12 27.30 -32.56
C HIS A 595 29.64 28.64 -31.97
N ASP A 596 28.33 28.85 -31.96
CA ASP A 596 27.65 30.08 -31.55
C ASP A 596 27.34 30.12 -30.04
N ASN A 597 27.84 29.14 -29.29
CA ASN A 597 27.55 28.97 -27.87
C ASN A 597 26.06 28.74 -27.57
N LEU A 598 25.31 28.11 -28.47
CA LEU A 598 23.97 27.58 -28.22
C LEU A 598 23.99 26.04 -28.14
N TRP A 599 22.95 25.46 -27.55
CA TRP A 599 22.79 24.01 -27.53
C TRP A 599 22.32 23.51 -28.89
N HIS A 600 23.08 22.60 -29.48
CA HIS A 600 22.72 21.88 -30.69
C HIS A 600 22.77 20.37 -30.46
N HIS A 601 21.96 19.65 -31.23
CA HIS A 601 21.95 18.19 -31.24
C HIS A 601 22.58 17.69 -32.53
N ALA A 602 23.68 16.92 -32.42
CA ALA A 602 24.35 16.35 -33.57
C ALA A 602 24.21 14.83 -33.59
N VAL A 603 23.75 14.29 -34.72
CA VAL A 603 23.66 12.84 -34.95
C VAL A 603 24.40 12.45 -36.22
N GLY A 604 25.42 11.62 -36.05
CA GLY A 604 26.11 10.94 -37.15
C GLY A 604 25.52 9.57 -37.40
N VAL A 605 25.22 9.21 -38.65
CA VAL A 605 24.62 7.92 -39.02
C VAL A 605 25.43 7.27 -40.14
N TYR A 606 25.81 6.00 -39.98
CA TYR A 606 26.45 5.17 -40.99
C TYR A 606 25.70 3.84 -41.15
N ASP A 607 25.25 3.55 -42.37
CA ASP A 607 24.41 2.38 -42.69
C ASP A 607 25.16 1.21 -43.37
N GLY A 608 26.49 1.25 -43.38
CA GLY A 608 27.33 0.30 -44.12
C GLY A 608 27.74 0.78 -45.51
N SER A 609 27.08 1.80 -46.06
CA SER A 609 27.31 2.33 -47.41
C SER A 609 27.37 3.85 -47.49
N THR A 610 26.77 4.55 -46.54
CA THR A 610 26.59 6.01 -46.56
C THR A 610 26.81 6.58 -45.16
N VAL A 611 27.56 7.67 -45.05
CA VAL A 611 27.61 8.51 -43.85
C VAL A 611 26.64 9.69 -44.01
N ARG A 612 25.85 9.97 -42.98
CA ARG A 612 24.92 11.11 -42.91
C ARG A 612 25.16 11.88 -41.62
N LEU A 613 24.92 13.18 -41.67
CA LEU A 613 24.96 14.07 -40.51
C LEU A 613 23.63 14.78 -40.39
N TYR A 614 23.09 14.79 -39.18
CA TYR A 614 21.90 15.52 -38.79
C TYR A 614 22.27 16.54 -37.71
N ILE A 615 21.67 17.72 -37.80
CA ILE A 615 21.75 18.76 -36.78
C ILE A 615 20.32 19.18 -36.44
N ASP A 616 19.99 19.22 -35.15
CA ASP A 616 18.69 19.63 -34.61
C ASP A 616 17.53 18.87 -35.29
N GLY A 617 17.69 17.55 -35.43
CA GLY A 617 16.71 16.64 -36.06
C GLY A 617 16.69 16.63 -37.59
N ALA A 618 17.38 17.55 -38.27
CA ALA A 618 17.36 17.67 -39.73
C ALA A 618 18.65 17.14 -40.39
N GLN A 619 18.53 16.38 -41.49
CA GLN A 619 19.70 15.91 -42.24
C GLN A 619 20.38 17.10 -42.96
N VAL A 620 21.63 17.40 -42.60
CA VAL A 620 22.39 18.54 -43.15
C VAL A 620 23.46 18.13 -44.16
N ALA A 621 23.91 16.87 -44.15
CA ALA A 621 24.92 16.37 -45.08
C ALA A 621 24.86 14.84 -45.25
N SER A 622 25.37 14.35 -46.39
CA SER A 622 25.56 12.92 -46.65
C SER A 622 26.70 12.68 -47.64
N ALA A 623 27.40 11.56 -47.52
CA ALA A 623 28.41 11.10 -48.48
C ALA A 623 28.45 9.57 -48.60
N PRO A 624 28.74 9.02 -49.79
CA PRO A 624 29.00 7.59 -49.94
C PRO A 624 30.23 7.17 -49.15
N ALA A 625 30.23 5.94 -48.64
CA ALA A 625 31.25 5.41 -47.75
C ALA A 625 31.58 3.94 -48.05
N GLY A 626 32.83 3.54 -47.78
CA GLY A 626 33.25 2.14 -47.77
C GLY A 626 32.92 1.45 -46.43
N THR A 627 33.33 0.19 -46.27
CA THR A 627 33.17 -0.57 -45.01
C THR A 627 34.02 0.03 -43.89
N ILE A 628 33.42 0.26 -42.72
CA ILE A 628 34.13 0.75 -41.53
C ILE A 628 35.19 -0.26 -41.04
N PHE A 629 36.32 0.26 -40.57
CA PHE A 629 37.41 -0.54 -40.00
C PHE A 629 37.80 -0.01 -38.62
N TYR A 630 38.05 -0.93 -37.69
CA TYR A 630 38.40 -0.62 -36.31
C TYR A 630 39.85 -1.00 -36.01
N GLY A 631 40.63 -0.02 -35.55
CA GLY A 631 42.00 -0.22 -35.08
C GLY A 631 42.06 -0.55 -33.58
N ALA A 632 43.26 -0.82 -33.07
CA ALA A 632 43.50 -1.20 -31.68
C ALA A 632 43.32 -0.07 -30.63
N GLY A 633 42.91 1.12 -31.05
CA GLY A 633 42.85 2.30 -30.20
C GLY A 633 41.49 2.51 -29.51
N GLY A 634 41.49 3.36 -28.49
CA GLY A 634 40.34 3.65 -27.63
C GLY A 634 39.33 4.63 -28.24
N ILE A 635 38.26 4.85 -27.49
CA ILE A 635 37.24 5.87 -27.75
C ILE A 635 37.14 6.82 -26.55
N ALA A 636 37.02 8.11 -26.84
CA ALA A 636 36.89 9.15 -25.82
C ALA A 636 35.87 10.22 -26.21
N ILE A 637 35.24 10.81 -25.21
CA ILE A 637 34.40 12.02 -25.29
C ILE A 637 35.28 13.21 -24.91
N GLY A 638 35.20 14.31 -25.65
CA GLY A 638 35.97 15.53 -25.41
C GLY A 638 37.41 15.52 -25.95
N ARG A 639 37.90 14.38 -26.45
CA ARG A 639 39.23 14.27 -27.10
C ARG A 639 39.34 13.12 -28.08
N ASP A 640 40.52 13.02 -28.69
CA ASP A 640 40.95 11.84 -29.44
C ASP A 640 41.24 10.63 -28.51
N GLY A 641 40.72 9.44 -28.84
CA GLY A 641 40.78 8.25 -27.99
C GLY A 641 42.16 7.92 -27.41
N ASP A 642 43.23 8.09 -28.19
CA ASP A 642 44.61 7.68 -27.80
C ASP A 642 45.68 8.77 -27.95
N SER A 643 45.32 10.02 -28.26
CA SER A 643 46.32 11.08 -28.53
C SER A 643 46.01 12.40 -27.84
N SER A 644 47.06 13.14 -27.47
CA SER A 644 47.00 14.40 -26.73
C SER A 644 46.83 15.66 -27.61
N GLY A 645 46.36 15.52 -28.85
CA GLY A 645 46.48 16.59 -29.86
C GLY A 645 45.30 17.53 -30.05
N SER A 646 44.08 17.18 -29.62
CA SER A 646 42.90 18.02 -29.78
C SER A 646 41.87 17.71 -28.70
N TYR A 647 41.47 18.75 -27.97
CA TYR A 647 40.48 18.70 -26.90
C TYR A 647 39.29 19.57 -27.28
N TYR A 648 38.14 19.29 -26.69
CA TYR A 648 36.92 20.06 -26.86
C TYR A 648 36.81 21.12 -25.76
N SER A 649 36.48 22.35 -26.14
CA SER A 649 36.09 23.41 -25.20
C SER A 649 34.59 23.64 -25.32
N GLY A 650 33.85 23.46 -24.23
CA GLY A 650 32.40 23.63 -24.20
C GLY A 650 31.69 22.59 -23.33
N LEU A 651 30.37 22.49 -23.52
CA LEU A 651 29.52 21.54 -22.80
C LEU A 651 29.09 20.39 -23.71
N ILE A 652 29.00 19.19 -23.14
CA ILE A 652 28.43 17.99 -23.78
C ILE A 652 27.41 17.37 -22.82
N ASP A 653 26.28 16.94 -23.37
CA ASP A 653 25.21 16.22 -22.67
C ASP A 653 24.64 15.08 -23.57
N GLY A 654 24.03 14.06 -22.98
CA GLY A 654 23.20 13.05 -23.66
C GLY A 654 23.91 12.28 -24.78
N VAL A 655 25.07 11.69 -24.51
CA VAL A 655 25.84 10.94 -25.52
C VAL A 655 25.27 9.53 -25.67
N SER A 656 24.89 9.15 -26.90
CA SER A 656 24.33 7.83 -27.22
C SER A 656 25.04 7.19 -28.41
N ILE A 657 25.28 5.87 -28.36
CA ILE A 657 25.90 5.10 -29.46
C ILE A 657 25.02 3.89 -29.80
N TYR A 658 24.72 3.68 -31.08
CA TYR A 658 23.89 2.58 -31.57
C TYR A 658 24.66 1.69 -32.55
N ASN A 659 24.37 0.39 -32.57
CA ASN A 659 24.91 -0.59 -33.54
C ASN A 659 24.13 -0.65 -34.86
N ARG A 660 23.28 0.35 -35.13
CA ARG A 660 22.44 0.45 -36.31
C ARG A 660 22.40 1.88 -36.83
N ALA A 661 22.00 2.03 -38.08
CA ALA A 661 21.62 3.31 -38.63
C ALA A 661 20.23 3.72 -38.12
N LEU A 662 20.10 4.90 -37.51
CA LEU A 662 18.81 5.48 -37.16
C LEU A 662 18.10 6.01 -38.42
N SER A 663 16.76 5.89 -38.44
CA SER A 663 15.90 6.48 -39.48
C SER A 663 15.77 7.99 -39.27
N ASN A 664 15.33 8.73 -40.29
CA ASN A 664 15.07 10.16 -40.17
C ASN A 664 14.09 10.48 -39.02
N GLN A 665 13.06 9.64 -38.87
CA GLN A 665 12.10 9.78 -37.77
C GLN A 665 12.78 9.50 -36.43
N GLY A 666 13.54 8.41 -36.29
CA GLY A 666 14.25 8.10 -35.05
C GLY A 666 15.29 9.16 -34.65
N VAL A 667 15.87 9.89 -35.61
CA VAL A 667 16.71 11.07 -35.33
C VAL A 667 15.87 12.27 -34.89
N SER A 668 14.72 12.49 -35.51
CA SER A 668 13.78 13.54 -35.12
C SER A 668 13.21 13.31 -33.71
N ASP A 669 12.91 12.07 -33.36
CA ASP A 669 12.42 11.68 -32.04
C ASP A 669 13.50 11.90 -30.98
N LEU A 670 14.76 11.55 -31.28
CA LEU A 670 15.89 11.78 -30.39
C LEU A 670 16.15 13.28 -30.12
N PHE A 671 15.76 14.17 -31.04
CA PHE A 671 15.85 15.61 -30.88
C PHE A 671 14.68 16.19 -30.05
N HIS A 672 13.45 15.83 -30.38
CA HIS A 672 12.25 16.41 -29.72
C HIS A 672 11.96 15.77 -28.36
N ASN A 673 12.26 14.47 -28.20
CA ASN A 673 11.95 13.67 -27.02
C ASN A 673 13.16 12.81 -26.61
N PRO A 674 14.29 13.41 -26.20
CA PRO A 674 15.48 12.67 -25.81
C PRO A 674 15.16 11.72 -24.64
N GLY A 675 15.18 10.41 -24.90
CA GLY A 675 14.91 9.35 -23.91
C GLY A 675 13.64 8.53 -24.15
N LEU A 676 12.81 8.84 -25.15
CA LEU A 676 11.60 8.08 -25.48
C LEU A 676 11.76 7.37 -26.84
N PHE A 677 12.51 6.27 -26.87
CA PHE A 677 12.33 5.31 -27.97
C PHE A 677 11.17 4.39 -27.59
N ASP A 678 10.29 4.14 -28.55
CA ASP A 678 9.43 2.97 -28.50
C ASP A 678 10.27 1.74 -28.84
N THR A 679 10.55 0.92 -27.83
CA THR A 679 11.47 -0.23 -27.91
C THR A 679 10.75 -1.54 -27.65
N ILE A 680 9.46 -1.45 -27.37
CA ILE A 680 8.61 -2.56 -26.99
C ILE A 680 8.12 -3.15 -28.31
N PRO A 681 8.44 -4.42 -28.64
CA PRO A 681 7.82 -5.07 -29.77
C PRO A 681 6.31 -5.07 -29.60
N PRO A 682 5.54 -4.80 -30.66
CA PRO A 682 4.10 -4.87 -30.58
C PRO A 682 3.70 -6.31 -30.22
N VAL A 683 2.80 -6.45 -29.26
CA VAL A 683 2.25 -7.70 -28.78
C VAL A 683 0.81 -7.81 -29.24
N VAL A 684 0.39 -9.02 -29.63
CA VAL A 684 -1.03 -9.30 -29.87
C VAL A 684 -1.76 -9.25 -28.53
N SER A 685 -2.57 -8.21 -28.34
CA SER A 685 -3.38 -8.00 -27.13
C SER A 685 -4.63 -8.88 -27.12
N SER A 686 -5.22 -9.14 -28.30
CA SER A 686 -6.37 -10.03 -28.44
C SER A 686 -6.58 -10.51 -29.88
N THR A 687 -7.32 -11.61 -30.04
CA THR A 687 -7.79 -12.09 -31.35
C THR A 687 -9.30 -12.34 -31.32
N SER A 688 -9.96 -12.10 -32.44
CA SER A 688 -11.33 -12.54 -32.70
C SER A 688 -11.38 -13.30 -34.03
N PRO A 689 -11.87 -14.54 -34.10
CA PRO A 689 -12.29 -15.37 -32.98
C PRO A 689 -11.16 -15.60 -31.98
N ALA A 690 -11.53 -15.87 -30.73
CA ALA A 690 -10.57 -16.24 -29.69
C ALA A 690 -9.82 -17.54 -30.08
N ARG A 691 -8.63 -17.73 -29.51
CA ARG A 691 -7.85 -18.95 -29.69
C ARG A 691 -8.69 -20.18 -29.31
N ASP A 692 -8.74 -21.14 -30.22
CA ASP A 692 -9.47 -22.40 -30.15
C ASP A 692 -10.99 -22.24 -30.01
N ALA A 693 -11.54 -21.09 -30.39
CA ALA A 693 -12.98 -20.85 -30.40
C ALA A 693 -13.68 -21.87 -31.32
N THR A 694 -14.81 -22.40 -30.85
CA THR A 694 -15.71 -23.25 -31.64
C THR A 694 -17.01 -22.51 -31.90
N GLY A 695 -17.73 -22.86 -32.96
CA GLY A 695 -19.02 -22.23 -33.24
C GLY A 695 -18.95 -20.88 -33.95
N VAL A 696 -17.80 -20.52 -34.53
CA VAL A 696 -17.59 -19.19 -35.15
C VAL A 696 -18.49 -19.00 -36.37
N ALA A 697 -19.25 -17.89 -36.45
CA ALA A 697 -20.15 -17.65 -37.57
C ALA A 697 -19.42 -17.68 -38.93
N LEU A 698 -20.09 -18.25 -39.94
CA LEU A 698 -19.46 -18.52 -41.24
C LEU A 698 -19.01 -17.25 -41.98
N ASN A 699 -19.55 -16.08 -41.64
CA ASN A 699 -19.21 -14.79 -42.24
C ASN A 699 -18.38 -13.89 -41.30
N SER A 700 -17.88 -14.41 -40.17
CA SER A 700 -17.07 -13.63 -39.24
C SER A 700 -15.83 -13.07 -39.91
N ALA A 701 -15.53 -11.80 -39.63
CA ALA A 701 -14.21 -11.23 -39.87
C ALA A 701 -13.23 -11.74 -38.80
N ILE A 702 -11.98 -11.95 -39.19
CA ILE A 702 -10.91 -12.45 -38.32
C ILE A 702 -10.03 -11.27 -37.97
N THR A 703 -9.96 -10.89 -36.70
CA THR A 703 -9.20 -9.74 -36.21
C THR A 703 -8.06 -10.15 -35.29
N VAL A 704 -7.02 -9.32 -35.31
CA VAL A 704 -5.93 -9.32 -34.33
C VAL A 704 -5.73 -7.87 -33.88
N THR A 705 -5.76 -7.64 -32.57
CA THR A 705 -5.50 -6.33 -31.97
C THR A 705 -4.14 -6.36 -31.31
N PHE A 706 -3.38 -5.28 -31.48
CA PHE A 706 -2.07 -5.10 -30.86
C PHE A 706 -2.20 -4.26 -29.57
N ASN A 707 -1.18 -4.23 -28.73
CA ASN A 707 -1.12 -3.38 -27.55
C ASN A 707 -0.80 -1.90 -27.88
N GLU A 708 -0.55 -1.61 -29.16
CA GLU A 708 -0.07 -0.32 -29.65
C GLU A 708 -0.34 -0.15 -31.16
N ALA A 709 -0.10 1.05 -31.66
CA ALA A 709 -0.30 1.38 -33.07
C ALA A 709 0.80 0.80 -33.98
N MET A 710 0.38 -0.04 -34.93
CA MET A 710 1.21 -0.65 -35.95
C MET A 710 1.48 0.27 -37.16
N ASN A 711 2.61 0.03 -37.83
CA ASN A 711 2.85 0.56 -39.17
C ASN A 711 1.98 -0.19 -40.19
N ALA A 712 0.91 0.50 -40.59
CA ALA A 712 -0.09 0.00 -41.54
C ALA A 712 0.49 -0.57 -42.85
N SER A 713 1.64 -0.06 -43.33
CA SER A 713 2.25 -0.56 -44.58
C SER A 713 2.81 -1.99 -44.46
N THR A 714 3.08 -2.45 -43.23
CA THR A 714 3.59 -3.80 -42.96
C THR A 714 2.49 -4.83 -42.75
N ILE A 715 1.23 -4.40 -42.61
CA ILE A 715 0.05 -5.24 -42.42
C ILE A 715 -0.70 -5.37 -43.74
N ASN A 716 -0.62 -6.54 -44.37
CA ASN A 716 -1.23 -6.83 -45.66
C ASN A 716 -1.51 -8.34 -45.80
N THR A 717 -2.03 -8.77 -46.96
CA THR A 717 -2.40 -10.17 -47.22
C THR A 717 -1.22 -11.16 -47.20
N SER A 718 0.03 -10.70 -47.19
CA SER A 718 1.21 -11.57 -47.01
C SER A 718 1.63 -11.72 -45.54
N THR A 719 1.22 -10.79 -44.68
CA THR A 719 1.58 -10.77 -43.26
C THR A 719 0.44 -11.15 -42.33
N PHE A 720 -0.83 -11.07 -42.77
CA PHE A 720 -2.00 -11.61 -42.09
C PHE A 720 -2.76 -12.59 -43.01
N THR A 721 -2.70 -13.88 -42.70
CA THR A 721 -3.32 -14.97 -43.49
C THR A 721 -4.27 -15.82 -42.65
N VAL A 722 -5.24 -16.47 -43.30
CA VAL A 722 -6.15 -17.46 -42.71
C VAL A 722 -6.12 -18.71 -43.60
N SER A 723 -5.95 -19.89 -43.02
CA SER A 723 -5.84 -21.17 -43.74
C SER A 723 -6.81 -22.20 -43.19
N ASN A 724 -7.35 -23.09 -44.04
CA ASN A 724 -8.13 -24.26 -43.60
C ASN A 724 -7.27 -25.52 -43.39
N GLY A 725 -5.94 -25.38 -43.37
CA GLY A 725 -5.00 -26.49 -43.28
C GLY A 725 -4.67 -27.16 -44.62
N VAL A 726 -5.36 -26.80 -45.71
CA VAL A 726 -5.09 -27.27 -47.09
C VAL A 726 -4.61 -26.12 -47.97
N SER A 727 -5.26 -24.96 -47.88
CA SER A 727 -4.92 -23.75 -48.62
C SER A 727 -5.25 -22.50 -47.80
N ASP A 728 -4.60 -21.39 -48.14
CA ASP A 728 -4.98 -20.08 -47.62
C ASP A 728 -6.36 -19.68 -48.19
N ILE A 729 -7.15 -19.02 -47.35
CA ILE A 729 -8.47 -18.48 -47.69
C ILE A 729 -8.29 -17.14 -48.36
N GLU A 730 -9.01 -16.90 -49.45
CA GLU A 730 -9.01 -15.59 -50.09
C GLU A 730 -9.77 -14.56 -49.25
N GLY A 731 -9.23 -13.34 -49.17
CA GLY A 731 -9.81 -12.27 -48.38
C GLY A 731 -9.04 -10.97 -48.51
N THR A 732 -9.53 -9.92 -47.84
CA THR A 732 -8.90 -8.60 -47.78
C THR A 732 -8.42 -8.31 -46.38
N VAL A 733 -7.27 -7.62 -46.27
CA VAL A 733 -6.72 -7.15 -44.98
C VAL A 733 -6.87 -5.64 -44.90
N SER A 734 -7.40 -5.15 -43.77
CA SER A 734 -7.45 -3.73 -43.42
C SER A 734 -6.90 -3.50 -42.02
N TYR A 735 -6.35 -2.32 -41.78
CA TYR A 735 -5.82 -1.92 -40.47
C TYR A 735 -6.38 -0.56 -40.06
N ARG A 736 -6.95 -0.45 -38.86
CA ARG A 736 -7.50 0.80 -38.32
C ARG A 736 -7.35 0.82 -36.79
N GLY A 737 -6.84 1.93 -36.24
CA GLY A 737 -6.52 2.01 -34.81
C GLY A 737 -5.33 1.10 -34.50
N GLU A 738 -5.58 0.06 -33.68
CA GLU A 738 -4.62 -0.97 -33.26
C GLU A 738 -5.04 -2.37 -33.75
N THR A 739 -6.07 -2.45 -34.60
CA THR A 739 -6.66 -3.73 -35.03
C THR A 739 -6.45 -3.96 -36.51
N ALA A 740 -5.83 -5.10 -36.83
CA ALA A 740 -5.83 -5.66 -38.18
C ALA A 740 -7.03 -6.60 -38.35
N THR A 741 -7.70 -6.51 -39.48
CA THR A 741 -8.90 -7.30 -39.82
C THR A 741 -8.69 -8.01 -41.15
N PHE A 742 -8.83 -9.32 -41.16
CA PHE A 742 -8.94 -10.17 -42.33
C PHE A 742 -10.42 -10.49 -42.59
N THR A 743 -10.93 -10.08 -43.75
CA THR A 743 -12.31 -10.36 -44.16
C THR A 743 -12.31 -11.43 -45.27
N PRO A 744 -12.85 -12.63 -45.03
CA PRO A 744 -12.97 -13.66 -46.06
C PRO A 744 -13.78 -13.17 -47.26
N SER A 745 -13.37 -13.51 -48.49
CA SER A 745 -14.08 -13.13 -49.72
C SER A 745 -15.39 -13.92 -49.93
N SER A 746 -15.54 -15.03 -49.22
CA SER A 746 -16.73 -15.87 -49.17
C SER A 746 -16.90 -16.46 -47.77
N ASN A 747 -18.12 -16.90 -47.43
CA ASN A 747 -18.38 -17.57 -46.16
C ASN A 747 -17.42 -18.75 -45.94
N LEU A 748 -16.91 -18.85 -44.71
CA LEU A 748 -16.19 -20.00 -44.19
C LEU A 748 -17.07 -21.26 -44.25
N THR A 749 -16.43 -22.41 -44.33
CA THR A 749 -17.09 -23.71 -44.46
C THR A 749 -17.44 -24.24 -43.07
N TYR A 750 -18.68 -24.71 -42.92
CA TYR A 750 -19.18 -25.29 -41.67
C TYR A 750 -18.29 -26.42 -41.13
N ALA A 751 -18.14 -26.47 -39.81
CA ALA A 751 -17.38 -27.46 -39.05
C ALA A 751 -15.92 -27.63 -39.52
N THR A 752 -15.36 -26.59 -40.14
CA THR A 752 -13.98 -26.58 -40.64
C THR A 752 -13.09 -25.84 -39.65
N SER A 753 -11.92 -26.43 -39.36
CA SER A 753 -10.88 -25.80 -38.55
C SER A 753 -10.07 -24.85 -39.42
N TYR A 754 -9.93 -23.62 -38.94
CA TYR A 754 -9.12 -22.59 -39.56
C TYR A 754 -7.96 -22.19 -38.65
N THR A 755 -6.83 -21.80 -39.24
CA THR A 755 -5.68 -21.23 -38.55
C THR A 755 -5.40 -19.85 -39.14
N ALA A 756 -5.54 -18.83 -38.30
CA ALA A 756 -5.13 -17.47 -38.62
C ALA A 756 -3.70 -17.22 -38.16
N ARG A 757 -2.94 -16.45 -38.93
CA ARG A 757 -1.53 -16.15 -38.68
C ARG A 757 -1.20 -14.70 -39.00
N ILE A 758 -0.60 -14.02 -38.04
CA ILE A 758 0.13 -12.77 -38.25
C ILE A 758 1.63 -13.05 -38.15
N THR A 759 2.42 -12.60 -39.13
CA THR A 759 3.85 -12.93 -39.20
C THR A 759 4.71 -11.94 -38.41
N GLY A 760 5.92 -12.34 -38.00
CA GLY A 760 6.91 -11.43 -37.42
C GLY A 760 7.45 -10.37 -38.40
N GLY A 761 6.88 -10.25 -39.60
CA GLY A 761 7.19 -9.21 -40.56
C GLY A 761 6.43 -7.89 -40.32
N VAL A 762 5.39 -7.90 -39.48
CA VAL A 762 4.65 -6.69 -39.09
C VAL A 762 5.47 -5.87 -38.09
N ARG A 763 5.38 -4.54 -38.19
CA ARG A 763 6.14 -3.60 -37.38
C ARG A 763 5.26 -2.51 -36.79
N ASP A 764 5.64 -1.97 -35.65
CA ASP A 764 5.07 -0.75 -35.08
C ASP A 764 5.58 0.53 -35.77
N ALA A 765 5.16 1.69 -35.27
CA ALA A 765 5.65 2.99 -35.72
C ALA A 765 7.14 3.24 -35.35
N GLY A 766 7.64 2.65 -34.27
CA GLY A 766 9.04 2.65 -33.84
C GLY A 766 9.97 1.73 -34.65
N GLY A 767 9.41 0.87 -35.50
CA GLY A 767 10.10 -0.12 -36.32
C GLY A 767 10.33 -1.48 -35.65
N ASN A 768 9.85 -1.69 -34.41
CA ASN A 768 10.00 -2.98 -33.73
C ASN A 768 9.08 -4.01 -34.39
N ALA A 769 9.58 -5.23 -34.55
CA ALA A 769 8.85 -6.31 -35.21
C ALA A 769 8.11 -7.16 -34.18
N LEU A 770 6.90 -7.64 -34.51
CA LEU A 770 6.19 -8.62 -33.68
C LEU A 770 7.11 -9.81 -33.35
N THR A 771 7.17 -10.16 -32.06
CA THR A 771 8.04 -11.24 -31.56
C THR A 771 7.59 -12.61 -32.07
N GLY A 772 8.10 -12.99 -33.25
CA GLY A 772 7.76 -14.24 -33.90
C GLY A 772 6.40 -14.20 -34.61
N ASN A 773 6.05 -15.31 -35.27
CA ASN A 773 4.73 -15.44 -35.87
C ASN A 773 3.71 -15.75 -34.77
N TYR A 774 2.60 -15.03 -34.74
CA TYR A 774 1.50 -15.34 -33.85
C TYR A 774 0.41 -16.06 -34.65
N SER A 775 0.10 -17.29 -34.24
CA SER A 775 -0.93 -18.12 -34.88
C SER A 775 -1.94 -18.61 -33.86
N TRP A 776 -3.20 -18.69 -34.28
CA TRP A 776 -4.30 -19.24 -33.49
C TRP A 776 -5.29 -19.97 -34.40
N SER A 777 -6.01 -20.92 -33.83
CA SER A 777 -7.00 -21.71 -34.57
C SER A 777 -8.41 -21.44 -34.08
N PHE A 778 -9.41 -21.74 -34.90
CA PHE A 778 -10.84 -21.69 -34.55
C PHE A 778 -11.65 -22.63 -35.46
N ILE A 779 -12.86 -23.03 -35.03
CA ILE A 779 -13.77 -23.90 -35.78
C ILE A 779 -15.03 -23.11 -36.16
N ALA A 780 -15.32 -23.05 -37.46
CA ALA A 780 -16.52 -22.41 -37.98
C ALA A 780 -17.79 -23.20 -37.62
N GLY A 781 -18.79 -22.53 -37.04
CA GLY A 781 -20.03 -23.05 -36.49
C GLY A 781 -21.26 -22.91 -37.39
N ALA A 782 -22.42 -23.29 -36.84
CA ALA A 782 -23.72 -23.03 -37.47
C ALA A 782 -24.01 -21.52 -37.48
N PRO A 783 -24.79 -21.00 -38.45
CA PRO A 783 -25.16 -19.58 -38.47
C PRO A 783 -25.89 -19.16 -37.19
N ASP A 784 -25.47 -18.04 -36.61
CA ASP A 784 -26.06 -17.48 -35.39
C ASP A 784 -27.36 -16.72 -35.71
N THR A 785 -28.45 -17.14 -35.08
CA THR A 785 -29.79 -16.54 -35.21
C THR A 785 -30.32 -16.00 -33.89
N THR A 786 -29.51 -15.95 -32.85
CA THR A 786 -29.94 -15.51 -31.51
C THR A 786 -29.82 -14.00 -31.44
N ALA A 787 -30.85 -13.30 -30.95
CA ALA A 787 -30.77 -11.86 -30.77
C ALA A 787 -29.97 -11.52 -29.49
N PRO A 788 -29.15 -10.45 -29.51
CA PRO A 788 -28.41 -10.02 -28.33
C PRO A 788 -29.34 -9.50 -27.22
N ALA A 789 -28.92 -9.67 -25.97
CA ALA A 789 -29.59 -9.22 -24.76
C ALA A 789 -28.66 -8.41 -23.84
N VAL A 790 -29.22 -7.66 -22.89
CA VAL A 790 -28.46 -6.93 -21.87
C VAL A 790 -28.36 -7.78 -20.60
N ASN A 791 -27.14 -8.12 -20.18
CA ASN A 791 -26.85 -8.88 -18.96
C ASN A 791 -26.84 -8.00 -17.71
N SER A 792 -26.23 -6.82 -17.78
CA SER A 792 -26.17 -5.88 -16.64
C SER A 792 -25.89 -4.44 -17.07
N THR A 793 -26.15 -3.49 -16.17
CA THR A 793 -25.91 -2.06 -16.39
C THR A 793 -25.19 -1.45 -15.19
N ARG A 794 -24.40 -0.39 -15.44
CA ARG A 794 -23.91 0.52 -14.40
C ARG A 794 -24.18 1.96 -14.83
N PRO A 795 -24.89 2.78 -14.05
CA PRO A 795 -25.55 2.44 -12.79
C PRO A 795 -26.54 1.29 -12.95
N VAL A 796 -26.69 0.48 -11.90
CA VAL A 796 -27.72 -0.56 -11.86
C VAL A 796 -29.10 0.12 -11.96
N SER A 797 -30.06 -0.56 -12.59
CA SER A 797 -31.42 -0.04 -12.70
C SER A 797 -31.95 0.38 -11.32
N THR A 798 -32.55 1.56 -11.26
CA THR A 798 -33.11 2.23 -10.08
C THR A 798 -32.09 2.77 -9.04
N ALA A 799 -30.79 2.80 -9.34
CA ALA A 799 -29.80 3.42 -8.45
C ALA A 799 -30.15 4.90 -8.15
N THR A 800 -29.98 5.34 -6.89
CA THR A 800 -30.44 6.67 -6.42
C THR A 800 -29.33 7.66 -6.05
N THR A 801 -28.08 7.22 -5.98
CA THR A 801 -26.92 8.04 -5.54
C THR A 801 -25.77 7.98 -6.55
N VAL A 802 -26.08 8.13 -7.84
CA VAL A 802 -25.08 8.01 -8.91
C VAL A 802 -24.25 9.28 -9.00
N ALA A 803 -22.93 9.20 -8.81
CA ALA A 803 -22.06 10.38 -8.93
C ALA A 803 -22.29 11.12 -10.27
N VAL A 804 -22.35 12.46 -10.22
CA VAL A 804 -22.71 13.29 -11.39
C VAL A 804 -21.75 13.17 -12.58
N ASN A 805 -20.54 12.65 -12.36
CA ASN A 805 -19.54 12.39 -13.40
C ASN A 805 -19.47 10.92 -13.83
N SER A 806 -20.42 10.07 -13.41
CA SER A 806 -20.41 8.65 -13.73
C SER A 806 -20.61 8.42 -15.24
N ALA A 807 -19.74 7.60 -15.83
CA ALA A 807 -20.01 6.99 -17.12
C ALA A 807 -21.13 5.94 -16.98
N ILE A 808 -21.95 5.79 -18.01
CA ILE A 808 -23.11 4.90 -18.04
C ILE A 808 -22.77 3.72 -18.94
N THR A 809 -22.74 2.51 -18.39
CA THR A 809 -22.31 1.31 -19.10
C THR A 809 -23.40 0.23 -19.16
N VAL A 810 -23.31 -0.59 -20.19
CA VAL A 810 -24.13 -1.80 -20.39
C VAL A 810 -23.23 -2.97 -20.80
N ILE A 811 -23.52 -4.16 -20.28
CA ILE A 811 -22.85 -5.42 -20.64
C ILE A 811 -23.86 -6.29 -21.40
N PHE A 812 -23.51 -6.72 -22.62
CA PHE A 812 -24.36 -7.56 -23.48
C PHE A 812 -24.14 -9.07 -23.25
N SER A 813 -25.09 -9.89 -23.71
CA SER A 813 -25.01 -11.37 -23.69
C SER A 813 -23.94 -11.92 -24.63
N GLU A 814 -23.53 -11.12 -25.61
CA GLU A 814 -22.62 -11.50 -26.68
C GLU A 814 -21.97 -10.25 -27.30
N VAL A 815 -21.07 -10.47 -28.26
CA VAL A 815 -20.35 -9.39 -28.93
C VAL A 815 -21.24 -8.69 -29.97
N MET A 816 -21.38 -7.39 -29.82
CA MET A 816 -22.13 -6.50 -30.72
C MET A 816 -21.31 -6.09 -31.95
N ASP A 817 -21.99 -5.79 -33.06
CA ASP A 817 -21.40 -5.04 -34.17
C ASP A 817 -21.14 -3.59 -33.72
N ALA A 818 -19.86 -3.26 -33.54
CA ALA A 818 -19.39 -1.96 -33.09
C ALA A 818 -19.91 -0.80 -33.97
N ALA A 819 -20.17 -1.01 -35.26
CA ALA A 819 -20.74 0.03 -36.12
C ALA A 819 -22.17 0.41 -35.73
N THR A 820 -22.91 -0.53 -35.11
CA THR A 820 -24.29 -0.33 -34.68
C THR A 820 -24.41 0.20 -33.25
N ILE A 821 -23.33 0.27 -32.47
CA ILE A 821 -23.29 0.87 -31.13
C ILE A 821 -22.76 2.30 -31.24
N ASN A 822 -23.65 3.28 -31.25
CA ASN A 822 -23.32 4.69 -31.43
C ASN A 822 -24.36 5.58 -30.74
N ALA A 823 -24.22 6.90 -30.88
CA ALA A 823 -25.10 7.88 -30.22
C ALA A 823 -26.59 7.78 -30.61
N SER A 824 -26.94 7.06 -31.68
CA SER A 824 -28.35 6.81 -32.06
C SER A 824 -28.94 5.52 -31.46
N THR A 825 -28.09 4.63 -30.96
CA THR A 825 -28.50 3.32 -30.41
C THR A 825 -28.22 3.17 -28.92
N PHE A 826 -27.37 4.03 -28.34
CA PHE A 826 -27.21 4.20 -26.89
C PHE A 826 -27.46 5.66 -26.52
N THR A 827 -28.66 5.95 -26.00
CA THR A 827 -29.08 7.30 -25.61
C THR A 827 -29.30 7.40 -24.10
N VAL A 828 -29.15 8.60 -23.56
CA VAL A 828 -29.41 8.92 -22.15
C VAL A 828 -30.29 10.16 -22.11
N ARG A 829 -31.42 10.06 -21.41
CA ARG A 829 -32.44 11.10 -21.32
C ARG A 829 -32.52 11.65 -19.91
N ASN A 830 -32.51 12.97 -19.78
CA ASN A 830 -32.87 13.66 -18.56
C ASN A 830 -34.40 13.66 -18.44
N GLU A 831 -34.95 12.98 -17.44
CA GLU A 831 -36.39 12.84 -17.29
C GLU A 831 -37.06 14.13 -16.81
N SER A 832 -36.33 14.99 -16.08
CA SER A 832 -36.84 16.29 -15.63
C SER A 832 -37.08 17.25 -16.80
N THR A 833 -36.26 17.19 -17.85
CA THR A 833 -36.38 18.05 -19.04
C THR A 833 -36.91 17.31 -20.26
N SER A 834 -37.16 16.01 -20.16
CA SER A 834 -37.61 15.15 -21.25
C SER A 834 -36.68 15.13 -22.48
N SER A 835 -35.42 15.56 -22.34
CA SER A 835 -34.45 15.74 -23.43
C SER A 835 -33.27 14.77 -23.33
N GLU A 836 -32.75 14.32 -24.46
CA GLU A 836 -31.51 13.53 -24.51
C GLU A 836 -30.30 14.42 -24.17
N ILE A 837 -29.37 13.89 -23.37
CA ILE A 837 -28.11 14.58 -23.05
C ILE A 837 -27.04 14.20 -24.07
N SER A 838 -26.15 15.16 -24.36
CA SER A 838 -25.00 14.92 -25.24
C SER A 838 -23.92 14.08 -24.54
N GLY A 839 -23.24 13.24 -25.30
CA GLY A 839 -22.16 12.39 -24.80
C GLY A 839 -21.46 11.63 -25.92
N THR A 840 -20.37 10.96 -25.59
CA THR A 840 -19.65 10.05 -26.50
C THR A 840 -20.00 8.61 -26.17
N VAL A 841 -20.13 7.77 -27.19
CA VAL A 841 -20.37 6.33 -27.04
C VAL A 841 -19.12 5.58 -27.47
N SER A 842 -18.64 4.69 -26.63
CA SER A 842 -17.59 3.73 -26.93
C SER A 842 -18.06 2.30 -26.70
N TYR A 843 -17.43 1.34 -27.38
CA TYR A 843 -17.74 -0.08 -27.27
C TYR A 843 -16.45 -0.89 -27.24
N SER A 844 -16.32 -1.81 -26.29
CA SER A 844 -15.17 -2.71 -26.17
C SER A 844 -15.59 -4.06 -25.55
N GLY A 845 -15.16 -5.16 -26.16
CA GLY A 845 -15.53 -6.51 -25.74
C GLY A 845 -17.03 -6.76 -25.88
N VAL A 846 -17.75 -6.82 -24.76
CA VAL A 846 -19.22 -6.91 -24.66
C VAL A 846 -19.82 -5.71 -23.92
N ILE A 847 -19.04 -4.63 -23.73
CA ILE A 847 -19.39 -3.47 -22.91
C ILE A 847 -19.54 -2.25 -23.81
N ALA A 848 -20.70 -1.59 -23.77
CA ALA A 848 -20.85 -0.23 -24.30
C ALA A 848 -20.84 0.79 -23.15
N THR A 849 -20.22 1.94 -23.39
CA THR A 849 -20.11 3.04 -22.43
C THR A 849 -20.58 4.34 -23.08
N PHE A 850 -21.50 5.02 -22.43
CA PHE A 850 -21.90 6.39 -22.71
C PHE A 850 -21.24 7.32 -21.69
N THR A 851 -20.42 8.26 -22.16
CA THR A 851 -19.76 9.29 -21.35
C THR A 851 -20.46 10.63 -21.61
N PRO A 852 -21.19 11.20 -20.63
CA PRO A 852 -21.80 12.52 -20.78
C PRO A 852 -20.77 13.60 -21.14
N SER A 853 -21.10 14.52 -22.05
CA SER A 853 -20.21 15.64 -22.42
C SER A 853 -20.11 16.73 -21.36
N SER A 854 -21.00 16.69 -20.36
CA SER A 854 -21.02 17.54 -19.18
C SER A 854 -21.55 16.71 -18.01
N SER A 855 -21.21 17.08 -16.77
CA SER A 855 -21.73 16.42 -15.57
C SER A 855 -23.26 16.33 -15.61
N LEU A 856 -23.78 15.21 -15.11
CA LEU A 856 -25.20 15.03 -14.85
C LEU A 856 -25.69 16.09 -13.84
N ALA A 857 -26.92 16.53 -13.99
CA ALA A 857 -27.54 17.45 -13.05
C ALA A 857 -27.84 16.72 -11.74
N TYR A 858 -27.59 17.40 -10.61
CA TYR A 858 -27.84 16.84 -9.28
C TYR A 858 -29.31 16.47 -9.08
N ALA A 859 -29.54 15.45 -8.24
CA ALA A 859 -30.87 14.94 -7.88
C ALA A 859 -31.80 14.68 -9.08
N THR A 860 -31.22 14.48 -10.27
CA THR A 860 -31.98 14.39 -11.52
C THR A 860 -32.12 12.93 -11.93
N PRO A 861 -33.36 12.46 -12.20
CA PRO A 861 -33.59 11.14 -12.78
C PRO A 861 -33.19 11.13 -14.26
N TYR A 862 -32.50 10.07 -14.65
CA TYR A 862 -32.08 9.77 -16.01
C TYR A 862 -32.60 8.40 -16.44
N THR A 863 -32.94 8.27 -17.71
CA THR A 863 -33.21 6.99 -18.36
C THR A 863 -32.19 6.76 -19.47
N ALA A 864 -31.43 5.67 -19.39
CA ALA A 864 -30.56 5.21 -20.45
C ALA A 864 -31.27 4.14 -21.28
N THR A 865 -31.06 4.14 -22.61
CA THR A 865 -31.73 3.22 -23.54
C THR A 865 -30.75 2.64 -24.56
N ILE A 866 -30.78 1.32 -24.74
CA ILE A 866 -30.26 0.63 -25.92
C ILE A 866 -31.41 0.31 -26.86
N THR A 867 -31.33 0.73 -28.12
CA THR A 867 -32.43 0.56 -29.09
C THR A 867 -32.33 -0.74 -29.88
N THR A 868 -33.41 -1.14 -30.56
CA THR A 868 -33.42 -2.25 -31.55
C THR A 868 -32.54 -2.00 -32.78
N GLY A 869 -31.90 -0.83 -32.88
CA GLY A 869 -30.89 -0.56 -33.91
C GLY A 869 -29.55 -1.24 -33.62
N ALA A 870 -29.28 -1.60 -32.36
CA ALA A 870 -28.08 -2.34 -31.96
C ALA A 870 -28.18 -3.80 -32.42
N ARG A 871 -27.12 -4.29 -33.07
CA ARG A 871 -27.03 -5.66 -33.63
C ARG A 871 -25.80 -6.39 -33.13
N ASP A 872 -25.89 -7.72 -33.07
CA ASP A 872 -24.72 -8.56 -32.87
C ASP A 872 -23.81 -8.61 -34.12
N ALA A 873 -22.65 -9.24 -33.98
CA ALA A 873 -21.71 -9.43 -35.10
C ALA A 873 -22.26 -10.31 -36.24
N ALA A 874 -23.32 -11.09 -36.01
CA ALA A 874 -24.01 -11.89 -37.02
C ALA A 874 -25.15 -11.11 -37.72
N GLY A 875 -25.49 -9.91 -37.25
CA GLY A 875 -26.50 -9.02 -37.78
C GLY A 875 -27.89 -9.15 -37.13
N ASN A 876 -28.05 -9.97 -36.09
CA ASN A 876 -29.33 -10.08 -35.37
C ASN A 876 -29.53 -8.81 -34.52
N ALA A 877 -30.71 -8.20 -34.61
CA ALA A 877 -31.06 -7.02 -33.84
C ALA A 877 -31.50 -7.38 -32.42
N MET A 878 -31.24 -6.50 -31.45
CA MET A 878 -31.87 -6.53 -30.12
C MET A 878 -33.37 -6.78 -30.26
N ALA A 879 -33.91 -7.74 -29.49
CA ALA A 879 -35.31 -8.16 -29.61
C ALA A 879 -36.31 -7.04 -29.23
N ALA A 880 -35.92 -6.15 -28.32
CA ALA A 880 -36.67 -4.96 -27.92
C ALA A 880 -35.70 -3.87 -27.41
N ASN A 881 -36.16 -2.62 -27.32
CA ASN A 881 -35.40 -1.57 -26.63
C ASN A 881 -35.22 -1.96 -25.16
N TYR A 882 -34.01 -1.80 -24.65
CA TYR A 882 -33.70 -2.00 -23.24
C TYR A 882 -33.48 -0.63 -22.58
N ALA A 883 -34.37 -0.25 -21.68
CA ALA A 883 -34.28 1.02 -20.95
C ALA A 883 -34.16 0.78 -19.45
N TRP A 884 -33.30 1.55 -18.78
CA TRP A 884 -33.16 1.54 -17.33
C TRP A 884 -33.00 2.96 -16.80
N SER A 885 -33.45 3.17 -15.57
CA SER A 885 -33.40 4.48 -14.93
C SER A 885 -32.40 4.52 -13.78
N PHE A 886 -31.87 5.69 -13.47
CA PHE A 886 -31.09 5.97 -12.27
C PHE A 886 -31.21 7.45 -11.90
N THR A 887 -30.84 7.82 -10.67
CA THR A 887 -30.88 9.21 -10.19
C THR A 887 -29.46 9.63 -9.83
N ALA A 888 -29.04 10.76 -10.39
CA ALA A 888 -27.77 11.37 -10.00
C ALA A 888 -27.81 11.78 -8.53
N VAL A 889 -26.67 11.68 -7.86
CA VAL A 889 -26.49 11.99 -6.45
C VAL A 889 -27.01 13.40 -6.17
N SER A 890 -27.55 13.59 -4.97
CA SER A 890 -27.85 14.93 -4.49
C SER A 890 -26.52 15.68 -4.29
N ALA A 891 -26.53 17.01 -4.35
CA ALA A 891 -25.34 17.81 -4.06
C ALA A 891 -24.80 17.61 -2.61
N GLN A 892 -25.51 16.85 -1.77
CA GLN A 892 -25.26 16.72 -0.34
C GLN A 892 -24.25 15.63 0.06
N GLU A 893 -23.76 14.78 -0.87
CA GLU A 893 -22.81 13.69 -0.54
C GLU A 893 -21.33 14.00 -0.85
N GLU A 894 -21.03 15.18 -1.41
CA GLU A 894 -19.68 15.75 -1.47
C GLU A 894 -19.60 16.91 -0.47
N MET A 895 -18.89 16.74 0.66
CA MET A 895 -18.53 17.88 1.53
C MET A 895 -17.12 18.36 1.16
N ILE A 896 -16.93 18.66 -0.12
CA ILE A 896 -15.88 19.58 -0.56
C ILE A 896 -16.57 20.95 -0.53
N PRO A 897 -16.17 21.87 0.36
CA PRO A 897 -16.86 23.14 0.51
C PRO A 897 -16.84 23.97 -0.79
N ASP A 898 -17.93 23.83 -1.56
CA ASP A 898 -18.23 24.58 -2.77
C ASP A 898 -19.54 25.32 -2.50
N TRP A 899 -19.43 26.64 -2.36
CA TRP A 899 -20.54 27.53 -2.06
C TRP A 899 -20.95 28.32 -3.28
N THR A 900 -20.82 27.76 -4.49
CA THR A 900 -21.24 28.40 -5.74
C THR A 900 -22.68 28.95 -5.67
N ASN A 901 -23.56 28.34 -4.88
CA ASN A 901 -24.95 28.80 -4.68
C ASN A 901 -25.12 29.89 -3.60
N VAL A 902 -24.06 30.28 -2.89
CA VAL A 902 -24.07 31.32 -1.86
C VAL A 902 -23.58 32.62 -2.49
N VAL A 903 -24.46 33.61 -2.59
CA VAL A 903 -24.19 34.90 -3.25
C VAL A 903 -23.73 35.99 -2.28
N TYR A 904 -23.32 35.62 -1.06
CA TYR A 904 -22.97 36.54 0.01
C TYR A 904 -21.50 36.41 0.38
N SER A 905 -20.84 37.56 0.53
CA SER A 905 -19.41 37.63 0.84
C SER A 905 -19.12 37.20 2.30
N PRO A 906 -18.07 36.41 2.55
CA PRO A 906 -17.62 36.05 3.91
C PRO A 906 -16.68 37.08 4.55
N PHE A 907 -16.42 38.21 3.88
CA PHE A 907 -15.31 39.11 4.24
C PHE A 907 -15.68 40.22 5.22
N HIS A 908 -16.96 40.38 5.57
CA HIS A 908 -17.38 41.35 6.57
C HIS A 908 -17.46 40.68 7.95
N LEU A 909 -16.34 40.70 8.68
CA LEU A 909 -16.19 39.95 9.93
C LEU A 909 -16.66 40.76 11.14
N VAL A 910 -17.56 40.18 11.92
CA VAL A 910 -18.01 40.71 13.21
C VAL A 910 -17.80 39.68 14.31
N PRO A 911 -17.31 40.08 15.51
CA PRO A 911 -17.19 39.15 16.62
C PRO A 911 -18.59 38.75 17.13
N PRO A 912 -18.80 37.48 17.51
CA PRO A 912 -20.05 37.06 18.14
C PRO A 912 -20.27 37.77 19.49
N THR A 913 -21.53 38.06 19.83
CA THR A 913 -21.89 38.75 21.09
C THR A 913 -21.98 37.81 22.29
N THR A 914 -22.11 36.50 22.06
CA THR A 914 -22.34 35.49 23.10
C THR A 914 -21.07 34.79 23.58
N VAL A 915 -19.96 34.91 22.87
CA VAL A 915 -18.65 34.33 23.23
C VAL A 915 -17.55 35.36 23.05
N THR A 916 -16.45 35.22 23.80
CA THR A 916 -15.29 36.13 23.70
C THR A 916 -14.11 35.37 23.12
N ASN A 917 -13.49 35.94 22.09
CA ASN A 917 -12.25 35.39 21.53
C ASN A 917 -11.06 35.60 22.49
N PRO A 918 -10.09 34.66 22.53
CA PRO A 918 -10.05 33.43 21.73
C PRO A 918 -10.92 32.33 22.35
N VAL A 919 -11.53 31.51 21.50
CA VAL A 919 -12.42 30.39 21.90
C VAL A 919 -11.65 29.12 22.25
N GLN A 920 -10.38 29.02 21.85
CA GLN A 920 -9.49 27.91 22.19
C GLN A 920 -8.04 28.38 22.32
N LYS A 921 -7.31 27.84 23.29
CA LYS A 921 -5.92 28.19 23.65
C LYS A 921 -5.07 26.93 23.80
N GLY A 922 -3.74 27.09 23.77
CA GLY A 922 -2.80 25.98 24.03
C GLY A 922 -3.05 25.29 25.38
N SER A 923 -3.46 26.06 26.40
CA SER A 923 -3.80 25.52 27.73
C SER A 923 -4.99 24.56 27.77
N ASP A 924 -5.79 24.49 26.70
CA ASP A 924 -6.93 23.58 26.61
C ASP A 924 -6.52 22.17 26.14
N VAL A 925 -5.30 22.02 25.60
CA VAL A 925 -4.72 20.73 25.20
C VAL A 925 -4.30 19.96 26.45
N THR A 926 -4.74 18.71 26.58
CA THR A 926 -4.61 17.95 27.84
C THR A 926 -3.47 16.94 27.85
N GLU A 927 -2.99 16.54 26.69
CA GLU A 927 -2.03 15.46 26.52
C GLU A 927 -0.60 15.90 26.84
N TYR A 928 -0.30 17.18 26.62
CA TYR A 928 0.97 17.80 26.96
C TYR A 928 0.78 19.31 27.16
N PRO A 929 1.71 20.01 27.84
CA PRO A 929 1.62 21.46 28.03
C PRO A 929 1.86 22.18 26.71
N ALA A 930 0.81 22.35 25.90
CA ALA A 930 0.87 23.10 24.65
C ALA A 930 0.90 24.61 24.93
N ASP A 931 1.79 25.29 24.21
CA ASP A 931 1.97 26.74 24.29
C ASP A 931 0.97 27.45 23.34
N MET A 932 0.58 26.81 22.24
CA MET A 932 -0.27 27.43 21.21
C MET A 932 -1.26 26.49 20.54
N VAL A 933 -2.31 27.09 19.96
CA VAL A 933 -3.15 26.49 18.91
C VAL A 933 -3.24 27.45 17.72
N ALA A 934 -3.06 26.94 16.50
CA ALA A 934 -3.03 27.75 15.27
C ALA A 934 -3.63 26.98 14.08
N ASP A 935 -3.71 27.64 12.92
CA ASP A 935 -4.11 27.03 11.66
C ASP A 935 -5.45 26.29 11.69
N THR A 936 -6.48 26.99 12.12
CA THR A 936 -7.78 26.37 12.44
C THR A 936 -8.67 26.17 11.21
N PHE A 937 -9.01 24.92 10.90
CA PHE A 937 -9.96 24.52 9.86
C PHE A 937 -11.26 23.98 10.43
N LEU A 938 -12.38 24.53 9.96
CA LEU A 938 -13.72 24.08 10.31
C LEU A 938 -14.17 22.91 9.44
N PHE A 939 -14.98 22.04 10.02
CA PHE A 939 -15.76 21.04 9.31
C PHE A 939 -17.12 20.86 9.99
N TYR A 940 -18.21 20.73 9.23
CA TYR A 940 -19.55 20.54 9.79
C TYR A 940 -20.22 19.31 9.22
N GLU A 941 -20.68 18.41 10.08
CA GLU A 941 -21.46 17.25 9.69
C GLU A 941 -22.30 16.71 10.84
N ASN A 942 -23.46 16.12 10.54
CA ASN A 942 -24.31 15.45 11.52
C ASN A 942 -24.61 16.32 12.75
N ASN A 943 -24.94 17.60 12.50
CA ASN A 943 -25.22 18.60 13.52
C ASN A 943 -24.07 18.88 14.50
N THR A 944 -22.85 18.54 14.12
CA THR A 944 -21.65 18.74 14.94
C THR A 944 -20.62 19.55 14.15
N TRP A 945 -20.07 20.56 14.80
CA TRP A 945 -18.94 21.34 14.30
C TRP A 945 -17.64 20.74 14.82
N TYR A 946 -16.66 20.66 13.94
CA TYR A 946 -15.30 20.21 14.22
C TYR A 946 -14.35 21.37 13.88
N MET A 947 -13.35 21.58 14.73
CA MET A 947 -12.24 22.49 14.47
C MET A 947 -10.96 21.67 14.57
N PHE A 948 -10.25 21.55 13.46
CA PHE A 948 -8.94 20.92 13.40
C PHE A 948 -7.89 22.02 13.44
N ASN A 949 -6.86 21.87 14.28
CA ASN A 949 -5.85 22.90 14.48
C ASN A 949 -4.49 22.28 14.76
N GLU A 950 -3.43 23.03 14.44
CA GLU A 950 -2.09 22.77 14.95
C GLU A 950 -2.06 23.02 16.46
N THR A 951 -1.28 22.21 17.17
CA THR A 951 -0.88 22.41 18.56
C THR A 951 0.62 22.24 18.68
N LEU A 952 1.30 23.12 19.43
CA LEU A 952 2.74 23.05 19.64
C LEU A 952 3.08 23.28 21.12
N GLY A 953 4.07 22.56 21.63
CA GLY A 953 4.53 22.65 23.01
C GLY A 953 5.89 22.00 23.22
N SER A 954 6.45 22.13 24.43
CA SER A 954 7.79 21.63 24.74
C SER A 954 7.93 20.12 24.50
N GLY A 955 8.86 19.73 23.62
CA GLY A 955 9.13 18.32 23.28
C GLY A 955 8.27 17.76 22.14
N HIS A 956 7.39 18.57 21.57
CA HIS A 956 6.52 18.20 20.45
C HIS A 956 6.88 19.02 19.21
N ASN A 957 6.79 18.39 18.04
CA ASN A 957 7.18 19.02 16.79
C ASN A 957 6.03 19.80 16.14
N GLY A 958 4.80 19.73 16.62
CA GLY A 958 3.60 20.25 15.95
C GLY A 958 2.66 19.08 15.68
N ASP A 959 1.59 18.97 16.47
CA ASP A 959 0.60 17.90 16.43
C ASP A 959 -0.76 18.47 15.99
N LEU A 960 -1.64 17.64 15.44
CA LEU A 960 -2.97 18.07 15.00
C LEU A 960 -4.02 17.61 15.99
N ALA A 961 -4.82 18.55 16.50
CA ALA A 961 -5.91 18.28 17.42
C ALA A 961 -7.28 18.51 16.79
N VAL A 962 -8.32 17.99 17.47
CA VAL A 962 -9.72 18.30 17.14
C VAL A 962 -10.50 18.78 18.36
N SER A 963 -11.33 19.79 18.13
CA SER A 963 -12.34 20.30 19.07
C SER A 963 -13.74 20.17 18.49
N LEU A 964 -14.73 20.02 19.36
CA LEU A 964 -16.14 19.89 18.98
C LEU A 964 -16.95 21.10 19.44
N SER A 965 -17.98 21.43 18.66
CA SER A 965 -19.01 22.38 19.04
C SER A 965 -20.38 21.96 18.52
N SER A 966 -21.44 22.29 19.27
CA SER A 966 -22.82 22.07 18.82
C SER A 966 -23.42 23.30 18.11
N ASP A 967 -22.82 24.48 18.30
CA ASP A 967 -23.30 25.76 17.78
C ASP A 967 -22.27 26.53 16.94
N GLY A 968 -21.02 26.04 16.88
CA GLY A 968 -19.90 26.67 16.18
C GLY A 968 -19.25 27.81 16.97
N LEU A 969 -19.76 28.14 18.16
CA LEU A 969 -19.30 29.26 18.99
C LEU A 969 -18.60 28.78 20.26
N HIS A 970 -19.14 27.75 20.91
CA HIS A 970 -18.59 27.18 22.14
C HIS A 970 -17.86 25.88 21.82
N TRP A 971 -16.54 25.86 22.04
CA TRP A 971 -15.67 24.77 21.62
C TRP A 971 -15.16 23.97 22.82
N THR A 972 -15.09 22.65 22.67
CA THR A 972 -14.53 21.73 23.66
C THR A 972 -13.46 20.89 23.01
N TYR A 973 -12.22 21.05 23.48
CA TYR A 973 -11.09 20.21 23.09
C TYR A 973 -11.41 18.72 23.30
N GLN A 974 -11.00 17.87 22.35
CA GLN A 974 -11.17 16.42 22.45
C GLN A 974 -9.84 15.69 22.63
N GLN A 975 -9.01 15.70 21.57
CA GLN A 975 -7.78 14.93 21.52
C GLN A 975 -6.85 15.37 20.38
N ILE A 976 -5.59 14.95 20.47
CA ILE A 976 -4.67 14.87 19.33
C ILE A 976 -5.12 13.75 18.38
N VAL A 977 -5.33 14.08 17.10
CA VAL A 977 -5.82 13.16 16.06
C VAL A 977 -4.74 12.70 15.09
N LEU A 978 -3.64 13.44 15.00
CA LEU A 978 -2.47 13.05 14.21
C LEU A 978 -1.20 13.61 14.85
N ASN A 979 -0.21 12.74 15.07
CA ASN A 979 1.13 13.06 15.53
C ASN A 979 2.10 12.27 14.64
N GLU A 980 3.12 12.95 14.16
CA GLU A 980 4.19 12.40 13.34
C GLU A 980 5.54 12.81 13.95
N PRO A 981 6.66 12.12 13.65
CA PRO A 981 7.97 12.47 14.20
C PRO A 981 8.55 13.79 13.67
N PHE A 982 7.75 14.58 12.94
CA PHE A 982 8.10 15.86 12.33
C PHE A 982 6.93 16.84 12.47
N HIS A 983 7.18 18.13 12.19
CA HIS A 983 6.19 19.19 12.35
C HIS A 983 4.99 19.02 11.43
N LEU A 984 3.79 19.00 12.01
CA LEU A 984 2.51 19.09 11.32
C LEU A 984 1.85 20.42 11.63
N SER A 985 1.28 21.06 10.61
CA SER A 985 0.42 22.24 10.75
C SER A 985 -0.64 22.26 9.64
N TYR A 986 -1.42 23.33 9.52
CA TYR A 986 -2.35 23.55 8.40
C TYR A 986 -3.29 22.37 8.03
N PRO A 987 -4.06 21.79 8.97
CA PRO A 987 -4.85 20.57 8.76
C PRO A 987 -6.15 20.77 7.98
N GLN A 988 -6.10 21.09 6.68
CA GLN A 988 -7.34 21.26 5.91
C GLN A 988 -8.09 19.93 5.75
N VAL A 989 -9.31 19.85 6.29
CA VAL A 989 -10.20 18.67 6.26
C VAL A 989 -11.34 18.83 5.25
N PHE A 990 -11.68 17.77 4.51
CA PHE A 990 -12.78 17.74 3.55
C PHE A 990 -13.33 16.32 3.35
N LYS A 991 -14.53 16.17 2.76
CA LYS A 991 -15.13 14.86 2.43
C LYS A 991 -15.29 14.71 0.92
N PHE A 992 -14.77 13.63 0.37
CA PHE A 992 -14.94 13.31 -1.05
C PHE A 992 -15.27 11.82 -1.25
N GLY A 993 -16.26 11.52 -2.09
CA GLY A 993 -16.67 10.13 -2.36
C GLY A 993 -17.09 9.37 -1.09
N GLY A 994 -17.77 10.03 -0.16
CA GLY A 994 -18.17 9.44 1.13
C GLY A 994 -17.04 9.31 2.18
N THR A 995 -15.80 9.68 1.83
CA THR A 995 -14.60 9.47 2.66
C THR A 995 -14.04 10.81 3.15
N TYR A 996 -13.53 10.85 4.39
CA TYR A 996 -12.91 12.04 5.00
C TYR A 996 -11.42 12.05 4.75
N TYR A 997 -10.91 13.21 4.34
CA TYR A 997 -9.51 13.44 4.03
C TYR A 997 -8.97 14.68 4.76
N MET A 998 -7.68 14.68 5.03
CA MET A 998 -6.93 15.79 5.62
C MET A 998 -5.63 15.99 4.85
N ILE A 999 -5.27 17.24 4.56
CA ILE A 999 -3.98 17.61 3.98
C ILE A 999 -3.20 18.54 4.92
N PRO A 1000 -2.43 18.01 5.88
CA PRO A 1000 -1.59 18.86 6.72
C PRO A 1000 -0.36 19.36 5.95
N GLU A 1001 0.26 20.42 6.47
CA GLU A 1001 1.63 20.76 6.11
C GLU A 1001 2.57 19.66 6.61
N THR A 1002 3.37 19.11 5.69
CA THR A 1002 4.38 18.10 5.97
C THR A 1002 5.75 18.51 5.42
N SER A 1003 6.04 19.82 5.48
CA SER A 1003 7.19 20.47 4.85
C SER A 1003 8.54 19.85 5.27
N ALA A 1004 8.64 19.40 6.52
CA ALA A 1004 9.82 18.78 7.10
C ALA A 1004 10.29 17.49 6.39
N VAL A 1005 9.39 16.80 5.66
CA VAL A 1005 9.71 15.57 4.91
C VAL A 1005 9.76 15.79 3.40
N ASN A 1006 9.72 17.05 2.92
CA ASN A 1006 9.71 17.41 1.49
C ASN A 1006 8.60 16.74 0.66
N GLU A 1007 7.47 16.50 1.30
CA GLU A 1007 6.27 15.91 0.71
C GLU A 1007 5.05 16.76 1.08
N MET A 1008 3.99 16.65 0.30
CA MET A 1008 2.63 17.01 0.67
C MET A 1008 1.82 15.72 0.83
N ARG A 1009 1.46 15.37 2.05
CA ARG A 1009 0.75 14.13 2.35
C ARG A 1009 -0.77 14.33 2.41
N LEU A 1010 -1.49 13.35 1.90
CA LEU A 1010 -2.92 13.18 2.10
C LEU A 1010 -3.15 12.10 3.15
N TYR A 1011 -3.98 12.39 4.14
CA TYR A 1011 -4.42 11.45 5.15
C TYR A 1011 -5.91 11.16 4.95
N ARG A 1012 -6.32 9.92 5.21
CA ARG A 1012 -7.70 9.45 5.21
C ARG A 1012 -8.13 9.06 6.62
N ALA A 1013 -9.34 9.42 7.02
CA ALA A 1013 -9.86 8.99 8.31
C ALA A 1013 -10.16 7.48 8.29
N THR A 1014 -9.65 6.74 9.28
CA THR A 1014 -10.04 5.35 9.55
C THR A 1014 -11.20 5.29 10.53
N ASN A 1015 -11.30 6.29 11.41
CA ASN A 1015 -12.42 6.52 12.30
C ASN A 1015 -12.59 8.02 12.54
N PHE A 1016 -13.44 8.67 11.74
CA PHE A 1016 -13.64 10.12 11.81
C PHE A 1016 -14.38 10.52 13.10
N PRO A 1017 -13.92 11.56 13.83
CA PRO A 1017 -12.79 12.46 13.54
C PRO A 1017 -11.45 12.02 14.16
N SER A 1018 -11.44 10.93 14.93
CA SER A 1018 -10.40 10.58 15.90
C SER A 1018 -9.13 9.92 15.36
N ALA A 1019 -9.20 9.23 14.22
CA ALA A 1019 -8.08 8.42 13.72
C ALA A 1019 -7.89 8.57 12.22
N TRP A 1020 -6.63 8.79 11.84
CA TRP A 1020 -6.20 9.10 10.48
C TRP A 1020 -5.03 8.21 10.08
N THR A 1021 -4.96 7.87 8.79
CA THR A 1021 -3.85 7.13 8.20
C THR A 1021 -3.40 7.80 6.91
N ARG A 1022 -2.11 7.70 6.57
CA ARG A 1022 -1.59 8.26 5.33
C ARG A 1022 -2.19 7.52 4.14
N GLU A 1023 -2.82 8.25 3.23
CA GLU A 1023 -3.45 7.72 2.01
C GLU A 1023 -2.52 7.85 0.80
N ALA A 1024 -1.89 9.01 0.62
CA ALA A 1024 -1.06 9.28 -0.57
C ALA A 1024 -0.03 10.39 -0.32
N THR A 1025 0.98 10.48 -1.19
CA THR A 1025 1.78 11.70 -1.39
C THR A 1025 1.23 12.43 -2.61
N LEU A 1026 0.72 13.64 -2.42
CA LEU A 1026 0.18 14.45 -3.51
C LEU A 1026 1.29 15.08 -4.35
N LEU A 1027 2.31 15.62 -3.68
CA LEU A 1027 3.48 16.27 -4.27
C LEU A 1027 4.74 15.90 -3.49
N SER A 1028 5.90 15.84 -4.17
CA SER A 1028 7.19 15.48 -3.56
C SER A 1028 8.33 16.33 -4.09
N GLY A 1029 9.45 16.38 -3.36
CA GLY A 1029 10.68 17.03 -3.81
C GLY A 1029 10.78 18.52 -3.48
N SER A 1030 9.90 19.02 -2.61
CA SER A 1030 9.95 20.39 -2.09
C SER A 1030 9.36 20.47 -0.69
N ALA A 1031 9.78 21.45 0.09
CA ALA A 1031 9.16 21.79 1.37
C ALA A 1031 7.93 22.68 1.12
N PHE A 1032 6.80 22.04 0.82
CA PHE A 1032 5.50 22.69 0.60
C PHE A 1032 4.91 23.17 1.92
N VAL A 1033 4.48 24.43 1.98
CA VAL A 1033 3.96 25.06 3.20
C VAL A 1033 2.57 25.67 2.95
N ASP A 1034 1.73 25.70 3.98
CA ASP A 1034 0.37 26.28 3.98
C ASP A 1034 -0.45 25.91 2.74
N SER A 1035 -0.75 24.62 2.53
CA SER A 1035 -1.32 24.16 1.26
C SER A 1035 -2.84 24.15 1.27
N SER A 1036 -3.46 24.89 0.34
CA SER A 1036 -4.92 25.00 0.23
C SER A 1036 -5.43 24.21 -0.97
N ILE A 1037 -6.18 23.13 -0.72
CA ILE A 1037 -6.82 22.31 -1.76
C ILE A 1037 -8.26 22.73 -2.01
N PHE A 1038 -8.70 22.74 -3.26
CA PHE A 1038 -10.08 22.96 -3.62
C PHE A 1038 -10.44 22.26 -4.94
N ARG A 1039 -11.74 22.18 -5.23
CA ARG A 1039 -12.23 21.57 -6.47
C ARG A 1039 -12.93 22.61 -7.33
N HIS A 1040 -12.65 22.58 -8.62
CA HIS A 1040 -13.26 23.50 -9.57
C HIS A 1040 -13.23 22.91 -10.99
N ASN A 1041 -14.36 23.00 -11.71
CA ASN A 1041 -14.53 22.48 -13.08
C ASN A 1041 -14.05 21.02 -13.26
N GLY A 1042 -14.43 20.17 -12.32
CA GLY A 1042 -14.10 18.73 -12.35
C GLY A 1042 -12.68 18.37 -11.94
N LYS A 1043 -11.80 19.35 -11.73
CA LYS A 1043 -10.39 19.17 -11.34
C LYS A 1043 -10.12 19.56 -9.89
N TRP A 1044 -9.11 18.92 -9.32
CA TRP A 1044 -8.48 19.33 -8.08
C TRP A 1044 -7.43 20.38 -8.33
N TRP A 1045 -7.33 21.35 -7.43
CA TRP A 1045 -6.38 22.46 -7.49
C TRP A 1045 -5.73 22.66 -6.11
N ILE A 1046 -4.44 22.98 -6.10
CA ILE A 1046 -3.68 23.29 -4.88
C ILE A 1046 -2.92 24.59 -5.06
N PHE A 1047 -3.13 25.52 -4.13
CA PHE A 1047 -2.22 26.64 -3.88
C PHE A 1047 -1.26 26.25 -2.76
N THR A 1048 0.03 26.49 -2.92
CA THR A 1048 1.02 26.14 -1.90
C THR A 1048 2.22 27.08 -1.93
N GLY A 1049 2.76 27.39 -0.76
CA GLY A 1049 4.03 28.09 -0.61
C GLY A 1049 5.23 27.14 -0.67
N ASN A 1050 6.43 27.69 -0.48
CA ASN A 1050 7.63 26.91 -0.18
C ASN A 1050 8.33 27.41 1.08
N ALA A 1051 9.28 26.63 1.60
CA ALA A 1051 10.05 27.00 2.80
C ALA A 1051 10.83 28.33 2.70
N THR A 1052 11.13 28.83 1.48
CA THR A 1052 11.77 30.15 1.33
C THR A 1052 10.78 31.31 1.40
N ILE A 1053 9.47 31.02 1.50
CA ILE A 1053 8.35 31.98 1.62
C ILE A 1053 8.34 33.00 0.46
N SER A 1054 9.03 32.68 -0.62
CA SER A 1054 9.30 33.62 -1.71
C SER A 1054 8.26 33.52 -2.82
N ASN A 1055 7.63 32.36 -2.97
CA ASN A 1055 6.80 32.04 -4.13
C ASN A 1055 5.51 31.33 -3.73
N CYS A 1056 4.46 31.53 -4.52
CA CYS A 1056 3.24 30.73 -4.48
C CYS A 1056 3.17 29.87 -5.75
N TYR A 1057 2.90 28.58 -5.59
CA TYR A 1057 2.79 27.62 -6.68
C TYR A 1057 1.34 27.13 -6.79
N LEU A 1058 0.93 26.85 -8.02
CA LEU A 1058 -0.36 26.26 -8.37
C LEU A 1058 -0.14 24.90 -9.02
N TYR A 1059 -0.92 23.90 -8.58
CA TYR A 1059 -0.96 22.55 -9.11
C TYR A 1059 -2.40 22.15 -9.42
N TYR A 1060 -2.60 21.21 -10.35
CA TYR A 1060 -3.90 20.63 -10.64
C TYR A 1060 -3.84 19.14 -10.92
N SER A 1061 -4.95 18.43 -10.72
CA SER A 1061 -5.11 17.02 -11.08
C SER A 1061 -6.56 16.67 -11.45
N ASP A 1062 -6.72 15.62 -12.26
CA ASP A 1062 -8.02 14.96 -12.47
C ASP A 1062 -8.41 14.03 -11.31
N ASN A 1063 -7.42 13.55 -10.54
CA ASN A 1063 -7.61 12.61 -9.43
C ASN A 1063 -7.06 13.20 -8.12
N LEU A 1064 -7.70 12.91 -6.99
CA LEU A 1064 -7.25 13.42 -5.70
C LEU A 1064 -5.88 12.84 -5.30
N THR A 1065 -5.69 11.52 -5.47
CA THR A 1065 -4.55 10.78 -4.93
C THR A 1065 -3.34 10.68 -5.87
N SER A 1066 -3.47 11.11 -7.12
CA SER A 1066 -2.41 10.96 -8.12
C SER A 1066 -2.60 11.94 -9.28
N GLY A 1067 -1.60 12.05 -10.17
CA GLY A 1067 -1.71 12.83 -11.42
C GLY A 1067 -1.57 14.33 -11.26
N TRP A 1068 -0.96 14.80 -10.15
CA TRP A 1068 -0.74 16.23 -9.91
C TRP A 1068 0.31 16.82 -10.86
N ILE A 1069 -0.07 17.89 -11.54
CA ILE A 1069 0.73 18.61 -12.52
C ILE A 1069 0.92 20.05 -12.03
N GLN A 1070 2.17 20.51 -12.02
CA GLN A 1070 2.45 21.92 -11.76
C GLN A 1070 1.89 22.77 -12.91
N HIS A 1071 1.09 23.78 -12.56
CA HIS A 1071 0.51 24.67 -13.56
C HIS A 1071 1.61 25.44 -14.32
N PRO A 1072 1.52 25.64 -15.65
CA PRO A 1072 2.58 26.27 -16.44
C PRO A 1072 2.92 27.73 -16.06
N MET A 1073 1.98 28.42 -15.41
CA MET A 1073 2.21 29.78 -14.88
C MET A 1073 2.76 29.80 -13.45
N SER A 1074 3.03 28.63 -12.84
CA SER A 1074 3.66 28.55 -11.53
C SER A 1074 5.16 28.85 -11.61
N PRO A 1075 5.74 29.63 -10.68
CA PRO A 1075 5.08 30.25 -9.54
C PRO A 1075 4.16 31.42 -9.94
N ILE A 1076 2.93 31.41 -9.43
CA ILE A 1076 1.88 32.40 -9.74
C ILE A 1076 2.09 33.72 -8.99
N VAL A 1077 2.88 33.70 -7.91
CA VAL A 1077 3.39 34.88 -7.20
C VAL A 1077 4.88 34.66 -6.95
N THR A 1078 5.72 35.66 -7.22
CA THR A 1078 7.18 35.59 -7.05
C THR A 1078 7.71 36.82 -6.32
N GLY A 1079 8.48 36.61 -5.25
CA GLY A 1079 9.24 37.65 -4.55
C GLY A 1079 8.45 38.60 -3.65
N ASP A 1080 7.18 38.33 -3.37
CA ASP A 1080 6.35 39.16 -2.46
C ASP A 1080 5.77 38.32 -1.31
N SER A 1081 6.47 38.31 -0.18
CA SER A 1081 6.08 37.56 1.03
C SER A 1081 4.75 38.03 1.65
N ASN A 1082 4.15 39.13 1.16
CA ASN A 1082 2.82 39.57 1.61
C ASN A 1082 1.67 38.87 0.90
N LYS A 1083 1.95 38.09 -0.15
CA LYS A 1083 0.94 37.50 -1.03
C LYS A 1083 1.20 36.02 -1.39
N THR A 1084 2.31 35.45 -0.93
CA THR A 1084 2.80 34.12 -1.34
C THR A 1084 2.23 32.95 -0.55
N ARG A 1085 2.17 33.08 0.79
CA ARG A 1085 1.70 31.98 1.67
C ARG A 1085 0.18 31.95 1.73
N PRO A 1086 -0.49 30.85 1.39
CA PRO A 1086 -1.93 30.73 1.58
C PRO A 1086 -2.36 30.86 3.06
N ALA A 1087 -3.59 31.30 3.31
CA ALA A 1087 -4.04 31.75 4.64
C ALA A 1087 -5.40 31.13 5.05
N GLY A 1088 -5.52 29.82 4.88
CA GLY A 1088 -6.72 29.01 5.06
C GLY A 1088 -7.21 28.41 3.75
N ARG A 1089 -8.44 27.92 3.74
CA ARG A 1089 -9.04 27.25 2.57
C ARG A 1089 -9.19 28.19 1.38
N ALA A 1090 -8.87 27.67 0.20
CA ALA A 1090 -9.34 28.23 -1.07
C ALA A 1090 -10.74 27.68 -1.37
N PHE A 1091 -11.64 28.51 -1.88
CA PHE A 1091 -13.05 28.12 -2.07
C PHE A 1091 -13.69 28.81 -3.26
N VAL A 1092 -14.83 28.26 -3.68
CA VAL A 1092 -15.67 28.83 -4.75
C VAL A 1092 -16.98 29.30 -4.14
N TYR A 1093 -17.42 30.50 -4.47
CA TYR A 1093 -18.72 31.04 -4.08
C TYR A 1093 -19.34 31.90 -5.18
N ASP A 1094 -20.59 32.35 -5.00
CA ASP A 1094 -21.27 33.35 -5.85
C ASP A 1094 -21.11 33.10 -7.36
N ASN A 1095 -21.72 32.02 -7.85
CA ASN A 1095 -21.72 31.64 -9.25
C ASN A 1095 -20.31 31.61 -9.87
N ASN A 1096 -19.38 30.87 -9.23
CA ASN A 1096 -18.08 30.49 -9.77
C ASN A 1096 -16.90 31.45 -9.47
N ARG A 1097 -17.03 32.34 -8.47
CA ARG A 1097 -15.93 33.19 -7.98
C ARG A 1097 -14.99 32.39 -7.09
N ILE A 1098 -13.74 32.26 -7.52
CA ILE A 1098 -12.71 31.48 -6.83
C ILE A 1098 -11.88 32.41 -5.96
N ILE A 1099 -11.72 32.05 -4.69
CA ILE A 1099 -11.01 32.86 -3.72
C ILE A 1099 -9.74 32.16 -3.24
N ARG A 1100 -8.65 32.93 -3.26
CA ARG A 1100 -7.38 32.59 -2.62
C ARG A 1100 -7.09 33.61 -1.53
N THR A 1101 -6.85 33.14 -0.31
CA THR A 1101 -6.36 33.99 0.78
C THR A 1101 -4.84 33.90 0.89
N ALA A 1102 -4.19 34.96 1.36
CA ALA A 1102 -2.75 34.98 1.57
C ALA A 1102 -2.35 35.75 2.83
N GLN A 1103 -1.23 35.38 3.43
CA GLN A 1103 -0.75 35.92 4.70
C GLN A 1103 0.74 36.22 4.72
N ASN A 1104 1.17 36.97 5.74
CA ASN A 1104 2.57 37.25 6.05
C ASN A 1104 2.92 37.13 7.55
N GLY A 1105 2.03 36.53 8.35
CA GLY A 1105 2.13 36.43 9.80
C GLY A 1105 1.50 37.60 10.57
N GLU A 1106 1.11 38.69 9.91
CA GLU A 1106 0.50 39.86 10.55
C GLU A 1106 -0.92 40.17 10.07
N PHE A 1107 -1.25 39.87 8.82
CA PHE A 1107 -2.55 40.12 8.21
C PHE A 1107 -2.93 39.02 7.20
N VAL A 1108 -4.22 38.96 6.87
CA VAL A 1108 -4.77 38.12 5.79
C VAL A 1108 -5.34 39.00 4.68
N ARG A 1109 -4.90 38.74 3.45
CA ARG A 1109 -5.36 39.36 2.20
C ARG A 1109 -6.18 38.38 1.39
N VAL A 1110 -7.01 38.90 0.50
CA VAL A 1110 -7.94 38.11 -0.32
C VAL A 1110 -7.79 38.45 -1.79
N PHE A 1111 -7.67 37.42 -2.62
CA PHE A 1111 -7.53 37.50 -4.06
C PHE A 1111 -8.67 36.73 -4.72
N GLU A 1112 -9.32 37.37 -5.69
CA GLU A 1112 -10.27 36.70 -6.58
C GLU A 1112 -9.53 36.25 -7.83
N VAL A 1113 -9.69 34.98 -8.21
CA VAL A 1113 -9.06 34.41 -9.41
C VAL A 1113 -9.94 34.70 -10.62
N ASP A 1114 -9.50 35.63 -11.45
CA ASP A 1114 -10.17 36.06 -12.69
C ASP A 1114 -10.20 34.98 -13.77
N THR A 1115 -9.16 34.15 -13.82
CA THR A 1115 -9.00 33.11 -14.84
C THR A 1115 -8.31 31.91 -14.25
N LEU A 1116 -8.94 30.74 -14.35
CA LEU A 1116 -8.35 29.46 -13.95
C LEU A 1116 -8.62 28.40 -15.03
N THR A 1117 -7.59 28.06 -15.79
CA THR A 1117 -7.58 26.92 -16.72
C THR A 1117 -6.29 26.13 -16.50
N THR A 1118 -6.10 25.00 -17.18
CA THR A 1118 -4.85 24.21 -17.06
C THR A 1118 -3.63 24.88 -17.70
N THR A 1119 -3.82 26.02 -18.37
CA THR A 1119 -2.77 26.75 -19.10
C THR A 1119 -2.70 28.25 -18.78
N GLN A 1120 -3.69 28.81 -18.09
CA GLN A 1120 -3.79 30.24 -17.81
C GLN A 1120 -4.28 30.48 -16.37
N TYR A 1121 -3.66 31.45 -15.72
CA TYR A 1121 -3.96 31.90 -14.37
C TYR A 1121 -3.89 33.44 -14.30
N ALA A 1122 -4.89 34.07 -13.68
CA ALA A 1122 -4.88 35.48 -13.32
C ALA A 1122 -5.72 35.71 -12.07
N GLU A 1123 -5.30 36.67 -11.23
CA GLU A 1123 -6.01 37.08 -10.02
C GLU A 1123 -5.87 38.58 -9.77
N HIS A 1124 -6.79 39.13 -8.98
CA HIS A 1124 -6.70 40.48 -8.43
C HIS A 1124 -7.06 40.51 -6.94
N GLU A 1125 -6.51 41.47 -6.20
CA GLU A 1125 -6.83 41.68 -4.79
C GLU A 1125 -8.18 42.42 -4.67
N ILE A 1126 -9.08 41.93 -3.82
CA ILE A 1126 -10.42 42.54 -3.67
C ILE A 1126 -10.38 43.82 -2.81
N PRO A 1127 -11.34 44.75 -2.96
CA PRO A 1127 -11.36 46.01 -2.21
C PRO A 1127 -11.44 45.87 -0.68
N GLU A 1128 -12.03 44.79 -0.17
CA GLU A 1128 -12.17 44.50 1.26
C GLU A 1128 -10.86 44.02 1.90
N SER A 1129 -9.84 43.70 1.09
CA SER A 1129 -8.52 43.25 1.56
C SER A 1129 -7.71 44.42 2.16
N PRO A 1130 -6.97 44.22 3.27
CA PRO A 1130 -6.89 42.99 4.07
C PRO A 1130 -8.11 42.82 4.99
N ILE A 1131 -8.58 41.57 5.13
CA ILE A 1131 -9.77 41.23 5.93
C ILE A 1131 -9.45 41.00 7.41
N LEU A 1132 -8.18 40.71 7.74
CA LEU A 1132 -7.70 40.54 9.11
C LEU A 1132 -6.37 41.27 9.29
N ASN A 1133 -6.14 41.82 10.49
CA ASN A 1133 -4.92 42.52 10.85
C ASN A 1133 -4.68 42.41 12.36
N LYS A 1134 -3.42 42.54 12.79
CA LYS A 1134 -3.07 42.60 14.21
C LYS A 1134 -3.79 43.77 14.90
N SER A 1135 -4.37 43.51 16.06
CA SER A 1135 -5.18 44.50 16.79
C SER A 1135 -4.35 45.46 17.65
N GLY A 1136 -3.08 45.12 17.91
CA GLY A 1136 -2.21 45.84 18.84
C GLY A 1136 -2.48 45.55 20.32
N SER A 1137 -3.50 44.76 20.69
CA SER A 1137 -3.79 44.39 22.09
C SER A 1137 -4.56 43.06 22.21
N GLY A 1138 -4.47 42.39 23.37
CA GLY A 1138 -5.19 41.14 23.61
C GLY A 1138 -4.61 39.94 22.87
N TRP A 1139 -5.46 38.96 22.54
CA TRP A 1139 -5.05 37.65 22.02
C TRP A 1139 -4.49 37.68 20.59
N ASN A 1140 -4.84 38.70 19.80
CA ASN A 1140 -4.38 38.92 18.43
C ASN A 1140 -3.53 40.20 18.28
N ALA A 1141 -2.82 40.58 19.35
CA ALA A 1141 -2.07 41.83 19.43
C ALA A 1141 -0.96 41.97 18.36
N THR A 1142 -0.27 40.87 18.02
CA THR A 1142 0.96 40.90 17.20
C THR A 1142 0.83 40.17 15.87
N GLY A 1143 -0.28 39.49 15.58
CA GLY A 1143 -0.52 38.85 14.29
C GLY A 1143 -1.84 38.10 14.19
N MET A 1144 -2.31 37.93 12.95
CA MET A 1144 -3.40 37.03 12.52
C MET A 1144 -3.03 36.53 11.13
N HIS A 1145 -2.95 35.22 10.92
CA HIS A 1145 -2.48 34.68 9.63
C HIS A 1145 -3.38 33.61 9.02
N HIS A 1146 -4.39 33.13 9.74
CA HIS A 1146 -5.32 32.13 9.24
C HIS A 1146 -6.74 32.65 9.12
N PHE A 1147 -7.44 32.25 8.07
CA PHE A 1147 -8.85 32.53 7.83
C PHE A 1147 -9.52 31.35 7.11
N ASP A 1148 -10.46 30.69 7.79
CA ASP A 1148 -11.22 29.58 7.22
C ASP A 1148 -12.74 29.82 7.40
N PRO A 1149 -13.48 30.15 6.33
CA PRO A 1149 -14.91 30.41 6.38
C PRO A 1149 -15.74 29.13 6.23
N TRP A 1150 -16.98 29.13 6.73
CA TRP A 1150 -17.95 28.06 6.51
C TRP A 1150 -19.39 28.60 6.47
N TRP A 1151 -20.13 28.36 5.39
CA TRP A 1151 -21.52 28.80 5.29
C TRP A 1151 -22.46 27.94 6.14
N THR A 1152 -23.22 28.56 7.05
CA THR A 1152 -24.14 27.87 7.97
C THR A 1152 -25.55 27.66 7.39
N GLY A 1153 -25.84 28.21 6.21
CA GLY A 1153 -27.20 28.34 5.70
C GLY A 1153 -27.83 29.73 5.96
N ASN A 1154 -27.28 30.49 6.91
CA ASN A 1154 -27.78 31.83 7.27
C ASN A 1154 -26.68 32.91 7.27
N HIS A 1155 -25.48 32.57 7.73
CA HIS A 1155 -24.31 33.45 7.82
C HIS A 1155 -23.04 32.63 7.63
N TRP A 1156 -21.90 33.30 7.43
CA TRP A 1156 -20.60 32.62 7.46
C TRP A 1156 -20.09 32.52 8.90
N LEU A 1157 -19.66 31.34 9.30
CA LEU A 1157 -18.84 31.11 10.49
C LEU A 1157 -17.38 31.08 10.04
N CYS A 1158 -16.52 31.92 10.61
CA CYS A 1158 -15.14 32.05 10.17
C CYS A 1158 -14.21 31.76 11.34
N SER A 1159 -13.40 30.70 11.26
CA SER A 1159 -12.29 30.49 12.19
C SER A 1159 -11.07 31.26 11.75
N VAL A 1160 -10.35 31.75 12.74
CA VAL A 1160 -9.13 32.55 12.57
C VAL A 1160 -8.16 32.20 13.69
N ASP A 1161 -6.90 32.57 13.54
CA ASP A 1161 -5.95 32.57 14.64
C ASP A 1161 -5.46 33.98 14.98
N GLY A 1162 -4.81 34.08 16.14
CA GLY A 1162 -4.28 35.34 16.64
C GLY A 1162 -3.11 35.11 17.59
N ARG A 1163 -2.08 35.95 17.44
CA ARG A 1163 -0.87 35.94 18.25
C ARG A 1163 -0.88 37.09 19.25
N SER A 1164 -0.72 36.75 20.52
CA SER A 1164 -0.71 37.74 21.61
C SER A 1164 0.69 38.29 21.93
N GLY A 1165 1.74 37.54 21.59
CA GLY A 1165 3.11 37.84 21.95
C GLY A 1165 4.11 37.30 20.93
N ASP A 1166 4.95 36.35 21.35
CA ASP A 1166 5.95 35.69 20.52
C ASP A 1166 5.35 34.59 19.64
N PHE A 1167 6.20 33.91 18.86
CA PHE A 1167 5.77 32.91 17.89
C PHE A 1167 5.06 31.69 18.52
N HIS A 1168 5.15 31.46 19.84
CA HIS A 1168 4.51 30.34 20.53
C HIS A 1168 3.22 30.76 21.26
N SER A 1169 2.66 31.93 20.91
CA SER A 1169 1.53 32.53 21.63
C SER A 1169 0.26 32.65 20.77
N TRP A 1170 -0.02 31.64 19.92
CA TRP A 1170 -1.20 31.58 19.06
C TRP A 1170 -2.42 30.98 19.75
N SER A 1171 -3.60 31.48 19.41
CA SER A 1171 -4.89 30.97 19.89
C SER A 1171 -5.95 31.09 18.80
N ALA A 1172 -7.00 30.28 18.87
CA ALA A 1172 -8.08 30.24 17.87
C ALA A 1172 -9.23 31.18 18.25
N GLY A 1173 -9.76 31.90 17.28
CA GLY A 1173 -10.93 32.75 17.40
C GLY A 1173 -12.00 32.43 16.37
N ILE A 1174 -13.22 32.90 16.63
CA ILE A 1174 -14.38 32.79 15.75
C ILE A 1174 -14.93 34.18 15.44
N TYR A 1175 -15.21 34.43 14.17
CA TYR A 1175 -15.94 35.58 13.67
C TYR A 1175 -17.17 35.10 12.88
N LEU A 1176 -18.15 35.98 12.74
CA LEU A 1176 -19.31 35.78 11.89
C LEU A 1176 -19.24 36.74 10.70
N SER A 1177 -19.73 36.32 9.54
CA SER A 1177 -20.07 37.25 8.45
C SER A 1177 -21.58 37.17 8.16
N PRO A 1178 -22.36 38.12 8.70
CA PRO A 1178 -23.82 38.13 8.54
C PRO A 1178 -24.28 38.31 7.10
N HIS A 1179 -25.47 37.83 6.81
CA HIS A 1179 -26.16 38.18 5.57
C HIS A 1179 -26.42 39.70 5.53
N PRO A 1180 -26.24 40.40 4.38
CA PRO A 1180 -26.44 41.85 4.31
C PRO A 1180 -27.86 42.33 4.66
N SER A 1181 -28.86 41.45 4.49
CA SER A 1181 -30.25 41.65 4.92
C SER A 1181 -30.59 40.89 6.20
N SER A 1182 -29.61 40.45 6.99
CA SER A 1182 -29.90 39.92 8.33
C SER A 1182 -30.69 40.98 9.10
N PRO A 1183 -31.82 40.61 9.73
CA PRO A 1183 -32.51 41.52 10.62
C PRO A 1183 -31.62 41.83 11.83
N ASP A 1184 -31.80 43.01 12.40
CA ASP A 1184 -31.14 43.48 13.62
C ASP A 1184 -32.16 43.53 14.76
N GLY A 1185 -31.83 42.88 15.88
CA GLY A 1185 -32.64 42.85 17.08
C GLY A 1185 -32.14 43.78 18.16
N ILE A 1186 -33.03 44.56 18.77
CA ILE A 1186 -32.71 45.43 19.90
C ILE A 1186 -33.59 45.07 21.10
N ILE A 1187 -32.96 44.82 22.24
CA ILE A 1187 -33.64 44.72 23.54
C ILE A 1187 -33.87 46.15 24.06
N ASN A 1188 -35.12 46.62 24.00
CA ASN A 1188 -35.52 47.96 24.46
C ASN A 1188 -35.74 48.05 25.96
N SER A 1189 -36.05 46.92 26.62
CA SER A 1189 -36.10 46.85 28.07
C SER A 1189 -35.54 45.49 28.47
N PRO A 1190 -34.57 45.44 29.39
CA PRO A 1190 -33.90 46.57 30.06
C PRO A 1190 -33.04 47.44 29.12
N ILE A 1191 -33.09 48.77 29.31
CA ILE A 1191 -32.75 49.73 28.25
C ILE A 1191 -31.25 49.77 27.89
N ASP A 1192 -30.29 49.59 28.81
CA ASP A 1192 -28.86 49.83 28.47
C ASP A 1192 -27.77 49.14 29.33
N ALA A 1193 -28.04 48.08 30.11
CA ALA A 1193 -26.97 47.31 30.77
C ALA A 1193 -27.46 45.94 31.27
N ASP A 1194 -26.49 45.09 31.62
CA ASP A 1194 -26.71 43.95 32.52
C ASP A 1194 -27.45 44.42 33.78
N VAL A 1195 -28.45 43.67 34.21
CA VAL A 1195 -29.35 44.06 35.30
C VAL A 1195 -29.05 43.22 36.53
N THR A 1196 -28.89 43.87 37.68
CA THR A 1196 -28.84 43.17 38.97
C THR A 1196 -30.16 43.37 39.72
N ILE A 1197 -30.79 42.28 40.14
CA ILE A 1197 -32.06 42.28 40.92
C ILE A 1197 -31.96 41.34 42.12
N ASP A 1198 -32.91 41.42 43.04
CA ASP A 1198 -33.05 40.45 44.13
C ASP A 1198 -33.92 39.26 43.69
N LYS A 1199 -33.69 38.09 44.30
CA LYS A 1199 -34.49 36.90 44.08
C LYS A 1199 -35.98 37.17 44.37
N GLY A 1200 -36.83 36.92 43.38
CA GLY A 1200 -38.27 37.18 43.42
C GLY A 1200 -38.68 38.47 42.69
N ASP A 1201 -37.74 39.31 42.27
CA ASP A 1201 -38.03 40.49 41.45
C ASP A 1201 -38.35 40.13 40.00
N SER A 1202 -38.94 41.08 39.28
CA SER A 1202 -39.29 40.95 37.86
C SER A 1202 -38.58 41.98 36.99
N VAL A 1203 -38.12 41.55 35.81
CA VAL A 1203 -37.56 42.41 34.76
C VAL A 1203 -38.53 42.51 33.61
N LEU A 1204 -38.78 43.72 33.11
CA LEU A 1204 -39.58 43.93 31.91
C LEU A 1204 -38.73 43.66 30.67
N PHE A 1205 -39.18 42.72 29.83
CA PHE A 1205 -38.59 42.45 28.52
C PHE A 1205 -39.47 42.97 27.38
N SER A 1206 -38.89 43.80 26.52
CA SER A 1206 -39.51 44.31 25.30
C SER A 1206 -38.45 44.50 24.22
N GLY A 1207 -38.82 44.28 22.96
CA GLY A 1207 -37.85 44.22 21.86
C GLY A 1207 -38.37 44.81 20.55
N THR A 1208 -37.45 45.33 19.75
CA THR A 1208 -37.71 45.76 18.37
C THR A 1208 -36.81 45.00 17.42
N GLY A 1209 -37.27 44.87 16.18
CA GLY A 1209 -36.49 44.31 15.10
C GLY A 1209 -36.57 45.25 13.90
N SER A 1210 -35.48 45.37 13.18
CA SER A 1210 -35.42 46.04 11.88
C SER A 1210 -34.80 45.11 10.85
N ASP A 1211 -35.25 45.21 9.60
CA ASP A 1211 -34.66 44.47 8.50
C ASP A 1211 -34.45 45.43 7.31
N LEU A 1212 -33.20 45.60 6.91
CA LEU A 1212 -32.81 46.46 5.80
C LEU A 1212 -33.24 45.89 4.45
N GLY A 1213 -33.45 44.58 4.34
CA GLY A 1213 -34.00 43.90 3.16
C GLY A 1213 -35.51 44.05 3.00
N GLY A 1214 -36.22 44.44 4.06
CA GLY A 1214 -37.67 44.66 4.03
C GLY A 1214 -38.52 43.37 4.03
N ASN A 1215 -37.96 42.23 4.45
CA ASN A 1215 -38.62 40.93 4.50
C ASN A 1215 -39.52 40.80 5.74
N LEU A 1216 -40.62 41.55 5.75
CA LEU A 1216 -41.62 41.54 6.82
C LEU A 1216 -42.70 40.44 6.62
N PRO A 1217 -43.34 39.92 7.70
CA PRO A 1217 -43.20 40.30 9.10
C PRO A 1217 -42.02 39.62 9.82
N LEU A 1218 -41.50 40.30 10.85
CA LEU A 1218 -40.45 39.77 11.72
C LEU A 1218 -41.02 38.87 12.82
N SER A 1219 -40.32 37.79 13.10
CA SER A 1219 -40.55 36.89 14.24
C SER A 1219 -39.54 37.17 15.34
N TYR A 1220 -39.98 37.02 16.59
CA TYR A 1220 -39.19 37.32 17.78
C TYR A 1220 -39.00 36.05 18.60
N ARG A 1221 -37.76 35.77 19.00
CA ARG A 1221 -37.46 34.67 19.92
C ARG A 1221 -36.59 35.17 21.06
N TRP A 1222 -37.15 35.10 22.26
CA TRP A 1222 -36.46 35.33 23.51
C TRP A 1222 -36.03 34.00 24.11
N LYS A 1223 -34.73 33.83 24.30
CA LYS A 1223 -34.15 32.66 24.96
C LYS A 1223 -33.65 33.06 26.34
N PHE A 1224 -34.15 32.38 27.37
CA PHE A 1224 -33.67 32.53 28.74
C PHE A 1224 -32.73 31.36 29.04
N SER A 1225 -31.62 31.60 29.73
CA SER A 1225 -30.72 30.51 30.10
C SER A 1225 -31.47 29.46 30.93
N ALA A 1226 -31.24 28.17 30.63
CA ALA A 1226 -32.09 27.09 31.13
C ALA A 1226 -32.10 26.98 32.66
N ASP A 1227 -31.02 27.41 33.30
CA ASP A 1227 -30.82 27.49 34.75
C ASP A 1227 -31.64 28.58 35.44
N SER A 1228 -32.17 29.55 34.69
CA SER A 1228 -33.11 30.56 35.23
C SER A 1228 -34.48 29.97 35.57
N GLY A 1229 -34.82 28.79 35.03
CA GLY A 1229 -36.14 28.17 35.17
C GLY A 1229 -37.26 28.88 34.39
N ILE A 1230 -36.92 29.88 33.58
CA ILE A 1230 -37.86 30.64 32.74
C ILE A 1230 -37.90 30.03 31.33
N PRO A 1231 -39.08 29.75 30.75
CA PRO A 1231 -39.18 29.22 29.40
C PRO A 1231 -38.92 30.30 28.33
N ASP A 1232 -38.43 29.86 27.16
CA ASP A 1232 -38.32 30.69 25.96
C ASP A 1232 -39.69 31.33 25.59
N SER A 1233 -39.65 32.53 25.00
CA SER A 1233 -40.84 33.23 24.51
C SER A 1233 -40.74 33.58 23.03
N LEU A 1234 -41.83 33.38 22.29
CA LEU A 1234 -41.97 33.79 20.89
C LEU A 1234 -42.76 35.10 20.73
N GLN A 1235 -43.13 35.74 21.85
CA GLN A 1235 -43.81 37.02 21.81
C GLN A 1235 -42.82 38.13 21.47
N LYS A 1236 -43.26 39.15 20.73
CA LYS A 1236 -42.47 40.37 20.51
C LYS A 1236 -42.01 40.97 21.84
N ASP A 1237 -42.96 41.13 22.76
CA ASP A 1237 -42.75 41.67 24.10
C ASP A 1237 -43.20 40.63 25.13
N PRO A 1238 -42.27 39.88 25.77
CA PRO A 1238 -42.58 38.91 26.81
C PRO A 1238 -43.20 39.56 28.06
N GLY A 1239 -42.96 40.85 28.29
CA GLY A 1239 -43.47 41.57 29.44
C GLY A 1239 -42.65 41.35 30.71
N LEU A 1240 -43.29 41.54 31.88
CA LEU A 1240 -42.65 41.34 33.18
C LEU A 1240 -42.38 39.86 33.42
N THR A 1241 -41.10 39.52 33.61
CA THR A 1241 -40.63 38.15 33.85
C THR A 1241 -39.95 38.08 35.21
N GLN A 1242 -40.45 37.21 36.09
CA GLN A 1242 -39.97 37.07 37.47
C GLN A 1242 -38.82 36.06 37.57
N PHE A 1243 -37.73 36.42 38.25
CA PHE A 1243 -36.59 35.53 38.49
C PHE A 1243 -36.60 35.03 39.93
N ASN A 1244 -36.91 33.74 40.10
CA ASN A 1244 -37.06 33.12 41.42
C ASN A 1244 -35.81 32.33 41.87
N ILE A 1245 -34.78 32.26 41.03
CA ILE A 1245 -33.55 31.52 41.26
C ILE A 1245 -32.40 32.55 41.32
N ALA A 1246 -31.54 32.46 42.32
CA ALA A 1246 -30.34 33.29 42.41
C ALA A 1246 -29.27 32.76 41.45
N GLY A 1247 -28.55 33.65 40.77
CA GLY A 1247 -27.59 33.28 39.74
C GLY A 1247 -27.40 34.37 38.71
N THR A 1248 -26.55 34.12 37.72
CA THR A 1248 -26.32 35.04 36.59
C THR A 1248 -26.85 34.38 35.33
N PHE A 1249 -27.87 34.98 34.72
CA PHE A 1249 -28.60 34.40 33.61
C PHE A 1249 -28.43 35.23 32.34
N THR A 1250 -28.30 34.57 31.21
CA THR A 1250 -28.22 35.24 29.90
C THR A 1250 -29.58 35.20 29.22
N VAL A 1251 -30.04 36.35 28.76
CA VAL A 1251 -31.27 36.50 27.97
C VAL A 1251 -30.90 37.00 26.58
N THR A 1252 -31.34 36.27 25.55
CA THR A 1252 -31.03 36.56 24.15
C THR A 1252 -32.30 36.88 23.37
N LEU A 1253 -32.28 37.90 22.52
CA LEU A 1253 -33.32 38.20 21.55
C LEU A 1253 -32.81 37.94 20.14
N THR A 1254 -33.35 36.93 19.48
CA THR A 1254 -33.11 36.65 18.07
C THR A 1254 -34.31 37.12 17.24
N ILE A 1255 -34.04 37.91 16.22
CA ILE A 1255 -35.03 38.30 15.21
C ILE A 1255 -34.86 37.42 13.98
N THR A 1256 -35.96 36.97 13.41
CA THR A 1256 -35.99 36.22 12.14
C THR A 1256 -36.94 36.91 11.18
N ASP A 1257 -36.53 37.09 9.94
CA ASP A 1257 -37.33 37.71 8.90
C ASP A 1257 -38.32 36.71 8.26
N ALA A 1258 -39.14 37.17 7.32
CA ALA A 1258 -40.18 36.34 6.69
C ALA A 1258 -39.63 35.22 5.78
N VAL A 1259 -38.36 35.29 5.37
CA VAL A 1259 -37.71 34.27 4.53
C VAL A 1259 -36.84 33.32 5.36
N GLY A 1260 -36.82 33.49 6.68
CA GLY A 1260 -36.13 32.61 7.62
C GLY A 1260 -34.69 33.03 7.94
N ILE A 1261 -34.24 34.18 7.44
CA ILE A 1261 -32.92 34.74 7.79
C ILE A 1261 -33.02 35.33 9.19
N TYR A 1262 -32.08 34.98 10.06
CA TYR A 1262 -32.06 35.47 11.44
C TYR A 1262 -30.81 36.27 11.76
N ASP A 1263 -30.92 37.11 12.78
CA ASP A 1263 -29.81 37.87 13.37
C ASP A 1263 -28.76 36.92 13.96
N PRO A 1264 -27.57 36.78 13.34
CA PRO A 1264 -26.54 35.87 13.83
C PRO A 1264 -25.80 36.43 15.05
N THR A 1265 -25.99 37.71 15.38
CA THR A 1265 -25.42 38.42 16.54
C THR A 1265 -26.54 38.91 17.46
N PRO A 1266 -27.39 38.01 17.97
CA PRO A 1266 -28.61 38.39 18.66
C PRO A 1266 -28.30 39.29 19.86
N ALA A 1267 -29.19 40.24 20.14
CA ALA A 1267 -29.05 41.12 21.30
C ALA A 1267 -29.08 40.32 22.60
N VAL A 1268 -28.14 40.62 23.50
CA VAL A 1268 -27.94 39.91 24.77
C VAL A 1268 -28.13 40.85 25.96
N ARG A 1269 -28.67 40.33 27.07
CA ARG A 1269 -28.62 40.95 28.40
C ARG A 1269 -28.25 39.90 29.45
N THR A 1270 -27.39 40.26 30.39
CA THR A 1270 -27.13 39.45 31.58
C THR A 1270 -28.01 39.93 32.74
N ILE A 1271 -28.65 39.01 33.45
CA ILE A 1271 -29.47 39.27 34.63
C ILE A 1271 -28.80 38.60 35.83
N SER A 1272 -28.24 39.38 36.75
CA SER A 1272 -27.66 38.90 38.00
C SER A 1272 -28.70 38.97 39.12
N VAL A 1273 -29.10 37.81 39.63
CA VAL A 1273 -30.13 37.69 40.67
C VAL A 1273 -29.44 37.35 41.99
N LEU A 1274 -29.44 38.30 42.92
CA LEU A 1274 -28.81 38.15 44.23
C LEU A 1274 -29.77 37.46 45.20
N ASP A 1275 -29.22 36.58 46.04
CA ASP A 1275 -29.96 36.06 47.20
C ASP A 1275 -29.67 36.96 48.41
N THR A 1276 -30.45 38.04 48.55
CA THR A 1276 -30.35 38.98 49.67
C THR A 1276 -31.25 38.62 50.85
N THR A 1277 -31.82 37.42 50.86
CA THR A 1277 -32.51 36.90 52.05
C THR A 1277 -31.49 36.53 53.14
N HIS A 1278 -31.32 37.43 54.10
CA HIS A 1278 -30.71 37.13 55.39
C HIS A 1278 -31.68 36.40 56.32
#